data_AF-A0A845CVV3-F1
#
_entry.id   AF-A0A845CVV3-F1
#
_cell.length_a   1.000
_cell.length_b   1.000
_cell.length_c   1.000
_cell.angle_alpha   90.00
_cell.angle_beta   90.00
_cell.angle_gamma   90.00
#
_symmetry.space_group_name_H-M   'P 1'
#
loop_
_entity.id
_entity.type
_entity.pdbx_description
1 polymer ?
#
loop_
_entity_poly.entity_id
_entity_poly.type
_entity_poly.pdbx_seq_one_letter_code
_entity_poly.pdbx_strand_id
1 'polypeptide(L)'
;MSSEFIFGIHDFGGEDHMRAARKQGWIVFSEVVGHDPNDLTGRDYSSLSRQGLGVIVCLNNGYFPQGTLPLSREYANFARRCANFVAASKGCSRWVIGNEMNYAIGRPSAASALETRRHFGEAPAGDPTLRSLPERFSALLSATDREEAKAVRDDEELITPQLYANCYSMCRQAIHEVEGHEKDQVLVGAVAPWNTQTVYPGNPNGDWVKYFQDILLQCGANGCDGITLHTFTHGANPTLILDNSKLPDFPKHHCHFQAYRDFMHAIPVNMRHLPVYVTETDQGGPWENVNRGWIQAAYAEIDRWNRQNAQKIQALVLYRWPQLDRWHIKGKEGVIEDFRAALRHEYRWNVGAEQGQRERKVRPQFEGQPELQPELRAAGRQTEAVEGRAEVDVTDEMRMGRGMVYRVQWLKGKPPSPLYPGQRVSFPVTVRNIGTIAWPARGPQPVALGYHFFQNRRELPFPDGHPVLTALPDDVAPGETVTIDAQMVIPDHPGNYTLVLDLISGGENWFQTMQSDILTRWLSVSAAPETADAEKVPVPAPETVEQERVTAEPAPQAEPTPELHMRAEARSTSVSEGPPVVDISHALPLGENPFALRTLDQIRRLVICHTAAPTGVPIETVAQAHIAQGYPGIAYHYFVLETGEILQVAPVEAVVNDEAEWSLTGVNICLEGNFDEAAPEAAQLTATAALCAWMLSRFQLTAQSVVGMCELLETSSPGRTFESGPAWKIALNENIDHVLTDSALAPRTEEVEEGTPESTDSSGAPGPGRIPASRPPMEDVVERLPRDPQRLVRREADDVEFIVINHTAAPPITPLQTIAAAFHRRLPGILYQFFIASNGAIYQTQPLLEAVDGKVPYIARAINIGFAGEFNDDIPTPDQINSGRQLIAWLMEEFPQLTLASIRGVNEFINHTSPGEQWLQGRRWKDVLINAVRTEDDAAATDDAIIDGRAGTGARGEQSTSSQMEAPGGEGGRLQKDVADARELPIQRERVARPQIRDVSHALPRHPTLQYRRRQLAAITQIAVHHTALAPHVGPERIAQTHVDEDLDRGKSAWSGIGYHYFIPPDGEILQTQPVALRTHHVDRHNSYAIGVAFAGSFMNGSTPTPQQIHSGARLIAWLLQEFALQLTDVLGHNEFSYNSTPCPGSEWLEGKRWRDTLIGEIERVQSGVPPYHYVLFPSEESMTKTVAEASHYFDEFKPVAGTFLEDALEARYVTLVGAGTISTAEAERRLVDAGVEIDHLDDSDAISASQRLLQLAHEKRRFRSLLES
;
A
#
# COMPACT_ATOMS: atom_id res chain seq x y z
N MET A 1 -10.75 34.95 -21.13
CA MET A 1 -9.33 35.02 -20.71
C MET A 1 -8.82 33.59 -20.60
N SER A 2 -7.66 33.29 -21.17
CA SER A 2 -7.08 31.93 -21.23
C SER A 2 -5.80 31.91 -20.43
N SER A 3 -5.55 30.86 -19.64
CA SER A 3 -4.23 30.62 -19.08
C SER A 3 -3.22 30.41 -20.22
N GLU A 4 -2.00 30.91 -20.06
CA GLU A 4 -0.88 30.66 -20.97
C GLU A 4 -0.04 29.45 -20.54
N PHE A 5 -0.20 29.01 -19.30
CA PHE A 5 0.52 27.89 -18.71
C PHE A 5 -0.25 26.58 -18.87
N ILE A 6 0.48 25.48 -18.98
CA ILE A 6 -0.14 24.15 -19.10
C ILE A 6 -0.56 23.54 -17.75
N PHE A 7 -0.15 24.12 -16.61
CA PHE A 7 -0.46 23.60 -15.28
C PHE A 7 -1.96 23.50 -15.03
N GLY A 8 -2.42 22.41 -14.43
CA GLY A 8 -3.80 22.28 -14.02
C GLY A 8 -4.06 21.27 -12.92
N ILE A 9 -5.18 21.45 -12.21
CA ILE A 9 -5.64 20.60 -11.11
C ILE A 9 -7.14 20.34 -11.25
N HIS A 10 -7.57 19.11 -10.96
CA HIS A 10 -8.98 18.75 -10.88
C HIS A 10 -9.57 19.10 -9.51
N ASP A 11 -10.71 19.79 -9.51
CA ASP A 11 -11.43 20.40 -8.37
C ASP A 11 -10.64 21.49 -7.60
N PHE A 12 -11.32 22.13 -6.64
CA PHE A 12 -10.80 23.25 -5.85
C PHE A 12 -9.83 22.83 -4.73
N GLY A 13 -8.97 23.77 -4.34
CA GLY A 13 -8.09 23.75 -3.17
C GLY A 13 -6.60 23.72 -3.49
N GLY A 14 -6.20 23.39 -4.72
CA GLY A 14 -4.80 23.31 -5.15
C GLY A 14 -4.28 24.54 -5.89
N GLU A 15 -5.19 25.43 -6.30
CA GLU A 15 -4.90 26.64 -7.07
C GLU A 15 -3.95 27.61 -6.35
N ASP A 16 -3.89 27.54 -5.03
CA ASP A 16 -3.01 28.39 -4.21
C ASP A 16 -1.53 28.15 -4.53
N HIS A 17 -1.14 26.95 -4.93
CA HIS A 17 0.24 26.66 -5.37
C HIS A 17 0.56 27.31 -6.71
N MET A 18 -0.38 27.26 -7.65
CA MET A 18 -0.27 27.95 -8.94
C MET A 18 -0.23 29.47 -8.75
N ARG A 19 -1.07 30.01 -7.85
CA ARG A 19 -1.11 31.43 -7.50
C ARG A 19 0.18 31.89 -6.83
N ALA A 20 0.69 31.14 -5.86
CA ALA A 20 1.94 31.43 -5.17
C ALA A 20 3.14 31.46 -6.14
N ALA A 21 3.15 30.55 -7.11
CA ALA A 21 4.16 30.53 -8.17
C ALA A 21 3.96 31.60 -9.26
N ARG A 22 2.87 32.38 -9.21
CA ARG A 22 2.44 33.33 -10.26
C ARG A 22 2.26 32.67 -11.63
N LYS A 23 1.77 31.43 -11.63
CA LYS A 23 1.52 30.61 -12.82
C LYS A 23 0.07 30.19 -12.83
N GLN A 24 -0.81 31.13 -13.16
CA GLN A 24 -2.25 30.88 -13.24
C GLN A 24 -2.51 29.85 -14.34
N GLY A 25 -2.78 28.61 -13.92
CA GLY A 25 -3.08 27.48 -14.80
C GLY A 25 -4.57 27.26 -14.99
N TRP A 26 -4.97 25.98 -14.97
CA TRP A 26 -6.32 25.51 -15.26
C TRP A 26 -6.94 24.77 -14.06
N ILE A 27 -8.25 24.93 -13.87
CA ILE A 27 -9.04 24.13 -12.93
C ILE A 27 -10.15 23.44 -13.72
N VAL A 28 -10.29 22.12 -13.52
CA VAL A 28 -11.36 21.32 -14.12
C VAL A 28 -12.36 20.93 -13.04
N PHE A 29 -13.65 21.12 -13.33
CA PHE A 29 -14.74 20.61 -12.51
C PHE A 29 -15.55 19.56 -13.27
N SER A 30 -16.05 18.57 -12.55
CA SER A 30 -17.03 17.62 -13.06
C SER A 30 -18.37 17.85 -12.36
N GLU A 31 -19.36 18.31 -13.13
CA GLU A 31 -20.70 18.64 -12.67
C GLU A 31 -21.72 17.63 -13.18
N VAL A 32 -22.62 17.22 -12.29
CA VAL A 32 -23.79 16.43 -12.64
C VAL A 32 -24.97 17.39 -12.78
N VAL A 33 -25.41 17.61 -14.02
CA VAL A 33 -26.48 18.56 -14.34
C VAL A 33 -27.84 17.89 -14.54
N GLY A 34 -27.89 16.57 -14.75
CA GLY A 34 -29.11 15.87 -15.12
C GLY A 34 -29.58 16.26 -16.52
N HIS A 35 -30.84 15.96 -16.83
CA HIS A 35 -31.47 16.32 -18.11
C HIS A 35 -32.85 16.98 -17.96
N ASP A 36 -33.19 17.51 -16.78
CA ASP A 36 -34.45 18.25 -16.62
C ASP A 36 -34.37 19.60 -17.37
N PRO A 37 -35.15 19.79 -18.45
CA PRO A 37 -35.10 21.02 -19.24
C PRO A 37 -35.59 22.26 -18.48
N ASN A 38 -36.22 22.10 -17.32
CA ASN A 38 -36.76 23.20 -16.50
C ASN A 38 -35.84 23.58 -15.34
N ASP A 39 -34.77 22.83 -15.09
CA ASP A 39 -33.78 23.22 -14.09
C ASP A 39 -32.93 24.38 -14.64
N LEU A 40 -33.07 25.54 -13.98
CA LEU A 40 -32.42 26.80 -14.31
C LEU A 40 -31.22 27.10 -13.38
N THR A 41 -30.78 26.15 -12.55
CA THR A 41 -29.64 26.39 -11.67
C THR A 41 -28.31 26.31 -12.41
N GLY A 42 -27.35 27.12 -11.98
CA GLY A 42 -25.96 27.12 -12.43
C GLY A 42 -24.98 27.26 -11.26
N ARG A 43 -23.71 27.54 -11.55
CA ARG A 43 -22.65 27.74 -10.56
C ARG A 43 -21.78 28.96 -10.84
N ASP A 44 -21.29 29.56 -9.76
CA ASP A 44 -20.39 30.71 -9.85
C ASP A 44 -18.93 30.31 -9.69
N TYR A 45 -18.19 30.29 -10.80
CA TYR A 45 -16.74 30.07 -10.85
C TYR A 45 -15.94 31.38 -10.93
N SER A 46 -16.59 32.54 -10.75
CA SER A 46 -15.97 33.86 -10.91
C SER A 46 -14.87 34.13 -9.90
N SER A 47 -14.87 33.46 -8.74
CA SER A 47 -13.77 33.57 -7.77
C SER A 47 -12.44 33.09 -8.36
N LEU A 48 -12.46 32.04 -9.19
CA LEU A 48 -11.27 31.46 -9.81
C LEU A 48 -10.86 32.22 -11.07
N SER A 49 -11.80 32.52 -11.96
CA SER A 49 -11.48 33.24 -13.20
C SER A 49 -11.04 34.68 -12.95
N ARG A 50 -11.55 35.36 -11.92
CA ARG A 50 -11.02 36.68 -11.49
C ARG A 50 -9.59 36.63 -10.99
N GLN A 51 -9.11 35.46 -10.54
CA GLN A 51 -7.71 35.24 -10.18
C GLN A 51 -6.82 34.92 -11.39
N GLY A 52 -7.38 34.91 -12.60
CA GLY A 52 -6.67 34.64 -13.85
C GLY A 52 -6.57 33.15 -14.21
N LEU A 53 -7.20 32.26 -13.44
CA LEU A 53 -7.23 30.82 -13.73
C LEU A 53 -8.21 30.52 -14.88
N GLY A 54 -7.82 29.58 -15.75
CA GLY A 54 -8.73 29.02 -16.74
C GLY A 54 -9.65 27.99 -16.09
N VAL A 55 -10.97 28.12 -16.29
CA VAL A 55 -11.96 27.17 -15.75
C VAL A 55 -12.53 26.34 -16.90
N ILE A 56 -12.50 25.01 -16.75
CA ILE A 56 -13.14 24.04 -17.65
C ILE A 56 -14.15 23.25 -16.83
N VAL A 57 -15.37 23.08 -17.34
CA VAL A 57 -16.42 22.34 -16.64
C VAL A 57 -16.92 21.20 -17.51
N CYS A 58 -16.85 19.97 -16.99
CA CYS A 58 -17.41 18.79 -17.60
C CYS A 58 -18.86 18.59 -17.15
N LEU A 59 -19.79 18.67 -18.10
CA LEU A 59 -21.22 18.54 -17.91
C LEU A 59 -21.63 17.09 -18.15
N ASN A 60 -22.04 16.40 -17.09
CA ASN A 60 -22.52 15.03 -17.10
C ASN A 60 -24.02 15.00 -16.79
N ASN A 61 -24.76 14.10 -17.42
CA ASN A 61 -26.13 13.79 -17.03
C ASN A 61 -26.16 13.16 -15.63
N GLY A 62 -25.30 12.18 -15.39
CA GLY A 62 -25.17 11.50 -14.11
C GLY A 62 -23.95 10.59 -14.09
N TYR A 63 -23.87 9.77 -13.05
CA TYR A 63 -22.95 8.64 -12.98
C TYR A 63 -23.74 7.35 -13.16
N PHE A 64 -23.09 6.20 -13.18
CA PHE A 64 -23.80 4.93 -13.25
C PHE A 64 -24.87 4.81 -12.14
N PRO A 65 -26.12 4.39 -12.45
CA PRO A 65 -26.61 3.88 -13.73
C PRO A 65 -27.15 4.93 -14.72
N GLN A 66 -27.24 6.20 -14.34
CA GLN A 66 -27.81 7.27 -15.18
C GLN A 66 -26.97 7.58 -16.42
N GLY A 67 -25.67 7.29 -16.39
CA GLY A 67 -24.74 7.51 -17.50
C GLY A 67 -24.29 8.98 -17.64
N THR A 68 -23.12 9.17 -18.24
CA THR A 68 -22.54 10.50 -18.53
C THR A 68 -23.40 11.27 -19.52
N LEU A 69 -24.04 10.57 -20.46
CA LEU A 69 -25.14 11.05 -21.30
C LEU A 69 -26.40 10.27 -20.92
N PRO A 70 -27.60 10.87 -21.01
CA PRO A 70 -28.84 10.12 -20.80
C PRO A 70 -29.13 9.22 -22.00
N LEU A 71 -30.23 8.46 -21.96
CA LEU A 71 -30.72 7.76 -23.14
C LEU A 71 -30.93 8.74 -24.31
N SER A 72 -30.70 8.29 -25.54
CA SER A 72 -30.73 9.12 -26.75
C SER A 72 -32.04 9.87 -26.98
N ARG A 73 -33.16 9.32 -26.50
CA ARG A 73 -34.47 9.99 -26.48
C ARG A 73 -34.51 11.27 -25.64
N GLU A 74 -33.60 11.44 -24.68
CA GLU A 74 -33.52 12.60 -23.77
C GLU A 74 -32.43 13.61 -24.17
N TYR A 75 -31.70 13.41 -25.27
CA TYR A 75 -30.62 14.32 -25.68
C TYR A 75 -31.07 15.76 -25.88
N ALA A 76 -32.29 15.99 -26.38
CA ALA A 76 -32.84 17.35 -26.51
C ALA A 76 -33.07 18.03 -25.15
N ASN A 77 -33.54 17.26 -24.15
CA ASN A 77 -33.76 17.74 -22.80
C ASN A 77 -32.43 18.01 -22.09
N PHE A 78 -31.45 17.12 -22.27
CA PHE A 78 -30.09 17.31 -21.78
C PHE A 78 -29.41 18.54 -22.38
N ALA A 79 -29.50 18.73 -23.70
CA ALA A 79 -28.96 19.91 -24.36
C ALA A 79 -29.55 21.22 -23.82
N ARG A 80 -30.86 21.24 -23.56
CA ARG A 80 -31.52 22.38 -22.92
C ARG A 80 -31.05 22.57 -21.48
N ARG A 81 -30.91 21.49 -20.71
CA ARG A 81 -30.38 21.56 -19.33
C ARG A 81 -28.96 22.12 -19.29
N CYS A 82 -28.09 21.68 -20.20
CA CYS A 82 -26.74 22.21 -20.38
C CYS A 82 -26.76 23.71 -20.69
N ALA A 83 -27.59 24.15 -21.64
CA ALA A 83 -27.73 25.58 -21.95
C ALA A 83 -28.22 26.40 -20.75
N ASN A 84 -29.20 25.90 -19.99
CA ASN A 84 -29.67 26.56 -18.76
C ASN A 84 -28.56 26.65 -17.71
N PHE A 85 -27.78 25.57 -17.53
CA PHE A 85 -26.65 25.56 -16.60
C PHE A 85 -25.62 26.61 -16.98
N VAL A 86 -25.26 26.69 -18.26
CA VAL A 86 -24.31 27.67 -18.78
C VAL A 86 -24.83 29.10 -18.59
N ALA A 87 -26.09 29.37 -18.97
CA ALA A 87 -26.72 30.69 -18.82
C ALA A 87 -26.73 31.19 -17.37
N ALA A 88 -26.94 30.27 -16.41
CA ALA A 88 -26.96 30.58 -14.99
C ALA A 88 -25.56 30.57 -14.34
N SER A 89 -24.53 30.10 -15.05
CA SER A 89 -23.17 29.98 -14.54
C SER A 89 -22.31 31.19 -14.88
N LYS A 90 -21.34 31.49 -14.02
CA LYS A 90 -20.44 32.64 -14.21
C LYS A 90 -18.98 32.21 -14.10
N GLY A 91 -18.10 32.92 -14.79
CA GLY A 91 -16.65 32.73 -14.66
C GLY A 91 -16.09 31.48 -15.34
N CYS A 92 -16.86 30.81 -16.21
CA CYS A 92 -16.40 29.74 -17.09
C CYS A 92 -16.85 30.04 -18.53
N SER A 93 -16.08 29.57 -19.50
CA SER A 93 -16.36 29.72 -20.94
C SER A 93 -15.94 28.48 -21.74
N ARG A 94 -15.77 27.33 -21.07
CA ARG A 94 -15.25 26.08 -21.63
C ARG A 94 -16.01 24.91 -21.04
N TRP A 95 -16.79 24.24 -21.87
CA TRP A 95 -17.78 23.25 -21.45
C TRP A 95 -17.50 21.92 -22.13
N VAL A 96 -17.19 20.88 -21.37
CA VAL A 96 -17.01 19.52 -21.91
C VAL A 96 -18.35 18.79 -21.82
N ILE A 97 -18.76 18.10 -22.89
CA ILE A 97 -20.01 17.34 -22.90
C ILE A 97 -19.71 15.86 -22.74
N GLY A 98 -20.08 15.31 -21.58
CA GLY A 98 -19.83 13.93 -21.22
C GLY A 98 -18.36 13.59 -20.96
N ASN A 99 -18.14 12.39 -20.41
CA ASN A 99 -16.85 11.91 -19.96
C ASN A 99 -16.73 10.39 -20.16
N GLU A 100 -15.67 9.93 -20.80
CA GLU A 100 -15.35 8.50 -20.98
C GLU A 100 -16.50 7.68 -21.59
N MET A 101 -17.12 8.20 -22.64
CA MET A 101 -18.35 7.67 -23.22
C MET A 101 -18.23 6.26 -23.80
N ASN A 102 -17.00 5.78 -24.05
CA ASN A 102 -16.74 4.40 -24.48
C ASN A 102 -16.71 3.39 -23.33
N TYR A 103 -16.63 3.85 -22.07
CA TYR A 103 -16.59 2.99 -20.90
C TYR A 103 -18.01 2.60 -20.46
N ALA A 104 -18.24 1.32 -20.12
CA ALA A 104 -19.58 0.81 -19.81
C ALA A 104 -20.26 1.52 -18.63
N ILE A 105 -19.53 1.87 -17.57
CA ILE A 105 -20.05 2.63 -16.42
C ILE A 105 -20.51 4.04 -16.83
N GLY A 106 -19.98 4.59 -17.93
CA GLY A 106 -20.41 5.86 -18.50
C GLY A 106 -21.71 5.79 -19.29
N ARG A 107 -22.24 4.61 -19.60
CA ARG A 107 -23.44 4.44 -20.43
C ARG A 107 -24.72 4.57 -19.63
N PRO A 108 -25.81 5.10 -20.22
CA PRO A 108 -27.12 5.05 -19.59
C PRO A 108 -27.64 3.62 -19.60
N SER A 109 -28.13 3.16 -18.44
CA SER A 109 -28.76 1.86 -18.26
C SER A 109 -30.17 2.04 -17.67
N ALA A 110 -31.08 1.14 -18.02
CA ALA A 110 -32.38 1.02 -17.37
C ALA A 110 -32.31 0.27 -16.02
N ALA A 111 -31.13 -0.25 -15.63
CA ALA A 111 -30.91 -0.97 -14.39
C ALA A 111 -31.20 -0.11 -13.15
N SER A 112 -31.87 -0.73 -12.19
CA SER A 112 -32.07 -0.19 -10.85
C SER A 112 -30.76 -0.17 -10.06
N ALA A 113 -30.67 0.70 -9.05
CA ALA A 113 -29.54 0.73 -8.12
C ALA A 113 -29.30 -0.61 -7.36
N LEU A 114 -30.29 -1.50 -7.36
CA LEU A 114 -30.21 -2.86 -6.80
C LEU A 114 -29.54 -3.83 -7.79
N GLU A 115 -29.86 -3.74 -9.08
CA GLU A 115 -29.23 -4.53 -10.15
C GLU A 115 -27.77 -4.10 -10.37
N THR A 116 -27.49 -2.80 -10.24
CA THR A 116 -26.15 -2.22 -10.14
C THR A 116 -25.32 -2.88 -9.02
N ARG A 117 -25.87 -2.96 -7.80
CA ARG A 117 -25.19 -3.55 -6.64
C ARG A 117 -25.00 -5.06 -6.74
N ARG A 118 -25.93 -5.77 -7.40
CA ARG A 118 -25.80 -7.20 -7.67
C ARG A 118 -24.69 -7.54 -8.65
N HIS A 119 -24.40 -6.64 -9.61
CA HIS A 119 -23.40 -6.89 -10.66
C HIS A 119 -21.99 -6.46 -10.28
N PHE A 120 -21.84 -5.27 -9.68
CA PHE A 120 -20.52 -4.70 -9.38
C PHE A 120 -20.12 -4.81 -7.90
N GLY A 121 -20.99 -5.39 -7.05
CA GLY A 121 -20.83 -5.36 -5.60
C GLY A 121 -21.11 -3.98 -5.00
N GLU A 122 -20.76 -3.79 -3.73
CA GLU A 122 -20.68 -2.44 -3.15
C GLU A 122 -19.45 -1.71 -3.71
N ALA A 123 -19.60 -0.42 -4.04
CA ALA A 123 -18.48 0.39 -4.49
C ALA A 123 -17.36 0.38 -3.42
N PRO A 124 -16.10 0.09 -3.79
CA PRO A 124 -15.00 0.04 -2.83
C PRO A 124 -14.89 1.34 -2.03
N ALA A 125 -14.57 1.24 -0.74
CA ALA A 125 -14.36 2.41 0.10
C ALA A 125 -13.32 3.36 -0.53
N GLY A 126 -13.73 4.60 -0.82
CA GLY A 126 -12.87 5.59 -1.48
C GLY A 126 -12.88 5.55 -3.02
N ASP A 127 -13.75 4.76 -3.65
CA ASP A 127 -14.03 4.79 -5.10
C ASP A 127 -15.55 4.73 -5.41
N PRO A 128 -16.31 5.79 -5.09
CA PRO A 128 -17.77 5.80 -5.19
C PRO A 128 -18.30 5.84 -6.64
N THR A 129 -17.43 6.07 -7.62
CA THR A 129 -17.80 6.14 -9.05
C THR A 129 -17.35 4.90 -9.83
N LEU A 130 -16.88 3.84 -9.14
CA LEU A 130 -16.39 2.60 -9.74
C LEU A 130 -15.26 2.84 -10.76
N ARG A 131 -14.40 3.83 -10.49
CA ARG A 131 -13.32 4.28 -11.39
C ARG A 131 -12.18 3.26 -11.47
N SER A 132 -12.00 2.43 -10.45
CA SER A 132 -10.91 1.45 -10.32
C SER A 132 -11.18 0.08 -10.91
N LEU A 133 -12.37 -0.13 -11.45
CA LEU A 133 -12.75 -1.38 -12.09
C LEU A 133 -11.75 -1.73 -13.22
N PRO A 134 -11.16 -2.94 -13.22
CA PRO A 134 -10.19 -3.36 -14.25
C PRO A 134 -10.71 -3.20 -15.69
N GLU A 135 -12.02 -3.35 -15.88
CA GLU A 135 -12.71 -3.23 -17.17
C GLU A 135 -12.59 -1.82 -17.77
N ARG A 136 -12.32 -0.79 -16.95
CA ARG A 136 -12.01 0.56 -17.45
C ARG A 136 -10.82 0.54 -18.40
N PHE A 137 -9.81 -0.30 -18.14
CA PHE A 137 -8.64 -0.51 -19.01
C PHE A 137 -8.63 -1.92 -19.65
N SER A 138 -9.77 -2.33 -20.23
CA SER A 138 -9.98 -3.70 -20.71
C SER A 138 -8.98 -4.20 -21.78
N ALA A 139 -8.26 -3.33 -22.48
CA ALA A 139 -7.18 -3.74 -23.39
C ALA A 139 -5.97 -4.35 -22.67
N LEU A 140 -5.85 -4.20 -21.34
CA LEU A 140 -4.81 -4.81 -20.51
C LEU A 140 -5.21 -6.17 -19.95
N LEU A 141 -6.48 -6.55 -20.08
CA LEU A 141 -7.00 -7.83 -19.61
C LEU A 141 -6.58 -8.97 -20.54
N SER A 142 -6.72 -10.20 -20.04
CA SER A 142 -6.58 -11.41 -20.86
C SER A 142 -7.59 -11.40 -22.02
N ALA A 143 -7.33 -12.19 -23.08
CA ALA A 143 -8.23 -12.25 -24.22
C ALA A 143 -9.66 -12.67 -23.80
N THR A 144 -9.78 -13.63 -22.88
CA THR A 144 -11.07 -14.11 -22.37
C THR A 144 -11.81 -13.02 -21.59
N ASP A 145 -11.17 -12.44 -20.57
CA ASP A 145 -11.79 -11.41 -19.73
C ASP A 145 -12.16 -10.16 -20.55
N ARG A 146 -11.37 -9.85 -21.59
CA ARG A 146 -11.66 -8.75 -22.51
C ARG A 146 -12.92 -9.02 -23.34
N GLU A 147 -13.14 -10.24 -23.80
CA GLU A 147 -14.37 -10.59 -24.52
C GLU A 147 -15.59 -10.59 -23.60
N GLU A 148 -15.44 -11.03 -22.35
CA GLU A 148 -16.50 -10.92 -21.34
C GLU A 148 -16.85 -9.45 -21.05
N ALA A 149 -15.84 -8.59 -20.88
CA ALA A 149 -16.04 -7.16 -20.64
C ALA A 149 -16.73 -6.42 -21.80
N LYS A 150 -16.76 -7.00 -23.01
CA LYS A 150 -17.43 -6.43 -24.20
C LYS A 150 -18.91 -6.78 -24.30
N ALA A 151 -19.41 -7.72 -23.50
CA ALA A 151 -20.81 -8.12 -23.55
C ALA A 151 -21.73 -6.92 -23.25
N VAL A 152 -22.43 -6.43 -24.30
CA VAL A 152 -23.44 -5.39 -24.16
C VAL A 152 -24.69 -6.02 -23.57
N ARG A 153 -25.23 -5.41 -22.50
CA ARG A 153 -26.45 -5.88 -21.85
C ARG A 153 -27.69 -5.35 -22.56
N ASP A 154 -28.79 -6.13 -22.51
CA ASP A 154 -30.06 -5.79 -23.18
C ASP A 154 -30.71 -4.50 -22.66
N ASP A 155 -30.30 -4.02 -21.48
CA ASP A 155 -30.83 -2.84 -20.79
C ASP A 155 -29.93 -1.58 -20.90
N GLU A 156 -28.80 -1.66 -21.61
CA GLU A 156 -27.87 -0.55 -21.84
C GLU A 156 -28.00 0.04 -23.25
N GLU A 157 -27.90 1.37 -23.37
CA GLU A 157 -27.72 2.01 -24.68
C GLU A 157 -26.23 2.28 -24.94
N LEU A 158 -25.70 1.60 -25.95
CA LEU A 158 -24.32 1.81 -26.38
C LEU A 158 -24.14 3.21 -26.98
N ILE A 159 -23.26 4.02 -26.40
CA ILE A 159 -22.91 5.33 -26.97
C ILE A 159 -21.95 5.14 -28.15
N THR A 160 -22.50 5.05 -29.36
CA THR A 160 -21.70 4.99 -30.60
C THR A 160 -21.17 6.38 -31.00
N PRO A 161 -20.16 6.50 -31.90
CA PRO A 161 -19.68 7.81 -32.35
C PRO A 161 -20.78 8.72 -32.91
N GLN A 162 -21.76 8.13 -33.61
CA GLN A 162 -22.91 8.85 -34.13
C GLN A 162 -23.81 9.39 -33.01
N LEU A 163 -24.14 8.55 -32.02
CA LEU A 163 -25.00 8.96 -30.90
C LEU A 163 -24.33 10.05 -30.07
N TYR A 164 -23.03 9.91 -29.80
CA TYR A 164 -22.27 10.95 -29.12
C TYR A 164 -22.27 12.26 -29.92
N ALA A 165 -21.93 12.22 -31.22
CA ALA A 165 -21.91 13.42 -32.07
C ALA A 165 -23.28 14.12 -32.14
N ASN A 166 -24.37 13.34 -32.15
CA ASN A 166 -25.73 13.87 -32.09
C ASN A 166 -25.99 14.63 -30.77
N CYS A 167 -25.71 14.02 -29.63
CA CYS A 167 -25.88 14.66 -28.32
C CYS A 167 -24.99 15.91 -28.19
N TYR A 168 -23.72 15.78 -28.57
CA TYR A 168 -22.74 16.86 -28.53
C TYR A 168 -23.15 18.06 -29.38
N SER A 169 -23.58 17.82 -30.63
CA SER A 169 -24.02 18.91 -31.53
C SER A 169 -25.26 19.63 -31.00
N MET A 170 -26.23 18.91 -30.43
CA MET A 170 -27.39 19.51 -29.76
C MET A 170 -26.98 20.38 -28.57
N CYS A 171 -26.10 19.87 -27.69
CA CYS A 171 -25.61 20.63 -26.54
C CYS A 171 -24.84 21.87 -26.97
N ARG A 172 -23.94 21.74 -27.95
CA ARG A 172 -23.14 22.85 -28.47
C ARG A 172 -24.01 23.94 -29.07
N GLN A 173 -24.96 23.56 -29.92
CA GLN A 173 -25.90 24.51 -30.51
C GLN A 173 -26.69 25.24 -29.43
N ALA A 174 -27.27 24.50 -28.47
CA ALA A 174 -28.07 25.09 -27.40
C ALA A 174 -27.26 26.06 -26.52
N ILE A 175 -25.98 25.75 -26.24
CA ILE A 175 -25.08 26.63 -25.48
C ILE A 175 -24.73 27.89 -26.27
N HIS A 176 -24.41 27.78 -27.56
CA HIS A 176 -24.08 28.94 -28.40
C HIS A 176 -25.28 29.85 -28.69
N GLU A 177 -26.51 29.34 -28.56
CA GLU A 177 -27.74 30.14 -28.64
C GLU A 177 -28.03 30.94 -27.36
N VAL A 178 -27.31 30.68 -26.25
CA VAL A 178 -27.42 31.49 -25.03
C VAL A 178 -26.73 32.84 -25.24
N GLU A 179 -27.46 33.92 -24.96
CA GLU A 179 -26.95 35.29 -25.07
C GLU A 179 -25.68 35.48 -24.23
N GLY A 180 -24.60 35.98 -24.87
CA GLY A 180 -23.30 36.21 -24.22
C GLY A 180 -22.37 35.00 -24.20
N HIS A 181 -22.82 33.83 -24.67
CA HIS A 181 -22.06 32.58 -24.73
C HIS A 181 -21.80 32.09 -26.16
N GLU A 182 -22.01 32.93 -27.18
CA GLU A 182 -21.84 32.59 -28.59
C GLU A 182 -20.39 32.25 -28.97
N LYS A 183 -19.44 32.59 -28.10
CA LYS A 183 -17.99 32.38 -28.25
C LYS A 183 -17.41 31.39 -27.24
N ASP A 184 -18.24 30.79 -26.41
CA ASP A 184 -17.78 29.76 -25.48
C ASP A 184 -17.26 28.55 -26.26
N GLN A 185 -16.26 27.86 -25.70
CA GLN A 185 -15.77 26.63 -26.32
C GLN A 185 -16.54 25.44 -25.77
N VAL A 186 -17.26 24.73 -26.63
CA VAL A 186 -17.87 23.46 -26.28
C VAL A 186 -16.94 22.34 -26.76
N LEU A 187 -16.35 21.61 -25.82
CA LEU A 187 -15.27 20.67 -26.03
C LEU A 187 -15.82 19.23 -26.11
N VAL A 188 -15.25 18.44 -27.02
CA VAL A 188 -15.54 17.00 -27.09
C VAL A 188 -15.01 16.31 -25.83
N GLY A 189 -15.85 15.50 -25.17
CA GLY A 189 -15.53 14.69 -24.01
C GLY A 189 -14.40 13.68 -24.26
N ALA A 190 -13.63 13.42 -23.23
CA ALA A 190 -12.47 12.55 -23.31
C ALA A 190 -12.91 11.09 -23.47
N VAL A 191 -12.17 10.34 -24.28
CA VAL A 191 -12.35 8.90 -24.46
C VAL A 191 -11.48 8.17 -23.44
N ALA A 192 -12.02 7.16 -22.76
CA ALA A 192 -11.24 6.32 -21.84
C ALA A 192 -10.14 5.59 -22.63
N PRO A 193 -8.85 5.80 -22.30
CA PRO A 193 -7.76 5.09 -22.96
C PRO A 193 -7.82 3.60 -22.61
N TRP A 194 -7.40 2.76 -23.55
CA TRP A 194 -7.32 1.30 -23.38
C TRP A 194 -8.66 0.60 -23.08
N ASN A 195 -9.79 1.26 -23.30
CA ASN A 195 -11.10 0.64 -23.11
C ASN A 195 -11.66 0.10 -24.44
N THR A 196 -11.90 -1.21 -24.49
CA THR A 196 -12.36 -1.92 -25.70
C THR A 196 -13.84 -2.27 -25.72
N GLN A 197 -14.62 -1.76 -24.77
CA GLN A 197 -16.00 -2.22 -24.55
C GLN A 197 -17.00 -1.67 -25.57
N THR A 198 -16.63 -0.64 -26.35
CA THR A 198 -17.55 -0.01 -27.33
C THR A 198 -17.26 -0.48 -28.74
N VAL A 199 -18.02 -1.48 -29.19
CA VAL A 199 -17.91 -2.11 -30.51
C VAL A 199 -19.04 -1.68 -31.45
N TYR A 200 -18.75 -1.48 -32.73
CA TYR A 200 -19.74 -1.12 -33.76
C TYR A 200 -19.23 -1.55 -35.14
N PRO A 201 -20.06 -1.57 -36.22
CA PRO A 201 -19.68 -2.16 -37.52
C PRO A 201 -18.37 -1.63 -38.14
N GLY A 202 -17.95 -0.41 -37.79
CA GLY A 202 -16.67 0.16 -38.23
C GLY A 202 -15.48 -0.14 -37.31
N ASN A 203 -15.71 -0.58 -36.07
CA ASN A 203 -14.72 -0.77 -35.02
C ASN A 203 -15.03 -2.04 -34.20
N PRO A 204 -14.91 -3.24 -34.80
CA PRO A 204 -15.37 -4.47 -34.19
C PRO A 204 -14.53 -4.94 -33.00
N ASN A 205 -13.28 -4.46 -32.88
CA ASN A 205 -12.40 -4.79 -31.76
C ASN A 205 -12.46 -3.77 -30.61
N GLY A 206 -13.26 -2.71 -30.76
CA GLY A 206 -13.40 -1.65 -29.75
C GLY A 206 -12.16 -0.77 -29.61
N ASP A 207 -11.39 -0.55 -30.68
CA ASP A 207 -10.22 0.33 -30.65
C ASP A 207 -10.63 1.75 -30.21
N TRP A 208 -10.17 2.18 -29.04
CA TRP A 208 -10.55 3.46 -28.43
C TRP A 208 -9.99 4.67 -29.20
N VAL A 209 -8.83 4.54 -29.83
CA VAL A 209 -8.25 5.60 -30.67
C VAL A 209 -9.07 5.76 -31.94
N LYS A 210 -9.55 4.63 -32.49
CA LYS A 210 -10.49 4.65 -33.61
C LYS A 210 -11.84 5.25 -33.22
N TYR A 211 -12.40 4.90 -32.07
CA TYR A 211 -13.64 5.48 -31.56
C TYR A 211 -13.54 7.01 -31.43
N PHE A 212 -12.43 7.49 -30.86
CA PHE A 212 -12.11 8.92 -30.79
C PHE A 212 -12.06 9.58 -32.17
N GLN A 213 -11.34 8.98 -33.13
CA GLN A 213 -11.26 9.50 -34.49
C GLN A 213 -12.63 9.56 -35.17
N ASP A 214 -13.43 8.50 -35.03
CA ASP A 214 -14.76 8.42 -35.61
C ASP A 214 -15.70 9.48 -35.01
N ILE A 215 -15.61 9.78 -33.71
CA ILE A 215 -16.36 10.90 -33.08
C ILE A 215 -16.00 12.23 -33.75
N LEU A 216 -14.70 12.52 -33.89
CA LEU A 216 -14.26 13.79 -34.48
C LEU A 216 -14.68 13.92 -35.94
N LEU A 217 -14.63 12.83 -36.70
CA LEU A 217 -15.12 12.80 -38.08
C LEU A 217 -16.62 13.04 -38.17
N GLN A 218 -17.41 12.50 -37.24
CA GLN A 218 -18.86 12.70 -37.20
C GLN A 218 -19.25 14.13 -36.79
N CYS A 219 -18.52 14.73 -35.85
CA CYS A 219 -18.76 16.13 -35.47
C CYS A 219 -18.30 17.10 -36.57
N GLY A 220 -17.18 16.79 -37.23
CA GLY A 220 -16.61 17.58 -38.32
C GLY A 220 -15.89 18.85 -37.84
N ALA A 221 -15.05 19.41 -38.72
CA ALA A 221 -14.15 20.50 -38.36
C ALA A 221 -14.83 21.82 -37.93
N ASN A 222 -16.06 22.06 -38.37
CA ASN A 222 -16.84 23.25 -37.99
C ASN A 222 -17.83 22.96 -36.85
N GLY A 223 -17.96 21.69 -36.45
CA GLY A 223 -18.89 21.25 -35.42
C GLY A 223 -18.28 21.17 -34.02
N CYS A 224 -16.96 21.41 -33.87
CA CYS A 224 -16.25 21.34 -32.59
C CYS A 224 -15.45 22.60 -32.28
N ASP A 225 -15.38 22.99 -31.01
CA ASP A 225 -14.57 24.14 -30.57
C ASP A 225 -13.25 23.74 -29.90
N GLY A 226 -13.10 22.46 -29.56
CA GLY A 226 -11.89 21.90 -28.95
C GLY A 226 -12.05 20.44 -28.53
N ILE A 227 -10.95 19.86 -28.06
CA ILE A 227 -10.80 18.42 -27.84
C ILE A 227 -10.26 18.19 -26.43
N THR A 228 -10.79 17.18 -25.72
CA THR A 228 -10.25 16.75 -24.43
C THR A 228 -9.68 15.34 -24.49
N LEU A 229 -8.66 15.09 -23.67
CA LEU A 229 -7.94 13.81 -23.57
C LEU A 229 -7.72 13.44 -22.11
N HIS A 230 -7.61 12.15 -21.82
CA HIS A 230 -7.12 11.62 -20.54
C HIS A 230 -5.81 10.86 -20.77
N THR A 231 -4.86 10.98 -19.84
CA THR A 231 -3.53 10.36 -19.97
C THR A 231 -3.08 9.75 -18.64
N PHE A 232 -2.54 8.54 -18.67
CA PHE A 232 -2.12 7.85 -17.44
C PHE A 232 -0.81 7.09 -17.64
N THR A 233 -0.17 6.72 -16.53
CA THR A 233 0.80 5.61 -16.52
C THR A 233 0.18 4.41 -15.79
N HIS A 234 0.78 3.23 -15.93
CA HIS A 234 0.38 2.03 -15.17
C HIS A 234 1.36 1.84 -14.01
N GLY A 235 1.50 2.87 -13.17
CA GLY A 235 2.48 2.91 -12.09
C GLY A 235 3.12 4.28 -11.89
N ALA A 236 3.70 4.47 -10.72
CA ALA A 236 4.21 5.77 -10.25
C ALA A 236 5.65 6.09 -10.70
N ASN A 237 6.30 5.23 -11.47
CA ASN A 237 7.68 5.45 -11.91
C ASN A 237 7.72 6.54 -13.01
N PRO A 238 8.47 7.65 -12.82
CA PRO A 238 8.54 8.73 -13.81
C PRO A 238 9.12 8.29 -15.17
N THR A 239 9.86 7.19 -15.25
CA THR A 239 10.35 6.67 -16.55
C THR A 239 9.21 6.25 -17.47
N LEU A 240 8.06 5.85 -16.91
CA LEU A 240 6.85 5.48 -17.66
C LEU A 240 6.24 6.65 -18.44
N ILE A 241 6.64 7.90 -18.14
CA ILE A 241 6.24 9.08 -18.93
C ILE A 241 6.84 9.05 -20.33
N LEU A 242 8.07 8.55 -20.46
CA LEU A 242 8.83 8.51 -21.71
C LEU A 242 8.88 7.09 -22.32
N ASP A 243 8.22 6.13 -21.69
CA ASP A 243 8.16 4.75 -22.15
C ASP A 243 7.34 4.66 -23.45
N ASN A 244 7.98 4.18 -24.51
CA ASN A 244 7.39 4.06 -25.85
C ASN A 244 6.91 2.63 -26.18
N SER A 245 6.81 1.74 -25.18
CA SER A 245 6.29 0.38 -25.35
C SER A 245 4.87 0.39 -25.93
N LYS A 246 4.55 -0.70 -26.63
CA LYS A 246 3.27 -0.89 -27.33
C LYS A 246 2.46 -2.00 -26.66
N LEU A 247 1.14 -1.92 -26.78
CA LEU A 247 0.27 -2.97 -26.27
C LEU A 247 0.39 -4.24 -27.12
N PRO A 248 0.48 -5.43 -26.50
CA PRO A 248 0.61 -6.70 -27.23
C PRO A 248 -0.48 -6.92 -28.29
N ASP A 249 -1.75 -6.75 -27.90
CA ASP A 249 -2.89 -6.99 -28.80
C ASP A 249 -3.29 -5.77 -29.64
N PHE A 250 -2.71 -4.61 -29.32
CA PHE A 250 -2.88 -3.35 -30.04
C PHE A 250 -1.52 -2.73 -30.35
N PRO A 251 -0.67 -3.38 -31.17
CA PRO A 251 0.75 -3.03 -31.33
C PRO A 251 0.99 -1.64 -31.95
N LYS A 252 -0.06 -0.99 -32.46
CA LYS A 252 0.00 0.40 -32.94
C LYS A 252 -0.06 1.41 -31.80
N HIS A 253 -0.69 1.06 -30.68
CA HIS A 253 -1.00 1.95 -29.57
C HIS A 253 0.00 1.78 -28.43
N HIS A 254 0.40 2.89 -27.82
CA HIS A 254 1.36 2.92 -26.74
C HIS A 254 0.76 2.48 -25.41
N CYS A 255 1.62 1.95 -24.56
CA CYS A 255 1.41 1.80 -23.13
C CYS A 255 1.69 3.14 -22.41
N HIS A 256 1.14 3.29 -21.21
CA HIS A 256 1.44 4.39 -20.30
C HIS A 256 1.22 5.79 -20.93
N PHE A 257 2.04 6.77 -20.54
CA PHE A 257 1.76 8.18 -20.82
C PHE A 257 1.80 8.48 -22.32
N GLN A 258 2.69 7.85 -23.09
CA GLN A 258 2.86 8.09 -24.53
C GLN A 258 1.61 7.78 -25.36
N ALA A 259 0.58 7.12 -24.79
CA ALA A 259 -0.73 6.94 -25.40
C ALA A 259 -1.41 8.26 -25.82
N TYR A 260 -1.06 9.40 -25.18
CA TYR A 260 -1.55 10.73 -25.62
C TYR A 260 -1.21 11.01 -27.09
N ARG A 261 -0.07 10.51 -27.58
CA ARG A 261 0.38 10.72 -28.96
C ARG A 261 -0.48 9.98 -29.96
N ASP A 262 -1.06 8.84 -29.57
CA ASP A 262 -1.95 8.07 -30.44
C ASP A 262 -3.23 8.87 -30.70
N PHE A 263 -3.81 9.47 -29.65
CA PHE A 263 -4.93 10.40 -29.80
C PHE A 263 -4.53 11.62 -30.64
N MET A 264 -3.40 12.27 -30.34
CA MET A 264 -2.97 13.47 -31.07
C MET A 264 -2.78 13.19 -32.57
N HIS A 265 -2.21 12.03 -32.94
CA HIS A 265 -2.05 11.64 -34.33
C HIS A 265 -3.38 11.27 -35.01
N ALA A 266 -4.35 10.76 -34.24
CA ALA A 266 -5.67 10.40 -34.73
C ALA A 266 -6.55 11.61 -35.07
N ILE A 267 -6.24 12.81 -34.55
CA ILE A 267 -6.98 14.05 -34.85
C ILE A 267 -6.90 14.35 -36.37
N PRO A 268 -8.07 14.47 -37.05
CA PRO A 268 -8.12 14.79 -38.48
C PRO A 268 -7.34 16.06 -38.83
N VAL A 269 -6.64 16.07 -39.97
CA VAL A 269 -5.75 17.17 -40.37
C VAL A 269 -6.45 18.52 -40.38
N ASN A 270 -7.70 18.58 -40.87
CA ASN A 270 -8.51 19.79 -40.89
C ASN A 270 -8.99 20.26 -39.51
N MET A 271 -8.80 19.47 -38.45
CA MET A 271 -9.16 19.76 -37.06
C MET A 271 -7.94 20.07 -36.19
N ARG A 272 -6.71 19.95 -36.70
CA ARG A 272 -5.48 20.18 -35.92
C ARG A 272 -5.26 21.63 -35.47
N HIS A 273 -6.09 22.55 -35.94
CA HIS A 273 -6.13 23.94 -35.50
C HIS A 273 -6.92 24.12 -34.19
N LEU A 274 -7.73 23.12 -33.79
CA LEU A 274 -8.52 23.16 -32.57
C LEU A 274 -7.64 22.99 -31.32
N PRO A 275 -8.00 23.66 -30.21
CA PRO A 275 -7.29 23.50 -28.94
C PRO A 275 -7.50 22.11 -28.35
N VAL A 276 -6.45 21.56 -27.75
CA VAL A 276 -6.49 20.27 -27.03
C VAL A 276 -6.20 20.50 -25.55
N TYR A 277 -6.97 19.85 -24.67
CA TYR A 277 -6.81 19.91 -23.21
C TYR A 277 -6.72 18.50 -22.65
N VAL A 278 -5.67 18.20 -21.88
CA VAL A 278 -5.65 16.98 -21.07
C VAL A 278 -6.37 17.28 -19.76
N THR A 279 -7.62 16.87 -19.66
CA THR A 279 -8.53 17.20 -18.54
C THR A 279 -8.35 16.29 -17.33
N GLU A 280 -7.59 15.22 -17.49
CA GLU A 280 -7.30 14.27 -16.41
C GLU A 280 -5.97 13.56 -16.64
N THR A 281 -5.13 13.51 -15.60
CA THR A 281 -3.92 12.69 -15.58
C THR A 281 -3.54 12.22 -14.17
N ASP A 282 -3.12 10.96 -14.06
CA ASP A 282 -2.57 10.36 -12.85
C ASP A 282 -1.70 9.11 -13.17
N GLN A 283 -1.18 8.45 -12.14
CA GLN A 283 -0.28 7.30 -12.21
C GLN A 283 -0.99 5.93 -12.24
N GLY A 284 -2.28 5.90 -12.54
CA GLY A 284 -3.18 4.73 -12.52
C GLY A 284 -3.65 4.38 -11.11
N GLY A 285 -2.72 4.31 -10.16
CA GLY A 285 -3.00 4.08 -8.73
C GLY A 285 -3.22 5.37 -7.93
N PRO A 286 -3.66 5.26 -6.67
CA PRO A 286 -3.68 6.38 -5.71
C PRO A 286 -2.34 7.11 -5.65
N TRP A 287 -2.36 8.43 -5.42
CA TRP A 287 -1.12 9.13 -5.11
C TRP A 287 -0.55 8.63 -3.78
N GLU A 288 0.72 8.28 -3.75
CA GLU A 288 1.46 8.06 -2.51
C GLU A 288 2.03 9.39 -2.02
N ASN A 289 2.19 9.58 -0.71
CA ASN A 289 2.79 10.80 -0.17
C ASN A 289 4.32 10.83 -0.36
N VAL A 290 4.77 10.78 -1.61
CA VAL A 290 6.18 10.70 -2.02
C VAL A 290 6.38 11.57 -3.25
N ASN A 291 7.46 12.34 -3.29
CA ASN A 291 7.87 13.06 -4.49
C ASN A 291 8.64 12.11 -5.43
N ARG A 292 7.92 11.49 -6.37
CA ARG A 292 8.52 10.54 -7.33
C ARG A 292 9.08 11.22 -8.59
N GLY A 293 8.91 12.54 -8.73
CA GLY A 293 9.28 13.28 -9.96
C GLY A 293 8.36 13.01 -11.16
N TRP A 294 7.25 12.30 -10.94
CA TRP A 294 6.30 11.93 -11.99
C TRP A 294 5.61 13.18 -12.56
N ILE A 295 5.19 14.10 -11.70
CA ILE A 295 4.49 15.33 -12.11
C ILE A 295 5.43 16.23 -12.92
N GLN A 296 6.66 16.41 -12.45
CA GLN A 296 7.71 17.11 -13.20
C GLN A 296 7.93 16.50 -14.59
N ALA A 297 8.06 15.17 -14.67
CA ALA A 297 8.27 14.47 -15.94
C ALA A 297 7.09 14.64 -16.89
N ALA A 298 5.85 14.50 -16.42
CA ALA A 298 4.64 14.65 -17.21
C ALA A 298 4.51 16.06 -17.83
N TYR A 299 4.71 17.11 -17.03
CA TYR A 299 4.68 18.49 -17.54
C TYR A 299 5.82 18.78 -18.52
N ALA A 300 7.02 18.28 -18.25
CA ALA A 300 8.16 18.43 -19.16
C ALA A 300 7.93 17.74 -20.51
N GLU A 301 7.24 16.61 -20.54
CA GLU A 301 6.90 15.90 -21.77
C GLU A 301 5.85 16.66 -22.60
N ILE A 302 4.80 17.20 -21.98
CA ILE A 302 3.80 17.99 -22.71
C ILE A 302 4.39 19.31 -23.22
N ASP A 303 5.27 19.97 -22.46
CA ASP A 303 6.02 21.13 -22.95
C ASP A 303 6.93 20.77 -24.14
N ARG A 304 7.59 19.61 -24.11
CA ARG A 304 8.38 19.10 -25.24
C ARG A 304 7.52 18.90 -26.49
N TRP A 305 6.36 18.24 -26.36
CA TRP A 305 5.40 18.10 -27.45
C TRP A 305 5.02 19.46 -28.03
N ASN A 306 4.65 20.41 -27.17
CA ASN A 306 4.24 21.76 -27.55
C ASN A 306 5.34 22.55 -28.24
N ARG A 307 6.62 22.28 -27.99
CA ARG A 307 7.72 22.95 -28.72
C ARG A 307 7.94 22.36 -30.11
N GLN A 308 7.69 21.05 -30.26
CA GLN A 308 8.01 20.31 -31.48
C GLN A 308 6.85 20.26 -32.50
N ASN A 309 5.61 20.40 -32.05
CA ASN A 309 4.43 20.17 -32.87
C ASN A 309 3.59 21.42 -33.06
N ALA A 310 2.95 21.58 -34.22
CA ALA A 310 2.07 22.72 -34.50
C ALA A 310 0.79 22.69 -33.65
N GLN A 311 0.19 21.52 -33.48
CA GLN A 311 -0.98 21.33 -32.62
C GLN A 311 -0.56 21.30 -31.15
N LYS A 312 -1.10 22.22 -30.36
CA LYS A 312 -0.71 22.44 -28.96
C LYS A 312 -1.71 21.83 -27.98
N ILE A 313 -1.19 21.31 -26.88
CA ILE A 313 -1.92 20.90 -25.68
C ILE A 313 -1.88 22.07 -24.70
N GLN A 314 -3.03 22.66 -24.38
CA GLN A 314 -3.12 23.89 -23.60
C GLN A 314 -3.16 23.68 -22.09
N ALA A 315 -3.56 22.48 -21.64
CA ALA A 315 -3.65 22.10 -20.23
C ALA A 315 -3.25 20.64 -20.02
N LEU A 316 -2.60 20.36 -18.89
CA LEU A 316 -2.38 19.03 -18.31
C LEU A 316 -2.85 19.08 -16.86
N VAL A 317 -3.90 18.33 -16.54
CA VAL A 317 -4.67 18.51 -15.29
C VAL A 317 -4.51 17.30 -14.37
N LEU A 318 -3.89 17.49 -13.20
CA LEU A 318 -3.69 16.44 -12.20
C LEU A 318 -4.99 16.04 -11.52
N TYR A 319 -5.24 14.73 -11.41
CA TYR A 319 -6.44 14.17 -10.76
C TYR A 319 -6.09 13.56 -9.40
N ARG A 320 -6.61 14.01 -8.26
CA ARG A 320 -7.48 15.19 -8.01
C ARG A 320 -7.10 15.84 -6.69
N TRP A 321 -7.48 17.11 -6.46
CA TRP A 321 -7.05 17.79 -5.24
C TRP A 321 -7.74 17.33 -3.95
N PRO A 322 -9.06 17.52 -3.77
CA PRO A 322 -9.72 17.31 -2.49
C PRO A 322 -9.81 15.81 -2.14
N GLN A 323 -9.88 15.52 -0.84
CA GLN A 323 -10.05 14.17 -0.29
C GLN A 323 -11.47 13.63 -0.50
N LEU A 324 -11.84 13.44 -1.77
CA LEU A 324 -13.15 12.94 -2.20
C LEU A 324 -13.11 11.48 -2.68
N ASP A 325 -11.92 10.99 -3.06
CA ASP A 325 -11.65 9.60 -3.38
C ASP A 325 -10.20 9.25 -3.02
N ARG A 326 -9.80 8.01 -3.29
CA ARG A 326 -8.45 7.50 -3.00
C ARG A 326 -7.34 8.17 -3.83
N TRP A 327 -7.65 8.83 -4.96
CA TRP A 327 -6.70 9.57 -5.80
C TRP A 327 -6.56 11.04 -5.41
N HIS A 328 -6.91 11.42 -4.19
CA HIS A 328 -6.71 12.78 -3.70
C HIS A 328 -5.23 13.16 -3.53
N ILE A 329 -4.93 14.45 -3.66
CA ILE A 329 -3.60 15.06 -3.45
C ILE A 329 -3.52 15.81 -2.12
N LYS A 330 -4.63 16.38 -1.63
CA LYS A 330 -4.67 17.15 -0.38
C LYS A 330 -4.09 16.34 0.78
N GLY A 331 -3.07 16.88 1.45
CA GLY A 331 -2.39 16.21 2.58
C GLY A 331 -1.20 15.32 2.17
N LYS A 332 -0.90 15.19 0.86
CA LYS A 332 0.24 14.44 0.34
C LYS A 332 1.37 15.38 -0.07
N GLU A 333 2.08 15.94 0.91
CA GLU A 333 3.15 16.92 0.66
C GLU A 333 4.21 16.46 -0.35
N GLY A 334 4.57 15.18 -0.44
CA GLY A 334 5.51 14.71 -1.47
C GLY A 334 5.00 14.96 -2.90
N VAL A 335 3.71 14.74 -3.15
CA VAL A 335 3.07 14.99 -4.45
C VAL A 335 2.96 16.49 -4.70
N ILE A 336 2.63 17.25 -3.66
CA ILE A 336 2.52 18.71 -3.72
C ILE A 336 3.89 19.34 -3.98
N GLU A 337 4.97 18.80 -3.41
CA GLU A 337 6.34 19.20 -3.68
C GLU A 337 6.77 18.90 -5.12
N ASP A 338 6.39 17.75 -5.67
CA ASP A 338 6.60 17.42 -7.08
C ASP A 338 5.89 18.44 -8.00
N PHE A 339 4.64 18.79 -7.67
CA PHE A 339 3.90 19.83 -8.39
C PHE A 339 4.53 21.23 -8.24
N ARG A 340 4.92 21.63 -7.02
CA ARG A 340 5.65 22.89 -6.76
C ARG A 340 6.98 22.90 -7.52
N ALA A 341 7.64 21.77 -7.66
CA ALA A 341 8.87 21.64 -8.43
C ALA A 341 8.62 21.84 -9.92
N ALA A 342 7.58 21.24 -10.49
CA ALA A 342 7.16 21.50 -11.87
C ALA A 342 6.81 22.99 -12.08
N LEU A 343 6.13 23.61 -11.11
CA LEU A 343 5.81 25.05 -11.10
C LEU A 343 7.05 25.96 -11.02
N ARG A 344 8.28 25.45 -10.82
CA ARG A 344 9.50 26.26 -10.98
C ARG A 344 9.84 26.52 -12.45
N HIS A 345 9.27 25.76 -13.39
CA HIS A 345 9.52 25.89 -14.83
C HIS A 345 8.46 26.71 -15.57
N GLU A 346 8.86 27.39 -16.65
CA GLU A 346 7.98 28.22 -17.49
C GLU A 346 7.28 27.40 -18.60
N TYR A 347 6.55 26.35 -18.23
CA TYR A 347 5.86 25.51 -19.20
C TYR A 347 4.60 26.20 -19.74
N ARG A 348 4.67 26.61 -21.01
CA ARG A 348 3.62 27.39 -21.72
C ARG A 348 3.21 26.68 -22.99
N TRP A 349 1.97 26.84 -23.41
CA TRP A 349 1.50 26.23 -24.66
C TRP A 349 1.76 27.11 -25.91
N ASN A 350 1.97 28.41 -25.73
CA ASN A 350 2.06 29.42 -26.80
C ASN A 350 3.49 29.81 -27.22
N VAL A 351 4.44 28.87 -27.21
CA VAL A 351 5.92 29.09 -27.32
C VAL A 351 6.41 29.63 -28.69
N GLY A 352 5.58 30.30 -29.51
CA GLY A 352 5.93 30.71 -30.88
C GLY A 352 5.60 32.14 -31.31
N ALA A 353 5.04 33.01 -30.45
CA ALA A 353 4.59 34.35 -30.88
C ALA A 353 5.53 35.52 -30.50
N GLU A 354 6.44 35.37 -29.54
CA GLU A 354 7.20 36.51 -28.99
C GLU A 354 8.54 36.83 -29.66
N GLN A 355 9.08 35.94 -30.50
CA GLN A 355 10.37 36.21 -31.17
C GLN A 355 10.29 37.28 -32.29
N GLY A 356 9.09 37.69 -32.70
CA GLY A 356 8.88 38.68 -33.77
C GLY A 356 8.70 40.14 -33.33
N GLN A 357 8.55 40.44 -32.03
CA GLN A 357 8.22 41.80 -31.56
C GLN A 357 9.26 42.48 -30.66
N ARG A 358 10.33 41.79 -30.24
CA ARG A 358 11.38 42.40 -29.41
C ARG A 358 12.54 43.03 -30.20
N GLU A 359 12.60 42.88 -31.52
CA GLU A 359 13.54 43.61 -32.39
C GLU A 359 12.95 44.92 -32.93
N ARG A 360 12.72 45.91 -32.04
CA ARG A 360 12.82 47.36 -32.34
C ARG A 360 12.35 48.19 -31.15
N LYS A 361 13.29 48.57 -30.28
CA LYS A 361 13.43 49.97 -29.84
C LYS A 361 14.77 50.17 -29.14
N VAL A 362 15.60 50.98 -29.80
CA VAL A 362 16.97 51.38 -29.48
C VAL A 362 16.99 52.33 -28.27
N ARG A 363 18.04 52.24 -27.43
CA ARG A 363 18.35 53.14 -26.28
C ARG A 363 18.79 54.55 -26.72
N PRO A 364 18.79 55.55 -25.82
CA PRO A 364 20.07 56.04 -25.22
C PRO A 364 19.91 56.37 -23.70
N GLN A 365 20.78 55.98 -22.76
CA GLN A 365 22.17 56.37 -22.36
C GLN A 365 22.23 57.32 -21.12
N PHE A 366 22.99 56.88 -20.08
CA PHE A 366 23.68 57.57 -18.96
C PHE A 366 22.86 58.42 -17.95
N GLU A 367 23.18 58.55 -16.64
CA GLU A 367 24.48 58.72 -15.94
C GLU A 367 24.30 58.57 -14.39
N GLY A 368 25.33 58.16 -13.62
CA GLY A 368 25.48 58.53 -12.19
C GLY A 368 25.75 57.43 -11.12
N GLN A 369 27.04 57.17 -10.81
CA GLN A 369 27.58 56.60 -9.55
C GLN A 369 27.84 57.74 -8.49
N PRO A 370 28.42 57.57 -7.26
CA PRO A 370 28.96 56.39 -6.53
C PRO A 370 28.67 56.28 -4.99
N GLU A 371 28.79 55.05 -4.46
CA GLU A 371 29.62 54.53 -3.33
C GLU A 371 29.99 55.29 -2.01
N LEU A 372 29.97 54.51 -0.89
CA LEU A 372 30.92 54.40 0.26
C LEU A 372 30.54 54.83 1.73
N GLN A 373 30.29 53.80 2.57
CA GLN A 373 31.04 53.39 3.80
C GLN A 373 30.96 54.20 5.16
N PRO A 374 31.42 53.66 6.34
CA PRO A 374 30.58 53.46 7.55
C PRO A 374 31.13 54.01 8.91
N GLU A 375 30.43 53.66 10.02
CA GLU A 375 30.88 53.50 11.44
C GLU A 375 30.78 54.61 12.54
N LEU A 376 30.45 54.10 13.76
CA LEU A 376 30.91 54.44 15.15
C LEU A 376 30.19 55.45 16.09
N ARG A 377 29.47 54.84 17.08
CA ARG A 377 29.40 55.03 18.57
C ARG A 377 29.53 56.43 19.24
N ALA A 378 28.69 56.69 20.25
CA ALA A 378 29.06 56.82 21.70
C ALA A 378 27.88 57.31 22.60
N ALA A 379 28.02 57.06 23.91
CA ALA A 379 27.01 57.01 24.98
C ALA A 379 26.77 58.33 25.78
N GLY A 380 25.74 58.36 26.65
CA GLY A 380 25.64 59.36 27.73
C GLY A 380 24.34 59.47 28.57
N ARG A 381 24.24 58.65 29.63
CA ARG A 381 23.76 58.92 31.03
C ARG A 381 22.52 59.78 31.41
N GLN A 382 21.68 59.14 32.25
CA GLN A 382 21.30 59.46 33.67
C GLN A 382 19.95 60.11 34.08
N THR A 383 19.31 59.39 35.01
CA THR A 383 18.61 59.76 36.29
C THR A 383 17.13 60.21 36.34
N GLU A 384 16.31 59.26 36.83
CA GLU A 384 15.24 59.28 37.86
C GLU A 384 14.66 60.60 38.42
N ALA A 385 13.32 60.69 38.47
CA ALA A 385 12.44 60.76 39.69
C ALA A 385 11.01 61.24 39.30
N VAL A 386 9.92 60.48 39.45
CA VAL A 386 9.02 60.25 40.64
C VAL A 386 7.60 60.82 40.38
N GLU A 387 6.61 59.91 40.50
CA GLU A 387 5.19 60.03 40.90
C GLU A 387 4.13 60.73 40.02
N GLY A 388 3.09 59.95 39.65
CA GLY A 388 1.71 60.33 40.00
C GLY A 388 0.57 60.12 38.98
N ARG A 389 -0.01 58.90 38.98
CA ARG A 389 -1.43 58.54 38.73
C ARG A 389 -2.00 58.47 37.29
N ALA A 390 -2.00 57.23 36.80
CA ALA A 390 -3.14 56.43 36.30
C ALA A 390 -4.12 57.05 35.27
N GLU A 391 -3.79 56.85 33.99
CA GLU A 391 -4.73 56.50 32.93
C GLU A 391 -4.17 55.24 32.24
N VAL A 392 -5.02 54.21 32.08
CA VAL A 392 -4.67 52.99 31.35
C VAL A 392 -4.79 53.32 29.87
N ASP A 393 -3.64 53.54 29.23
CA ASP A 393 -3.54 53.74 27.79
C ASP A 393 -2.88 52.53 27.13
N VAL A 394 -3.43 52.16 25.98
CA VAL A 394 -3.21 50.92 25.26
C VAL A 394 -1.78 50.90 24.71
N THR A 395 -0.97 49.93 25.12
CA THR A 395 0.44 49.85 24.71
C THR A 395 0.64 49.31 23.30
N ASP A 396 1.73 49.76 22.67
CA ASP A 396 2.25 49.52 21.31
C ASP A 396 2.41 48.04 20.85
N GLU A 397 1.83 47.05 21.54
CA GLU A 397 1.73 45.65 21.07
C GLU A 397 0.80 45.49 19.85
N MET A 398 -0.11 46.44 19.61
CA MET A 398 -1.02 46.40 18.45
C MET A 398 -0.37 46.81 17.12
N ARG A 399 0.94 47.14 17.09
CA ARG A 399 1.61 47.68 15.89
C ARG A 399 2.52 46.71 15.11
N MET A 400 2.69 45.46 15.57
CA MET A 400 3.43 44.43 14.81
C MET A 400 2.52 43.20 14.53
N GLY A 401 1.96 43.14 13.32
CA GLY A 401 0.86 42.25 12.92
C GLY A 401 1.10 40.74 13.02
N ARG A 402 0.92 40.18 14.22
CA ARG A 402 0.45 38.80 14.40
C ARG A 402 -1.08 38.84 14.42
N GLY A 403 -1.71 38.46 13.30
CA GLY A 403 -3.16 38.46 13.18
C GLY A 403 -3.82 37.54 14.20
N MET A 404 -4.90 38.02 14.81
CA MET A 404 -5.89 37.21 15.51
C MET A 404 -6.56 36.27 14.49
N VAL A 405 -6.49 34.94 14.66
CA VAL A 405 -7.01 33.94 13.69
C VAL A 405 -7.88 32.87 14.36
N TYR A 406 -9.05 32.59 13.77
CA TYR A 406 -9.89 31.44 14.11
C TYR A 406 -9.38 30.15 13.45
N ARG A 407 -9.14 29.09 14.23
CA ARG A 407 -8.75 27.75 13.72
C ARG A 407 -9.27 26.62 14.61
N VAL A 408 -9.99 25.67 14.03
CA VAL A 408 -10.50 24.46 14.70
C VAL A 408 -9.73 23.21 14.29
N GLN A 409 -9.51 22.31 15.26
CA GLN A 409 -9.17 20.91 15.03
C GLN A 409 -10.36 20.04 15.44
N TRP A 410 -10.87 19.22 14.51
CA TRP A 410 -11.98 18.30 14.77
C TRP A 410 -11.47 16.99 15.39
N LEU A 411 -12.00 16.62 16.55
CA LEU A 411 -11.57 15.42 17.29
C LEU A 411 -12.61 14.30 17.22
N LYS A 412 -13.91 14.63 17.32
CA LYS A 412 -15.04 13.68 17.22
C LYS A 412 -16.27 14.37 16.62
N GLY A 413 -17.19 13.60 16.04
CA GLY A 413 -18.46 14.13 15.50
C GLY A 413 -19.06 13.20 14.45
N LYS A 414 -19.82 12.19 14.88
CA LYS A 414 -20.55 11.27 14.00
C LYS A 414 -22.03 11.25 14.43
N PRO A 415 -22.97 11.53 13.52
CA PRO A 415 -24.40 11.49 13.84
C PRO A 415 -24.92 10.05 13.99
N PRO A 416 -26.06 9.86 14.67
CA PRO A 416 -26.72 8.56 14.82
C PRO A 416 -27.19 8.02 13.47
N SER A 417 -27.40 6.70 13.42
CA SER A 417 -27.93 5.97 12.27
C SER A 417 -28.89 4.90 12.80
N PRO A 418 -30.04 4.62 12.15
CA PRO A 418 -30.50 5.18 10.88
C PRO A 418 -31.00 6.64 11.00
N LEU A 419 -30.98 7.36 9.88
CA LEU A 419 -31.50 8.72 9.74
C LEU A 419 -32.73 8.71 8.82
N TYR A 420 -33.75 9.46 9.19
CA TYR A 420 -35.00 9.56 8.44
C TYR A 420 -35.26 10.97 7.88
N PRO A 421 -36.01 11.09 6.78
CA PRO A 421 -36.26 12.38 6.17
C PRO A 421 -36.93 13.39 7.12
N GLY A 422 -36.42 14.62 7.15
CA GLY A 422 -36.96 15.70 7.99
C GLY A 422 -36.72 15.55 9.49
N GLN A 423 -36.02 14.48 9.94
CA GLN A 423 -35.75 14.24 11.34
C GLN A 423 -34.84 15.32 11.94
N ARG A 424 -35.15 15.78 13.16
CA ARG A 424 -34.21 16.58 13.98
C ARG A 424 -33.34 15.65 14.80
N VAL A 425 -32.03 15.83 14.74
CA VAL A 425 -31.04 14.94 15.34
C VAL A 425 -30.05 15.75 16.16
N SER A 426 -29.70 15.23 17.36
CA SER A 426 -28.64 15.74 18.21
C SER A 426 -27.52 14.71 18.39
N PHE A 427 -26.26 15.13 18.41
CA PHE A 427 -25.11 14.24 18.63
C PHE A 427 -23.84 14.98 19.10
N PRO A 428 -22.98 14.36 19.92
CA PRO A 428 -21.79 15.01 20.44
C PRO A 428 -20.71 15.21 19.37
N VAL A 429 -20.20 16.43 19.27
CA VAL A 429 -19.11 16.87 18.40
C VAL A 429 -18.01 17.47 19.27
N THR A 430 -16.80 16.92 19.23
CA THR A 430 -15.66 17.39 20.04
C THR A 430 -14.64 18.09 19.16
N VAL A 431 -14.27 19.31 19.54
CA VAL A 431 -13.38 20.19 18.79
C VAL A 431 -12.35 20.85 19.69
N ARG A 432 -11.19 21.21 19.14
CA ARG A 432 -10.13 21.95 19.83
C ARG A 432 -9.84 23.27 19.14
N ASN A 433 -9.71 24.34 19.91
CA ASN A 433 -9.26 25.64 19.42
C ASN A 433 -7.74 25.60 19.21
N ILE A 434 -7.29 25.62 17.96
CA ILE A 434 -5.87 25.71 17.59
C ILE A 434 -5.52 27.10 17.03
N GLY A 435 -6.44 28.06 17.14
CA GLY A 435 -6.28 29.44 16.72
C GLY A 435 -5.59 30.31 17.76
N THR A 436 -5.57 31.62 17.52
CA THR A 436 -4.96 32.61 18.43
C THR A 436 -6.00 33.45 19.19
N ILE A 437 -7.29 33.26 18.91
CA ILE A 437 -8.42 33.96 19.55
C ILE A 437 -9.25 32.95 20.34
N ALA A 438 -9.74 33.33 21.52
CA ALA A 438 -10.77 32.59 22.23
C ALA A 438 -12.09 32.61 21.45
N TRP A 439 -12.86 31.53 21.52
CA TRP A 439 -14.20 31.43 20.93
C TRP A 439 -15.24 31.77 21.98
N PRO A 440 -15.87 32.96 21.93
CA PRO A 440 -16.90 33.30 22.89
C PRO A 440 -18.16 32.45 22.66
N ALA A 441 -18.68 31.79 23.69
CA ALA A 441 -19.97 31.09 23.63
C ALA A 441 -21.17 32.05 23.64
N ARG A 442 -20.98 33.26 24.19
CA ARG A 442 -22.03 34.28 24.34
C ARG A 442 -21.49 35.67 24.03
N GLY A 443 -22.40 36.65 23.91
CA GLY A 443 -22.04 38.06 23.70
C GLY A 443 -22.32 38.54 22.28
N PRO A 444 -21.70 39.65 21.83
CA PRO A 444 -22.03 40.31 20.57
C PRO A 444 -21.54 39.57 19.31
N GLN A 445 -20.58 38.65 19.43
CA GLN A 445 -20.11 37.80 18.32
C GLN A 445 -19.90 36.35 18.81
N PRO A 446 -20.97 35.63 19.19
CA PRO A 446 -20.83 34.27 19.69
C PRO A 446 -20.35 33.34 18.56
N VAL A 447 -19.56 32.34 18.90
CA VAL A 447 -19.22 31.22 18.04
C VAL A 447 -20.27 30.12 18.26
N ALA A 448 -20.71 29.51 17.17
CA ALA A 448 -21.63 28.37 17.18
C ALA A 448 -21.18 27.31 16.18
N LEU A 449 -21.70 26.10 16.31
CA LEU A 449 -21.54 25.02 15.34
C LEU A 449 -22.73 25.00 14.38
N GLY A 450 -22.47 24.98 13.08
CA GLY A 450 -23.47 24.83 12.04
C GLY A 450 -23.18 23.64 11.12
N TYR A 451 -24.07 23.42 10.16
CA TYR A 451 -23.98 22.32 9.20
C TYR A 451 -24.43 22.73 7.81
N HIS A 452 -24.02 21.98 6.80
CA HIS A 452 -24.47 22.03 5.42
C HIS A 452 -24.69 20.60 4.90
N PHE A 453 -25.72 20.40 4.09
CA PHE A 453 -25.94 19.14 3.39
C PHE A 453 -25.65 19.30 1.90
N PHE A 454 -25.00 18.30 1.32
CA PHE A 454 -24.80 18.22 -0.11
C PHE A 454 -25.38 16.91 -0.63
N GLN A 455 -25.98 16.95 -1.80
CA GLN A 455 -26.34 15.77 -2.58
C GLN A 455 -25.79 15.95 -3.98
N ASN A 456 -25.05 14.94 -4.48
CA ASN A 456 -24.37 15.01 -5.78
C ASN A 456 -23.55 16.30 -5.96
N ARG A 457 -22.83 16.70 -4.89
CA ARG A 457 -22.02 17.93 -4.81
C ARG A 457 -22.79 19.25 -4.86
N ARG A 458 -24.13 19.26 -4.94
CA ARG A 458 -24.97 20.46 -4.79
C ARG A 458 -25.30 20.67 -3.32
N GLU A 459 -25.04 21.87 -2.82
CA GLU A 459 -25.49 22.27 -1.49
C GLU A 459 -27.02 22.36 -1.48
N LEU A 460 -27.64 21.74 -0.48
CA LEU A 460 -29.08 21.74 -0.31
C LEU A 460 -29.50 22.93 0.54
N PRO A 461 -30.63 23.56 0.21
CA PRO A 461 -31.21 24.58 1.08
C PRO A 461 -31.59 23.96 2.42
N PHE A 462 -31.52 24.75 3.49
CA PHE A 462 -32.00 24.32 4.80
C PHE A 462 -33.51 24.10 4.76
N PRO A 463 -34.05 23.00 5.33
CA PRO A 463 -35.49 22.72 5.33
C PRO A 463 -36.35 23.88 5.88
N ASP A 464 -35.84 24.61 6.88
CA ASP A 464 -36.52 25.76 7.50
C ASP A 464 -36.00 27.13 6.99
N GLY A 465 -35.23 27.16 5.89
CA GLY A 465 -34.67 28.37 5.29
C GLY A 465 -33.43 28.97 5.99
N HIS A 466 -33.08 28.49 7.19
CA HIS A 466 -31.89 28.88 7.94
C HIS A 466 -31.26 27.66 8.66
N PRO A 467 -29.93 27.62 8.85
CA PRO A 467 -29.28 26.52 9.58
C PRO A 467 -29.63 26.58 11.07
N VAL A 468 -29.84 25.42 11.69
CA VAL A 468 -29.82 25.33 13.16
C VAL A 468 -28.38 25.51 13.62
N LEU A 469 -28.11 26.61 14.34
CA LEU A 469 -26.80 26.88 14.93
C LEU A 469 -26.80 26.42 16.38
N THR A 470 -25.89 25.51 16.71
CA THR A 470 -25.72 24.97 18.06
C THR A 470 -24.71 25.82 18.82
N ALA A 471 -25.15 26.48 19.90
CA ALA A 471 -24.26 27.31 20.72
C ALA A 471 -23.17 26.47 21.42
N LEU A 472 -21.99 27.06 21.60
CA LEU A 472 -20.97 26.48 22.46
C LEU A 472 -21.45 26.44 23.92
N PRO A 473 -21.10 25.42 24.71
CA PRO A 473 -21.47 25.37 26.14
C PRO A 473 -20.80 26.48 26.95
N ASP A 474 -19.50 26.73 26.69
CA ASP A 474 -18.64 27.70 27.38
C ASP A 474 -17.64 28.33 26.40
N ASP A 475 -17.03 29.45 26.79
CA ASP A 475 -15.96 30.10 26.02
C ASP A 475 -14.76 29.14 25.86
N VAL A 476 -14.16 29.07 24.67
CA VAL A 476 -13.08 28.11 24.37
C VAL A 476 -11.79 28.86 24.08
N ALA A 477 -10.84 28.84 25.01
CA ALA A 477 -9.55 29.51 24.87
C ALA A 477 -8.64 28.81 23.83
N PRO A 478 -7.63 29.52 23.26
CA PRO A 478 -6.60 28.87 22.45
C PRO A 478 -5.97 27.67 23.15
N GLY A 479 -5.96 26.52 22.47
CA GLY A 479 -5.45 25.25 22.97
C GLY A 479 -6.48 24.38 23.71
N GLU A 480 -7.66 24.91 24.02
CA GLU A 480 -8.72 24.23 24.78
C GLU A 480 -9.64 23.37 23.89
N THR A 481 -10.23 22.33 24.47
CA THR A 481 -11.13 21.37 23.81
C THR A 481 -12.53 21.46 24.40
N VAL A 482 -13.55 21.44 23.56
CA VAL A 482 -14.96 21.49 23.94
C VAL A 482 -15.75 20.39 23.23
N THR A 483 -16.80 19.89 23.87
CA THR A 483 -17.80 19.01 23.26
C THR A 483 -19.13 19.74 23.15
N ILE A 484 -19.70 19.74 21.95
CA ILE A 484 -20.91 20.45 21.54
C ILE A 484 -21.96 19.39 21.17
N ASP A 485 -23.16 19.46 21.72
CA ASP A 485 -24.27 18.57 21.33
C ASP A 485 -24.94 19.09 20.05
N ALA A 486 -24.33 18.79 18.90
CA ALA A 486 -24.66 19.34 17.60
C ALA A 486 -26.09 19.00 17.19
N GLN A 487 -26.87 20.01 16.82
CA GLN A 487 -28.24 19.87 16.33
C GLN A 487 -28.33 20.11 14.83
N MET A 488 -29.03 19.23 14.11
CA MET A 488 -29.30 19.39 12.68
C MET A 488 -30.66 18.83 12.27
N VAL A 489 -31.20 19.34 11.16
CA VAL A 489 -32.39 18.82 10.49
C VAL A 489 -31.94 18.01 9.27
N ILE A 490 -32.29 16.73 9.21
CA ILE A 490 -32.02 15.84 8.08
C ILE A 490 -32.83 16.27 6.86
N PRO A 491 -32.28 16.21 5.62
CA PRO A 491 -33.03 16.47 4.39
C PRO A 491 -34.36 15.72 4.31
N ASP A 492 -35.33 16.27 3.61
CA ASP A 492 -36.73 15.81 3.53
C ASP A 492 -36.98 14.68 2.51
N HIS A 493 -35.91 14.16 1.90
CA HIS A 493 -35.96 13.04 0.96
C HIS A 493 -35.00 11.91 1.37
N PRO A 494 -35.34 10.63 1.10
CA PRO A 494 -34.38 9.53 1.22
C PRO A 494 -33.24 9.69 0.22
N GLY A 495 -32.04 9.24 0.58
CA GLY A 495 -30.89 9.28 -0.29
C GLY A 495 -29.56 9.37 0.45
N ASN A 496 -28.49 9.44 -0.34
CA ASN A 496 -27.15 9.65 0.18
C ASN A 496 -26.81 11.14 0.16
N TYR A 497 -26.26 11.62 1.28
CA TYR A 497 -25.92 13.00 1.50
C TYR A 497 -24.51 13.11 2.09
N THR A 498 -23.85 14.22 1.79
CA THR A 498 -22.62 14.64 2.46
C THR A 498 -22.98 15.72 3.48
N LEU A 499 -22.80 15.44 4.76
CA LEU A 499 -22.84 16.42 5.84
C LEU A 499 -21.49 17.11 5.95
N VAL A 500 -21.50 18.44 6.01
CA VAL A 500 -20.35 19.27 6.36
C VAL A 500 -20.69 20.01 7.64
N LEU A 501 -19.82 19.91 8.64
CA LEU A 501 -19.88 20.68 9.89
C LEU A 501 -18.82 21.78 9.85
N ASP A 502 -19.20 22.99 10.24
CA ASP A 502 -18.31 24.15 10.35
C ASP A 502 -18.67 25.02 11.56
N LEU A 503 -17.69 25.73 12.11
CA LEU A 503 -17.93 26.74 13.15
C LEU A 503 -18.25 28.08 12.49
N ILE A 504 -19.10 28.89 13.13
CA ILE A 504 -19.53 30.19 12.63
C ILE A 504 -19.39 31.25 13.72
N SER A 505 -18.76 32.37 13.40
CA SER A 505 -18.63 33.52 14.30
C SER A 505 -19.67 34.59 13.98
N GLY A 506 -20.39 35.06 14.99
CA GLY A 506 -21.40 36.12 14.87
C GLY A 506 -22.62 35.72 14.04
N GLY A 507 -22.81 34.43 13.75
CA GLY A 507 -23.91 33.91 12.95
C GLY A 507 -23.79 34.13 11.43
N GLU A 508 -22.71 34.76 10.96
CA GLU A 508 -22.54 35.08 9.53
C GLU A 508 -21.17 34.68 8.96
N ASN A 509 -20.13 34.54 9.81
CA ASN A 509 -18.75 34.32 9.35
C ASN A 509 -18.29 32.88 9.62
N TRP A 510 -18.41 32.02 8.62
CA TRP A 510 -17.97 30.62 8.66
C TRP A 510 -16.45 30.49 8.77
N PHE A 511 -15.98 29.60 9.63
CA PHE A 511 -14.56 29.36 9.87
C PHE A 511 -13.84 28.87 8.62
N GLN A 512 -14.52 28.11 7.76
CA GLN A 512 -14.01 27.73 6.44
C GLN A 512 -13.65 28.95 5.58
N THR A 513 -14.47 30.01 5.58
CA THR A 513 -14.18 31.25 4.83
C THR A 513 -13.00 32.03 5.43
N MET A 514 -12.68 31.74 6.69
CA MET A 514 -11.51 32.24 7.41
C MET A 514 -10.32 31.27 7.35
N GLN A 515 -10.35 30.28 6.43
CA GLN A 515 -9.29 29.29 6.18
C GLN A 515 -9.05 28.29 7.32
N SER A 516 -10.08 27.98 8.10
CA SER A 516 -10.04 26.88 9.07
C SER A 516 -10.61 25.58 8.48
N ASP A 517 -10.27 24.44 9.07
CA ASP A 517 -10.76 23.13 8.63
C ASP A 517 -12.25 22.91 8.94
N ILE A 518 -12.90 22.06 8.12
CA ILE A 518 -14.29 21.58 8.26
C ILE A 518 -14.32 20.08 8.55
N LEU A 519 -15.44 19.56 9.05
CA LEU A 519 -15.64 18.12 9.22
C LEU A 519 -16.69 17.58 8.28
N THR A 520 -16.31 16.62 7.43
CA THR A 520 -17.22 16.00 6.45
C THR A 520 -17.63 14.59 6.86
N ARG A 521 -18.91 14.24 6.67
CA ARG A 521 -19.49 12.92 6.94
C ARG A 521 -20.42 12.48 5.81
N TRP A 522 -20.43 11.18 5.53
CA TRP A 522 -21.38 10.57 4.61
C TRP A 522 -22.58 10.05 5.39
N LEU A 523 -23.78 10.34 4.91
CA LEU A 523 -25.04 9.97 5.56
C LEU A 523 -25.97 9.31 4.56
N SER A 524 -26.60 8.23 4.99
CA SER A 524 -27.69 7.58 4.27
C SER A 524 -28.99 7.83 5.02
N VAL A 525 -29.91 8.52 4.36
CA VAL A 525 -31.26 8.79 4.86
C VAL A 525 -32.19 7.74 4.25
N SER A 526 -32.76 6.89 5.09
CA SER A 526 -33.64 5.80 4.64
C SER A 526 -35.09 6.25 4.68
N ALA A 527 -35.95 5.70 3.81
CA ALA A 527 -37.38 5.89 3.97
C ALA A 527 -37.80 5.42 5.36
N ALA A 528 -38.58 6.22 6.08
CA ALA A 528 -39.14 5.78 7.34
C ALA A 528 -39.98 4.51 7.07
N PRO A 529 -39.85 3.46 7.90
CA PRO A 529 -40.71 2.29 7.75
C PRO A 529 -42.17 2.76 7.81
N GLU A 530 -42.98 2.37 6.82
CA GLU A 530 -44.42 2.61 6.85
C GLU A 530 -44.97 1.93 8.11
N THR A 531 -45.32 2.73 9.11
CA THR A 531 -46.15 2.25 10.20
C THR A 531 -47.49 1.88 9.58
N ALA A 532 -47.79 0.59 9.54
CA ALA A 532 -49.17 0.14 9.51
C ALA A 532 -49.93 0.87 10.63
N ASP A 533 -51.10 1.40 10.28
CA ASP A 533 -52.04 2.18 11.10
C ASP A 533 -51.81 3.70 11.20
N ALA A 534 -51.93 4.38 10.06
CA ALA A 534 -52.61 5.67 10.02
C ALA A 534 -54.06 5.45 9.54
N GLU A 535 -54.90 4.97 10.47
CA GLU A 535 -56.33 4.89 10.29
C GLU A 535 -56.91 6.30 10.07
N LYS A 536 -57.80 6.41 9.08
CA LYS A 536 -58.55 7.62 8.73
C LYS A 536 -59.13 8.27 9.98
N VAL A 537 -58.68 9.47 10.32
CA VAL A 537 -59.41 10.37 11.22
C VAL A 537 -60.68 10.85 10.48
N PRO A 538 -61.90 10.52 10.95
CA PRO A 538 -63.12 11.08 10.41
C PRO A 538 -63.36 12.48 10.96
N VAL A 539 -63.89 13.36 10.11
CA VAL A 539 -64.41 14.69 10.44
C VAL A 539 -65.46 14.60 11.56
N PRO A 540 -65.46 15.48 12.59
CA PRO A 540 -66.52 15.48 13.60
C PRO A 540 -67.77 16.20 13.09
N ALA A 541 -68.92 15.57 13.27
CA ALA A 541 -70.24 16.21 13.33
C ALA A 541 -70.79 16.03 14.77
N PRO A 542 -71.70 16.90 15.22
CA PRO A 542 -71.72 17.37 16.60
C PRO A 542 -72.47 16.46 17.58
N GLU A 543 -72.13 16.70 18.85
CA GLU A 543 -72.69 16.23 20.11
C GLU A 543 -74.14 15.72 20.09
N THR A 544 -74.37 14.57 20.75
CA THR A 544 -75.54 14.38 21.62
C THR A 544 -75.27 13.37 22.74
N VAL A 545 -75.24 13.92 23.95
CA VAL A 545 -75.70 13.44 25.27
C VAL A 545 -76.16 11.97 25.40
N GLU A 546 -75.59 11.27 26.40
CA GLU A 546 -76.25 10.58 27.55
C GLU A 546 -75.34 9.44 28.09
N GLN A 547 -74.85 9.56 29.34
CA GLN A 547 -75.26 8.77 30.54
C GLN A 547 -74.92 7.26 30.40
N GLU A 548 -74.20 6.58 31.28
CA GLU A 548 -74.23 6.57 32.74
C GLU A 548 -73.11 5.66 33.32
N ARG A 549 -72.48 6.12 34.42
CA ARG A 549 -72.19 5.39 35.68
C ARG A 549 -71.37 4.06 35.77
N VAL A 550 -70.32 4.15 36.62
CA VAL A 550 -70.08 3.37 37.89
C VAL A 550 -69.50 1.95 37.69
N THR A 551 -68.42 1.46 38.34
CA THR A 551 -67.62 1.84 39.53
C THR A 551 -66.36 0.96 39.63
N ALA A 552 -65.34 1.51 40.30
CA ALA A 552 -64.43 0.91 41.30
C ALA A 552 -63.70 -0.45 41.05
N GLU A 553 -62.36 -0.33 41.03
CA GLU A 553 -61.29 -1.12 41.70
C GLU A 553 -61.70 -2.13 42.81
N PRO A 554 -60.85 -3.13 43.22
CA PRO A 554 -59.37 -3.11 43.25
C PRO A 554 -58.60 -4.43 42.93
N ALA A 555 -57.27 -4.33 42.90
CA ALA A 555 -56.27 -5.42 42.82
C ALA A 555 -56.31 -6.37 44.07
N PRO A 556 -55.77 -7.62 44.07
CA PRO A 556 -54.31 -7.89 44.00
C PRO A 556 -53.82 -9.25 43.40
N GLN A 557 -52.53 -9.26 43.00
CA GLN A 557 -51.47 -10.29 43.05
C GLN A 557 -51.68 -11.82 42.85
N ALA A 558 -50.69 -12.36 42.12
CA ALA A 558 -50.00 -13.67 42.19
C ALA A 558 -50.53 -14.91 41.41
N GLU A 559 -49.72 -15.29 40.41
CA GLU A 559 -49.37 -16.57 39.73
C GLU A 559 -50.01 -17.92 40.14
N PRO A 560 -49.83 -19.05 39.39
CA PRO A 560 -49.30 -19.27 38.02
C PRO A 560 -50.26 -20.11 37.13
N THR A 561 -50.03 -20.18 35.82
CA THR A 561 -50.76 -21.09 34.92
C THR A 561 -49.83 -22.10 34.23
N PRO A 562 -50.15 -23.40 34.26
CA PRO A 562 -49.48 -24.44 33.48
C PRO A 562 -50.06 -24.61 32.07
N GLU A 563 -49.28 -25.33 31.28
CA GLU A 563 -49.29 -25.54 29.83
C GLU A 563 -50.48 -26.30 29.20
N LEU A 564 -50.39 -26.36 27.85
CA LEU A 564 -50.92 -27.34 26.87
C LEU A 564 -52.36 -27.14 26.33
N HIS A 565 -52.52 -26.56 25.12
CA HIS A 565 -52.33 -27.28 23.84
C HIS A 565 -52.81 -26.49 22.59
N MET A 566 -51.94 -26.51 21.57
CA MET A 566 -52.20 -26.60 20.11
C MET A 566 -53.15 -25.62 19.38
N ARG A 567 -52.59 -24.87 18.42
CA ARG A 567 -52.73 -25.15 16.96
C ARG A 567 -51.83 -24.22 16.14
N ALA A 568 -50.78 -24.81 15.56
CA ALA A 568 -50.04 -24.22 14.44
C ALA A 568 -50.48 -24.94 13.17
N GLU A 569 -51.00 -24.19 12.19
CA GLU A 569 -51.14 -24.65 10.81
C GLU A 569 -49.97 -24.09 10.00
N ALA A 570 -49.28 -25.02 9.35
CA ALA A 570 -48.06 -24.84 8.60
C ALA A 570 -48.27 -24.18 7.23
N ARG A 571 -47.35 -23.28 6.85
CA ARG A 571 -46.84 -23.23 5.49
C ARG A 571 -45.46 -23.87 5.51
N SER A 572 -45.38 -25.04 4.88
CA SER A 572 -44.21 -25.92 4.82
C SER A 572 -43.22 -25.44 3.78
N THR A 573 -42.00 -25.16 4.22
CA THR A 573 -40.75 -25.30 3.46
C THR A 573 -39.82 -26.09 4.36
N SER A 574 -39.33 -27.24 3.89
CA SER A 574 -38.48 -28.18 4.65
C SER A 574 -37.25 -27.48 5.25
N VAL A 575 -37.22 -27.37 6.58
CA VAL A 575 -36.07 -26.88 7.36
C VAL A 575 -35.13 -28.06 7.57
N SER A 576 -33.85 -27.95 7.19
CA SER A 576 -32.85 -28.93 7.61
C SER A 576 -32.68 -28.81 9.13
N GLU A 577 -32.67 -29.94 9.86
CA GLU A 577 -32.33 -29.91 11.29
C GLU A 577 -30.92 -29.31 11.43
N GLY A 578 -30.81 -28.24 12.23
CA GLY A 578 -29.53 -27.56 12.47
C GLY A 578 -28.59 -28.40 13.36
N PRO A 579 -27.34 -27.96 13.58
CA PRO A 579 -26.45 -28.66 14.50
C PRO A 579 -27.04 -28.68 15.92
N PRO A 580 -26.69 -29.67 16.75
CA PRO A 580 -27.14 -29.71 18.14
C PRO A 580 -26.61 -28.47 18.90
N VAL A 581 -27.53 -27.66 19.44
CA VAL A 581 -27.23 -26.44 20.20
C VAL A 581 -27.79 -26.60 21.62
N VAL A 582 -26.97 -26.30 22.62
CA VAL A 582 -27.39 -26.25 24.03
C VAL A 582 -27.65 -24.79 24.41
N ASP A 583 -28.90 -24.43 24.71
CA ASP A 583 -29.24 -23.07 25.13
C ASP A 583 -29.02 -22.89 26.64
N ILE A 584 -28.08 -22.03 26.99
CA ILE A 584 -27.78 -21.62 28.37
C ILE A 584 -27.95 -20.12 28.58
N SER A 585 -28.55 -19.41 27.63
CA SER A 585 -28.68 -17.95 27.65
C SER A 585 -29.41 -17.43 28.90
N HIS A 586 -30.34 -18.21 29.45
CA HIS A 586 -31.04 -17.90 30.69
C HIS A 586 -30.25 -18.17 31.98
N ALA A 587 -29.16 -18.94 31.91
CA ALA A 587 -28.35 -19.31 33.07
C ALA A 587 -27.14 -18.39 33.27
N LEU A 588 -26.81 -17.54 32.30
CA LEU A 588 -25.67 -16.62 32.35
C LEU A 588 -26.03 -15.31 33.08
N PRO A 589 -25.05 -14.68 33.77
CA PRO A 589 -25.29 -13.39 34.43
C PRO A 589 -25.59 -12.30 33.39
N LEU A 590 -26.46 -11.35 33.77
CA LEU A 590 -26.81 -10.16 33.00
C LEU A 590 -26.37 -8.89 33.74
N GLY A 591 -26.01 -7.86 32.99
CA GLY A 591 -25.67 -6.53 33.49
C GLY A 591 -26.91 -5.68 33.80
N GLU A 592 -26.68 -4.45 34.29
CA GLU A 592 -27.78 -3.52 34.64
C GLU A 592 -28.54 -3.00 33.40
N ASN A 593 -27.89 -2.97 32.23
CA ASN A 593 -28.50 -2.53 30.98
C ASN A 593 -29.10 -3.73 30.24
N PRO A 594 -30.34 -3.66 29.75
CA PRO A 594 -30.91 -4.72 28.92
C PRO A 594 -30.27 -4.75 27.53
N PHE A 595 -30.28 -5.92 26.87
CA PHE A 595 -29.93 -6.00 25.46
C PHE A 595 -30.90 -5.17 24.62
N ALA A 596 -30.37 -4.36 23.70
CA ALA A 596 -31.18 -3.83 22.61
C ALA A 596 -31.65 -5.00 21.72
N LEU A 597 -32.76 -4.83 21.00
CA LEU A 597 -33.31 -5.90 20.15
C LEU A 597 -33.30 -5.47 18.68
N ARG A 598 -32.91 -6.40 17.80
CA ARG A 598 -33.01 -6.30 16.34
C ARG A 598 -34.03 -7.29 15.81
N THR A 599 -34.59 -6.99 14.64
CA THR A 599 -35.36 -7.96 13.86
C THR A 599 -34.42 -8.85 13.05
N LEU A 600 -34.84 -10.09 12.75
CA LEU A 600 -33.99 -11.07 12.07
C LEU A 600 -33.54 -10.63 10.67
N ASP A 601 -34.31 -9.80 9.98
CA ASP A 601 -33.98 -9.24 8.66
C ASP A 601 -32.87 -8.18 8.69
N GLN A 602 -32.51 -7.69 9.88
CA GLN A 602 -31.36 -6.80 10.09
C GLN A 602 -30.03 -7.56 10.19
N ILE A 603 -30.06 -8.89 10.31
CA ILE A 603 -28.85 -9.71 10.32
C ILE A 603 -28.26 -9.73 8.91
N ARG A 604 -27.00 -9.31 8.79
CA ARG A 604 -26.25 -9.22 7.53
C ARG A 604 -24.98 -10.07 7.50
N ARG A 605 -24.52 -10.56 8.65
CA ARG A 605 -23.26 -11.31 8.76
C ARG A 605 -23.18 -12.22 9.98
N LEU A 606 -22.31 -13.21 9.90
CA LEU A 606 -21.88 -14.04 11.03
C LEU A 606 -20.46 -13.61 11.40
N VAL A 607 -20.25 -13.22 12.66
CA VAL A 607 -18.99 -12.61 13.12
C VAL A 607 -18.22 -13.60 13.98
N ILE A 608 -17.10 -14.09 13.46
CA ILE A 608 -16.24 -15.07 14.15
C ILE A 608 -15.32 -14.34 15.13
N CYS A 609 -15.40 -14.75 16.39
CA CYS A 609 -14.66 -14.20 17.52
C CYS A 609 -13.88 -15.30 18.24
N HIS A 610 -12.94 -14.92 19.11
CA HIS A 610 -12.34 -15.84 20.08
C HIS A 610 -12.37 -15.28 21.49
N THR A 611 -12.15 -16.11 22.49
CA THR A 611 -12.03 -15.65 23.89
C THR A 611 -10.74 -14.91 24.19
N ALA A 612 -9.70 -15.10 23.36
CA ALA A 612 -8.32 -14.67 23.61
C ALA A 612 -7.74 -15.18 24.95
N ALA A 613 -8.34 -16.22 25.52
CA ALA A 613 -7.98 -16.81 26.80
C ALA A 613 -7.56 -18.28 26.60
N PRO A 614 -6.78 -18.87 27.52
CA PRO A 614 -6.53 -20.31 27.55
C PRO A 614 -7.85 -21.10 27.63
N THR A 615 -7.88 -22.32 27.10
CA THR A 615 -9.07 -23.18 27.16
C THR A 615 -9.40 -23.58 28.60
N GLY A 616 -10.68 -23.77 28.90
CA GLY A 616 -11.18 -24.12 30.24
C GLY A 616 -11.54 -22.94 31.15
N VAL A 617 -11.60 -21.71 30.63
CA VAL A 617 -12.13 -20.57 31.40
C VAL A 617 -13.66 -20.71 31.49
N PRO A 618 -14.26 -20.71 32.71
CA PRO A 618 -15.70 -20.83 32.86
C PRO A 618 -16.46 -19.71 32.13
N ILE A 619 -17.50 -20.05 31.38
CA ILE A 619 -18.23 -19.11 30.53
C ILE A 619 -18.90 -17.98 31.34
N GLU A 620 -19.26 -18.23 32.60
CA GLU A 620 -19.77 -17.22 33.53
C GLU A 620 -18.71 -16.15 33.83
N THR A 621 -17.43 -16.52 33.84
CA THR A 621 -16.32 -15.58 34.02
C THR A 621 -16.18 -14.68 32.80
N VAL A 622 -16.36 -15.24 31.60
CA VAL A 622 -16.38 -14.47 30.34
C VAL A 622 -17.58 -13.51 30.31
N ALA A 623 -18.76 -13.95 30.74
CA ALA A 623 -19.94 -13.10 30.86
C ALA A 623 -19.73 -11.95 31.87
N GLN A 624 -19.18 -12.24 33.06
CA GLN A 624 -18.87 -11.22 34.07
C GLN A 624 -17.82 -10.21 33.58
N ALA A 625 -16.81 -10.65 32.84
CA ALA A 625 -15.81 -9.76 32.26
C ALA A 625 -16.43 -8.77 31.26
N HIS A 626 -17.37 -9.22 30.43
CA HIS A 626 -18.10 -8.33 29.53
C HIS A 626 -19.02 -7.36 30.28
N ILE A 627 -19.74 -7.83 31.32
CA ILE A 627 -20.57 -6.96 32.15
C ILE A 627 -19.72 -5.88 32.83
N ALA A 628 -18.53 -6.22 33.33
CA ALA A 628 -17.60 -5.26 33.93
C ALA A 628 -17.07 -4.22 32.93
N GLN A 629 -17.11 -4.53 31.63
CA GLN A 629 -16.80 -3.60 30.54
C GLN A 629 -18.00 -2.78 30.06
N GLY A 630 -19.16 -2.94 30.71
CA GLY A 630 -20.38 -2.18 30.44
C GLY A 630 -21.37 -2.85 29.48
N TYR A 631 -21.13 -4.09 29.06
CA TYR A 631 -22.06 -4.82 28.20
C TYR A 631 -23.31 -5.30 28.96
N PRO A 632 -24.48 -5.42 28.28
CA PRO A 632 -25.71 -5.98 28.86
C PRO A 632 -25.60 -7.43 29.38
N GLY A 633 -24.60 -8.17 28.91
CA GLY A 633 -24.34 -9.57 29.22
C GLY A 633 -23.12 -10.06 28.44
N ILE A 634 -23.02 -11.37 28.19
CA ILE A 634 -21.95 -11.90 27.33
C ILE A 634 -22.04 -11.33 25.91
N ALA A 635 -20.90 -11.00 25.29
CA ALA A 635 -20.85 -10.27 24.02
C ALA A 635 -21.14 -11.12 22.76
N TYR A 636 -21.60 -12.35 22.95
CA TYR A 636 -21.74 -13.35 21.90
C TYR A 636 -23.16 -13.91 21.85
N HIS A 637 -23.57 -14.46 20.71
CA HIS A 637 -24.85 -15.17 20.57
C HIS A 637 -24.62 -16.67 20.68
N TYR A 638 -23.52 -17.16 20.12
CA TYR A 638 -23.08 -18.54 20.20
C TYR A 638 -21.64 -18.64 20.69
N PHE A 639 -21.36 -19.71 21.41
CA PHE A 639 -20.06 -20.03 21.97
C PHE A 639 -19.71 -21.48 21.66
N VAL A 640 -18.59 -21.72 20.98
CA VAL A 640 -18.15 -23.04 20.54
C VAL A 640 -16.96 -23.48 21.40
N LEU A 641 -17.17 -24.52 22.21
CA LEU A 641 -16.13 -25.06 23.10
C LEU A 641 -15.03 -25.77 22.30
N GLU A 642 -13.85 -25.96 22.92
CA GLU A 642 -12.74 -26.73 22.32
C GLU A 642 -13.18 -28.13 21.85
N THR A 643 -14.15 -28.73 22.54
CA THR A 643 -14.74 -30.04 22.22
C THR A 643 -15.62 -30.05 20.95
N GLY A 644 -15.97 -28.88 20.41
CA GLY A 644 -16.93 -28.72 19.32
C GLY A 644 -18.40 -28.63 19.77
N GLU A 645 -18.69 -28.61 21.08
CA GLU A 645 -20.05 -28.36 21.58
C GLU A 645 -20.45 -26.89 21.35
N ILE A 646 -21.67 -26.66 20.84
CA ILE A 646 -22.20 -25.33 20.51
C ILE A 646 -23.20 -24.91 21.59
N LEU A 647 -22.90 -23.81 22.26
CA LEU A 647 -23.76 -23.20 23.27
C LEU A 647 -24.43 -21.95 22.68
N GLN A 648 -25.75 -21.81 22.83
CA GLN A 648 -26.43 -20.54 22.64
C GLN A 648 -26.41 -19.77 23.96
N VAL A 649 -25.84 -18.58 23.92
CA VAL A 649 -25.49 -17.79 25.11
C VAL A 649 -26.20 -16.44 25.17
N ALA A 650 -26.80 -16.01 24.06
CA ALA A 650 -27.76 -14.91 23.99
C ALA A 650 -28.77 -15.18 22.86
N PRO A 651 -30.00 -14.63 22.91
CA PRO A 651 -30.94 -14.73 21.79
C PRO A 651 -30.40 -13.99 20.57
N VAL A 652 -30.67 -14.48 19.37
CA VAL A 652 -30.15 -13.91 18.11
C VAL A 652 -30.69 -12.51 17.78
N GLU A 653 -31.75 -12.09 18.45
CA GLU A 653 -32.30 -10.74 18.41
C GLU A 653 -31.56 -9.78 19.35
N ALA A 654 -30.77 -10.26 20.31
CA ALA A 654 -30.01 -9.40 21.19
C ALA A 654 -28.92 -8.63 20.42
N VAL A 655 -28.82 -7.34 20.71
CA VAL A 655 -27.75 -6.46 20.26
C VAL A 655 -26.93 -6.09 21.49
N VAL A 656 -25.71 -6.61 21.51
CA VAL A 656 -24.72 -6.44 22.60
C VAL A 656 -24.23 -5.00 22.68
N ASN A 657 -24.01 -4.36 21.53
CA ASN A 657 -23.58 -2.98 21.37
C ASN A 657 -24.22 -2.38 20.11
N ASP A 658 -25.23 -1.54 20.29
CA ASP A 658 -26.00 -0.92 19.20
C ASP A 658 -25.25 0.18 18.44
N GLU A 659 -24.08 0.61 18.94
CA GLU A 659 -23.16 1.53 18.26
C GLU A 659 -22.17 0.81 17.34
N ALA A 660 -22.01 -0.50 17.50
CA ALA A 660 -20.98 -1.28 16.82
C ALA A 660 -21.56 -2.20 15.73
N GLU A 661 -21.07 -2.05 14.50
CA GLU A 661 -21.61 -2.75 13.33
C GLU A 661 -21.57 -4.29 13.45
N TRP A 662 -20.51 -4.82 14.06
CA TRP A 662 -20.37 -6.25 14.36
C TRP A 662 -21.48 -6.77 15.27
N SER A 663 -22.06 -5.94 16.13
CA SER A 663 -23.15 -6.32 17.02
C SER A 663 -24.53 -5.91 16.50
N LEU A 664 -24.66 -4.81 15.77
CA LEU A 664 -25.96 -4.35 15.28
C LEU A 664 -26.49 -5.25 14.14
N THR A 665 -25.60 -5.70 13.25
CA THR A 665 -25.96 -6.51 12.08
C THR A 665 -25.35 -7.91 12.08
N GLY A 666 -24.56 -8.25 13.11
CA GLY A 666 -23.83 -9.50 13.19
C GLY A 666 -24.37 -10.48 14.24
N VAL A 667 -24.42 -11.76 13.86
CA VAL A 667 -24.53 -12.88 14.81
C VAL A 667 -23.11 -13.28 15.21
N ASN A 668 -22.69 -12.84 16.40
CA ASN A 668 -21.38 -13.12 16.97
C ASN A 668 -21.26 -14.57 17.44
N ILE A 669 -20.30 -15.31 16.88
CA ILE A 669 -19.96 -16.70 17.19
C ILE A 669 -18.54 -16.69 17.77
N CYS A 670 -18.38 -17.04 19.04
CA CYS A 670 -17.09 -17.06 19.72
C CYS A 670 -16.54 -18.48 19.82
N LEU A 671 -15.26 -18.68 19.49
CA LEU A 671 -14.53 -19.92 19.72
C LEU A 671 -13.71 -19.81 21.02
N GLU A 672 -13.83 -20.82 21.88
CA GLU A 672 -13.03 -20.95 23.09
C GLU A 672 -11.55 -21.17 22.74
N GLY A 673 -10.65 -20.32 23.25
CA GLY A 673 -9.22 -20.38 22.99
C GLY A 673 -8.58 -19.05 22.57
N ASN A 674 -7.25 -19.10 22.37
CA ASN A 674 -6.43 -18.03 21.80
C ASN A 674 -5.72 -18.52 20.54
N PHE A 675 -6.09 -17.95 19.39
CA PHE A 675 -5.65 -18.37 18.07
C PHE A 675 -4.66 -17.38 17.43
N ASP A 676 -3.93 -16.60 18.23
CA ASP A 676 -2.87 -15.71 17.73
C ASP A 676 -1.65 -16.47 17.20
N GLU A 677 -1.47 -17.72 17.61
CA GLU A 677 -0.29 -18.53 17.26
C GLU A 677 -0.64 -19.88 16.59
N ALA A 678 -1.86 -20.39 16.76
CA ALA A 678 -2.33 -21.65 16.18
C ALA A 678 -3.80 -21.55 15.73
N ALA A 679 -4.20 -22.41 14.79
CA ALA A 679 -5.59 -22.53 14.34
C ALA A 679 -6.46 -23.28 15.36
N PRO A 680 -7.80 -23.12 15.34
CA PRO A 680 -8.70 -23.90 16.18
C PRO A 680 -8.65 -25.39 15.83
N GLU A 681 -8.93 -26.24 16.81
CA GLU A 681 -8.95 -27.69 16.64
C GLU A 681 -10.05 -28.13 15.65
N ALA A 682 -9.84 -29.26 14.98
CA ALA A 682 -10.71 -29.72 13.89
C ALA A 682 -12.19 -29.88 14.31
N ALA A 683 -12.43 -30.34 15.55
CA ALA A 683 -13.78 -30.48 16.09
C ALA A 683 -14.50 -29.12 16.24
N GLN A 684 -13.78 -28.11 16.71
CA GLN A 684 -14.29 -26.74 16.89
C GLN A 684 -14.53 -26.05 15.54
N LEU A 685 -13.64 -26.24 14.56
CA LEU A 685 -13.83 -25.75 13.19
C LEU A 685 -15.03 -26.40 12.49
N THR A 686 -15.19 -27.71 12.64
CA THR A 686 -16.32 -28.46 12.03
C THR A 686 -17.66 -28.00 12.61
N ALA A 687 -17.75 -27.86 13.94
CA ALA A 687 -18.94 -27.37 14.62
C ALA A 687 -19.28 -25.93 14.21
N THR A 688 -18.27 -25.05 14.14
CA THR A 688 -18.44 -23.66 13.70
C THR A 688 -18.92 -23.61 12.24
N ALA A 689 -18.37 -24.42 11.35
CA ALA A 689 -18.79 -24.49 9.95
C ALA A 689 -20.24 -24.97 9.80
N ALA A 690 -20.64 -26.00 10.55
CA ALA A 690 -22.02 -26.50 10.56
C ALA A 690 -23.01 -25.44 11.06
N LEU A 691 -22.64 -24.70 12.12
CA LEU A 691 -23.44 -23.58 12.63
C LEU A 691 -23.58 -22.45 11.61
N CYS A 692 -22.47 -22.08 10.96
CA CYS A 692 -22.46 -21.07 9.91
C CYS A 692 -23.34 -21.49 8.74
N ALA A 693 -23.17 -22.68 8.17
CA ALA A 693 -23.96 -23.17 7.05
C ALA A 693 -25.48 -23.18 7.35
N TRP A 694 -25.86 -23.60 8.55
CA TRP A 694 -27.25 -23.57 9.02
C TRP A 694 -27.81 -22.15 9.08
N MET A 695 -27.04 -21.20 9.62
CA MET A 695 -27.45 -19.79 9.73
C MET A 695 -27.46 -19.06 8.39
N LEU A 696 -26.53 -19.36 7.49
CA LEU A 696 -26.50 -18.80 6.14
C LEU A 696 -27.81 -19.10 5.40
N SER A 697 -28.26 -20.35 5.49
CA SER A 697 -29.55 -20.77 4.93
C SER A 697 -30.74 -20.09 5.62
N ARG A 698 -30.71 -19.97 6.95
CA ARG A 698 -31.80 -19.38 7.75
C ARG A 698 -31.97 -17.88 7.52
N PHE A 699 -30.88 -17.14 7.38
CA PHE A 699 -30.87 -15.68 7.24
C PHE A 699 -30.71 -15.20 5.78
N GLN A 700 -30.69 -16.13 4.81
CA GLN A 700 -30.48 -15.85 3.38
C GLN A 700 -29.16 -15.10 3.11
N LEU A 701 -28.10 -15.54 3.80
CA LEU A 701 -26.75 -15.00 3.69
C LEU A 701 -25.86 -15.94 2.85
N THR A 702 -24.73 -15.43 2.37
CA THR A 702 -23.75 -16.21 1.58
C THR A 702 -22.47 -16.46 2.38
N ALA A 703 -21.59 -17.36 1.94
CA ALA A 703 -20.31 -17.61 2.60
C ALA A 703 -19.45 -16.35 2.82
N GLN A 704 -19.57 -15.34 1.93
CA GLN A 704 -18.92 -14.03 2.08
C GLN A 704 -19.44 -13.21 3.27
N SER A 705 -20.58 -13.59 3.84
CA SER A 705 -21.17 -12.96 5.03
C SER A 705 -20.57 -13.52 6.33
N VAL A 706 -19.66 -14.51 6.26
CA VAL A 706 -18.90 -15.02 7.40
C VAL A 706 -17.58 -14.26 7.48
N VAL A 707 -17.42 -13.45 8.52
CA VAL A 707 -16.28 -12.55 8.68
C VAL A 707 -15.67 -12.68 10.07
N GLY A 708 -14.37 -12.53 10.19
CA GLY A 708 -13.70 -12.40 11.49
C GLY A 708 -13.90 -11.01 12.09
N MET A 709 -13.84 -10.90 13.42
CA MET A 709 -13.89 -9.59 14.09
C MET A 709 -12.76 -8.64 13.63
N CYS A 710 -11.58 -9.17 13.27
CA CYS A 710 -10.42 -8.44 12.76
C CYS A 710 -10.65 -7.80 11.39
N GLU A 711 -11.63 -8.30 10.63
CA GLU A 711 -12.04 -7.71 9.35
C GLU A 711 -12.95 -6.50 9.56
N LEU A 712 -13.59 -6.41 10.72
CA LEU A 712 -14.52 -5.34 11.08
C LEU A 712 -13.86 -4.27 11.96
N LEU A 713 -12.82 -4.63 12.71
CA LEU A 713 -12.13 -3.78 13.68
C LEU A 713 -10.63 -4.06 13.71
N GLU A 714 -9.82 -3.08 14.12
CA GLU A 714 -8.41 -3.28 14.45
C GLU A 714 -8.28 -4.11 15.76
N THR A 715 -8.44 -5.43 15.64
CA THR A 715 -8.34 -6.40 16.73
C THR A 715 -7.69 -7.69 16.23
N SER A 716 -7.07 -8.46 17.13
CA SER A 716 -6.55 -9.78 16.76
C SER A 716 -7.63 -10.85 16.69
N SER A 717 -8.83 -10.66 17.25
CA SER A 717 -9.91 -11.67 17.22
C SER A 717 -10.42 -11.95 15.80
N PRO A 718 -10.65 -13.21 15.37
CA PRO A 718 -10.61 -14.44 16.16
C PRO A 718 -9.22 -15.07 16.28
N GLY A 719 -8.16 -14.39 15.90
CA GLY A 719 -6.76 -14.77 16.09
C GLY A 719 -5.89 -14.22 14.97
N ARG A 720 -4.64 -13.83 15.23
CA ARG A 720 -3.67 -13.44 14.17
C ARG A 720 -3.51 -14.49 13.07
N THR A 721 -3.80 -15.76 13.39
CA THR A 721 -3.75 -16.87 12.43
C THR A 721 -4.97 -17.00 11.50
N PHE A 722 -5.99 -16.14 11.68
CA PHE A 722 -7.23 -16.22 10.92
C PHE A 722 -7.04 -15.88 9.43
N GLU A 723 -6.29 -14.82 9.11
CA GLU A 723 -5.98 -14.39 7.73
C GLU A 723 -4.53 -14.64 7.31
N SER A 724 -3.64 -14.94 8.26
CA SER A 724 -2.20 -15.09 8.03
C SER A 724 -1.64 -16.29 8.77
N GLY A 725 -0.45 -16.80 8.40
CA GLY A 725 0.05 -18.06 9.00
C GLY A 725 -0.81 -19.26 8.58
N PRO A 726 -1.37 -20.06 9.51
CA PRO A 726 -2.34 -21.12 9.19
C PRO A 726 -3.54 -20.66 8.34
N ALA A 727 -3.87 -19.36 8.35
CA ALA A 727 -4.94 -18.73 7.55
C ALA A 727 -6.26 -19.52 7.60
N TRP A 728 -6.68 -19.92 8.80
CA TRP A 728 -7.73 -20.92 9.00
C TRP A 728 -9.13 -20.44 8.60
N LYS A 729 -9.32 -19.17 8.20
CA LYS A 729 -10.51 -18.71 7.50
C LYS A 729 -10.78 -19.51 6.23
N ILE A 730 -9.73 -19.92 5.52
CA ILE A 730 -9.85 -20.74 4.30
C ILE A 730 -10.47 -22.10 4.66
N ALA A 731 -9.92 -22.78 5.66
CA ALA A 731 -10.44 -24.07 6.14
C ALA A 731 -11.88 -23.97 6.67
N LEU A 732 -12.23 -22.87 7.37
CA LEU A 732 -13.60 -22.62 7.80
C LEU A 732 -14.56 -22.48 6.61
N ASN A 733 -14.18 -21.72 5.58
CA ASN A 733 -15.01 -21.52 4.39
C ASN A 733 -15.14 -22.81 3.56
N GLU A 734 -14.06 -23.57 3.40
CA GLU A 734 -14.09 -24.89 2.75
C GLU A 734 -15.04 -25.85 3.48
N ASN A 735 -14.99 -25.90 4.81
CA ASN A 735 -15.90 -26.71 5.60
C ASN A 735 -17.35 -26.24 5.49
N ILE A 736 -17.61 -24.92 5.41
CA ILE A 736 -18.96 -24.38 5.18
C ILE A 736 -19.49 -24.82 3.82
N ASP A 737 -18.67 -24.71 2.77
CA ASP A 737 -19.05 -25.12 1.42
C ASP A 737 -19.28 -26.64 1.33
N HIS A 738 -18.48 -27.44 2.04
CA HIS A 738 -18.72 -28.87 2.20
C HIS A 738 -20.07 -29.18 2.86
N VAL A 739 -20.43 -28.50 3.95
CA VAL A 739 -21.73 -28.70 4.62
C VAL A 739 -22.89 -28.26 3.72
N LEU A 740 -22.75 -27.16 2.99
CA LEU A 740 -23.78 -26.67 2.06
C LEU A 740 -23.97 -27.59 0.84
N THR A 741 -22.91 -28.27 0.39
CA THR A 741 -22.95 -29.20 -0.75
C THR A 741 -23.42 -30.60 -0.35
N ASP A 742 -23.03 -31.12 0.82
CA ASP A 742 -23.56 -32.39 1.36
C ASP A 742 -25.05 -32.29 1.70
N SER A 743 -25.53 -31.13 2.15
CA SER A 743 -26.97 -30.89 2.39
C SER A 743 -27.79 -30.84 1.07
N ALA A 744 -27.14 -30.57 -0.07
CA ALA A 744 -27.77 -30.57 -1.39
C ALA A 744 -27.86 -31.97 -2.05
N LEU A 745 -27.21 -32.99 -1.46
CA LEU A 745 -27.19 -34.38 -1.92
C LEU A 745 -27.88 -35.34 -0.94
N ALA A 746 -29.06 -34.98 -0.42
CA ALA A 746 -29.95 -35.95 0.23
C ALA A 746 -30.84 -36.65 -0.84
N PRO A 747 -30.81 -37.99 -0.96
CA PRO A 747 -31.54 -38.70 -2.02
C PRO A 747 -33.05 -38.70 -1.74
N ARG A 748 -33.84 -38.42 -2.79
CA ARG A 748 -35.28 -38.70 -2.79
C ARG A 748 -35.49 -40.21 -2.80
N THR A 749 -36.15 -40.68 -1.76
CA THR A 749 -36.66 -42.05 -1.59
C THR A 749 -37.63 -42.41 -2.71
N GLU A 750 -37.30 -43.43 -3.50
CA GLU A 750 -38.29 -44.33 -4.09
C GLU A 750 -38.19 -45.68 -3.37
N GLU A 751 -39.31 -46.05 -2.73
CA GLU A 751 -39.56 -47.36 -2.15
C GLU A 751 -39.70 -48.40 -3.27
N VAL A 752 -38.86 -49.45 -3.29
CA VAL A 752 -39.28 -50.82 -3.70
C VAL A 752 -38.40 -51.88 -3.00
N GLU A 753 -39.05 -52.61 -2.12
CA GLU A 753 -38.97 -54.03 -1.72
C GLU A 753 -37.63 -54.81 -1.54
N GLU A 754 -37.68 -55.56 -0.43
CA GLU A 754 -36.80 -56.60 0.10
C GLU A 754 -36.16 -57.57 -0.92
N GLY A 755 -34.89 -57.90 -0.67
CA GLY A 755 -34.29 -59.13 -1.19
C GLY A 755 -32.76 -59.16 -1.17
N THR A 756 -32.15 -59.67 -0.11
CA THR A 756 -30.86 -60.37 -0.17
C THR A 756 -31.13 -61.88 -0.35
N PRO A 757 -30.16 -62.74 -0.76
CA PRO A 757 -28.80 -62.51 -1.27
C PRO A 757 -28.50 -63.32 -2.58
N GLU A 758 -27.26 -63.17 -3.07
CA GLU A 758 -26.43 -64.17 -3.79
C GLU A 758 -25.79 -63.73 -5.11
N SER A 759 -24.52 -64.10 -5.18
CA SER A 759 -23.54 -64.09 -6.26
C SER A 759 -24.06 -64.44 -7.66
N THR A 760 -23.52 -63.79 -8.68
CA THR A 760 -22.64 -64.45 -9.68
C THR A 760 -22.05 -63.44 -10.66
N ASP A 761 -20.81 -63.74 -11.07
CA ASP A 761 -19.99 -63.07 -12.08
C ASP A 761 -20.72 -62.68 -13.38
N SER A 762 -20.37 -61.50 -13.91
CA SER A 762 -19.79 -61.41 -15.26
C SER A 762 -19.16 -60.05 -15.53
N SER A 763 -17.83 -60.06 -15.66
CA SER A 763 -17.01 -59.31 -16.61
C SER A 763 -17.66 -58.17 -17.44
N GLY A 764 -17.14 -56.96 -17.28
CA GLY A 764 -17.26 -55.84 -18.22
C GLY A 764 -15.99 -54.99 -18.18
N ALA A 765 -15.27 -54.98 -19.31
CA ALA A 765 -13.99 -54.36 -19.66
C ALA A 765 -13.48 -53.12 -18.87
N PRO A 766 -12.14 -52.99 -18.70
CA PRO A 766 -11.50 -51.84 -18.05
C PRO A 766 -11.50 -50.61 -18.96
N GLY A 767 -11.80 -49.44 -18.39
CA GLY A 767 -11.47 -48.14 -18.98
C GLY A 767 -9.95 -47.97 -19.11
N PRO A 768 -9.46 -47.07 -19.99
CA PRO A 768 -8.05 -47.02 -20.37
C PRO A 768 -7.18 -46.74 -19.15
N GLY A 769 -6.25 -47.66 -18.87
CA GLY A 769 -5.29 -47.53 -17.79
C GLY A 769 -4.35 -46.36 -18.06
N ARG A 770 -4.28 -45.42 -17.11
CA ARG A 770 -3.25 -44.38 -17.05
C ARG A 770 -1.88 -45.06 -17.09
N ILE A 771 -1.00 -44.65 -18.01
CA ILE A 771 0.38 -45.15 -18.03
C ILE A 771 1.09 -44.51 -16.81
N PRO A 772 1.61 -45.28 -15.84
CA PRO A 772 2.29 -44.71 -14.67
C PRO A 772 3.50 -43.89 -15.11
N ALA A 773 3.67 -42.68 -14.56
CA ALA A 773 4.83 -41.84 -14.85
C ALA A 773 6.12 -42.57 -14.44
N SER A 774 7.00 -42.85 -15.40
CA SER A 774 8.25 -43.56 -15.13
C SER A 774 9.26 -42.68 -14.41
N ARG A 775 9.95 -43.22 -13.38
CA ARG A 775 11.04 -42.53 -12.68
C ARG A 775 12.05 -41.92 -13.66
N PRO A 776 12.32 -40.59 -13.61
CA PRO A 776 13.20 -39.94 -14.59
C PRO A 776 14.66 -40.37 -14.41
N PRO A 777 15.49 -40.28 -15.47
CA PRO A 777 16.92 -40.57 -15.37
C PRO A 777 17.57 -39.59 -14.39
N MET A 778 18.06 -40.11 -13.27
CA MET A 778 18.68 -39.33 -12.19
C MET A 778 19.94 -40.02 -11.66
N GLU A 779 20.93 -39.24 -11.22
CA GLU A 779 22.14 -39.76 -10.57
C GLU A 779 21.98 -39.73 -9.05
N ASP A 780 22.17 -40.89 -8.40
CA ASP A 780 22.21 -40.97 -6.93
C ASP A 780 23.61 -40.60 -6.43
N VAL A 781 23.69 -39.47 -5.71
CA VAL A 781 24.93 -38.95 -5.13
C VAL A 781 24.83 -38.82 -3.61
N VAL A 782 23.81 -39.42 -2.98
CA VAL A 782 23.53 -39.29 -1.54
C VAL A 782 24.76 -39.60 -0.69
N GLU A 783 25.43 -40.72 -0.97
CA GLU A 783 26.62 -41.17 -0.22
C GLU A 783 27.91 -40.43 -0.62
N ARG A 784 27.86 -39.58 -1.66
CA ARG A 784 29.01 -38.78 -2.14
C ARG A 784 28.98 -37.34 -1.63
N LEU A 785 27.87 -36.90 -1.02
CA LEU A 785 27.72 -35.56 -0.48
C LEU A 785 27.94 -35.52 1.05
N PRO A 786 28.44 -34.41 1.61
CA PRO A 786 28.59 -34.26 3.06
C PRO A 786 27.25 -34.42 3.80
N ARG A 787 27.13 -35.45 4.67
CA ARG A 787 25.94 -35.73 5.49
C ARG A 787 26.29 -36.41 6.81
N ASP A 788 25.44 -36.22 7.81
CA ASP A 788 25.42 -36.90 9.11
C ASP A 788 24.13 -37.74 9.22
N PRO A 789 24.18 -39.03 8.86
CA PRO A 789 22.99 -39.89 8.80
C PRO A 789 22.30 -40.09 10.15
N GLN A 790 23.02 -39.92 11.27
CA GLN A 790 22.44 -40.16 12.61
C GLN A 790 21.57 -39.01 13.08
N ARG A 791 21.73 -37.82 12.48
CA ARG A 791 20.96 -36.61 12.80
C ARG A 791 19.83 -36.34 11.82
N LEU A 792 19.69 -37.16 10.77
CA LEU A 792 18.55 -37.09 9.87
C LEU A 792 17.30 -37.68 10.54
N VAL A 793 16.18 -37.02 10.31
CA VAL A 793 14.89 -37.44 10.85
C VAL A 793 14.20 -38.30 9.81
N ARG A 794 13.81 -39.51 10.21
CA ARG A 794 12.96 -40.38 9.38
C ARG A 794 11.50 -39.95 9.49
N ARG A 795 10.79 -40.04 8.38
CA ARG A 795 9.35 -39.78 8.25
C ARG A 795 8.70 -40.93 7.48
N GLU A 796 7.40 -41.13 7.69
CA GLU A 796 6.63 -42.09 6.90
C GLU A 796 6.19 -41.45 5.57
N ALA A 797 5.81 -42.28 4.59
CA ALA A 797 5.39 -41.77 3.29
C ALA A 797 4.14 -40.88 3.38
N ASP A 798 3.21 -41.22 4.28
CA ASP A 798 1.98 -40.48 4.51
C ASP A 798 2.22 -39.09 5.14
N ASP A 799 3.39 -38.86 5.75
CA ASP A 799 3.76 -37.57 6.33
C ASP A 799 4.17 -36.54 5.26
N VAL A 800 4.35 -36.97 4.00
CA VAL A 800 4.75 -36.09 2.89
C VAL A 800 3.50 -35.46 2.27
N GLU A 801 3.38 -34.14 2.43
CA GLU A 801 2.20 -33.36 2.01
C GLU A 801 2.51 -32.30 0.96
N PHE A 802 3.79 -31.90 0.84
CA PHE A 802 4.21 -30.82 -0.05
C PHE A 802 5.40 -31.21 -0.94
N ILE A 803 5.44 -30.62 -2.13
CA ILE A 803 6.63 -30.52 -2.95
C ILE A 803 7.10 -29.07 -2.85
N VAL A 804 8.27 -28.85 -2.22
CA VAL A 804 8.77 -27.52 -1.91
C VAL A 804 9.89 -27.14 -2.86
N ILE A 805 9.65 -26.12 -3.68
CA ILE A 805 10.59 -25.63 -4.68
C ILE A 805 11.50 -24.58 -4.07
N ASN A 806 12.80 -24.79 -4.28
CA ASN A 806 13.88 -23.92 -3.84
C ASN A 806 14.78 -23.55 -5.03
N HIS A 807 15.40 -22.37 -5.00
CA HIS A 807 16.57 -22.06 -5.82
C HIS A 807 17.85 -22.14 -4.99
N THR A 808 19.01 -22.19 -5.64
CA THR A 808 20.29 -22.25 -4.93
C THR A 808 20.81 -20.90 -4.45
N ALA A 809 20.26 -19.79 -4.96
CA ALA A 809 20.76 -18.42 -4.73
C ALA A 809 22.28 -18.31 -4.98
N ALA A 810 22.76 -19.11 -5.93
CA ALA A 810 24.15 -19.26 -6.31
C ALA A 810 24.23 -19.34 -7.83
N PRO A 811 25.34 -18.93 -8.45
CA PRO A 811 25.52 -19.01 -9.90
C PRO A 811 25.15 -20.41 -10.44
N PRO A 812 24.48 -20.53 -11.60
CA PRO A 812 24.01 -21.81 -12.13
C PRO A 812 25.11 -22.87 -12.40
N ILE A 813 26.38 -22.46 -12.36
CA ILE A 813 27.57 -23.31 -12.53
C ILE A 813 28.17 -23.81 -11.20
N THR A 814 27.66 -23.36 -10.06
CA THR A 814 28.23 -23.70 -8.74
C THR A 814 28.16 -25.21 -8.51
N PRO A 815 29.30 -25.87 -8.18
CA PRO A 815 29.32 -27.32 -7.98
C PRO A 815 28.38 -27.77 -6.85
N LEU A 816 27.67 -28.88 -7.08
CA LEU A 816 26.72 -29.45 -6.11
C LEU A 816 27.39 -29.78 -4.76
N GLN A 817 28.66 -30.21 -4.78
CA GLN A 817 29.44 -30.47 -3.56
C GLN A 817 29.63 -29.21 -2.72
N THR A 818 29.84 -28.06 -3.36
CA THR A 818 29.97 -26.76 -2.69
C THR A 818 28.67 -26.35 -2.03
N ILE A 819 27.54 -26.57 -2.71
CA ILE A 819 26.19 -26.29 -2.18
C ILE A 819 25.90 -27.22 -0.99
N ALA A 820 26.17 -28.51 -1.11
CA ALA A 820 25.97 -29.48 -0.03
C ALA A 820 26.85 -29.17 1.19
N ALA A 821 28.12 -28.80 0.98
CA ALA A 821 29.02 -28.40 2.05
C ALA A 821 28.54 -27.13 2.78
N ALA A 822 27.95 -26.17 2.08
CA ALA A 822 27.39 -24.96 2.68
C ALA A 822 26.21 -25.28 3.61
N PHE A 823 25.28 -26.14 3.18
CA PHE A 823 24.16 -26.59 4.03
C PHE A 823 24.62 -27.44 5.21
N HIS A 824 25.58 -28.35 4.99
CA HIS A 824 26.06 -29.26 6.03
C HIS A 824 26.73 -28.54 7.22
N ARG A 825 27.18 -27.29 7.06
CA ARG A 825 27.67 -26.46 8.18
C ARG A 825 26.62 -26.24 9.26
N ARG A 826 25.33 -26.30 8.93
CA ARG A 826 24.21 -25.99 9.84
C ARG A 826 23.19 -27.11 9.93
N LEU A 827 23.05 -27.92 8.89
CA LEU A 827 22.09 -29.01 8.79
C LEU A 827 22.80 -30.37 8.72
N PRO A 828 22.15 -31.47 9.12
CA PRO A 828 22.71 -32.82 9.00
C PRO A 828 22.97 -33.27 7.55
N GLY A 829 22.61 -32.48 6.55
CA GLY A 829 23.04 -32.66 5.16
C GLY A 829 22.48 -31.55 4.28
N ILE A 830 22.57 -31.70 2.96
CA ILE A 830 21.91 -30.77 2.04
C ILE A 830 20.39 -30.80 2.25
N LEU A 831 19.75 -29.63 2.17
CA LEU A 831 18.31 -29.45 2.40
C LEU A 831 17.45 -30.21 1.38
N TYR A 832 17.93 -30.32 0.15
CA TYR A 832 17.15 -30.83 -0.97
C TYR A 832 17.20 -32.36 -1.04
N GLN A 833 16.06 -33.01 -1.25
CA GLN A 833 16.00 -34.42 -1.64
C GLN A 833 16.42 -34.60 -3.11
N PHE A 834 16.09 -33.63 -3.96
CA PHE A 834 16.53 -33.60 -5.35
C PHE A 834 17.13 -32.26 -5.74
N PHE A 835 18.10 -32.29 -6.62
CA PHE A 835 18.75 -31.12 -7.19
C PHE A 835 18.70 -31.17 -8.71
N ILE A 836 18.29 -30.07 -9.34
CA ILE A 836 18.20 -29.94 -10.80
C ILE A 836 19.25 -28.91 -11.26
N ALA A 837 20.30 -29.42 -11.90
CA ALA A 837 21.38 -28.59 -12.45
C ALA A 837 20.89 -27.73 -13.63
N SER A 838 21.66 -26.71 -14.00
CA SER A 838 21.30 -25.74 -15.05
C SER A 838 21.07 -26.36 -16.44
N ASN A 839 21.69 -27.52 -16.70
CA ASN A 839 21.50 -28.32 -17.92
C ASN A 839 20.36 -29.35 -17.83
N GLY A 840 19.55 -29.33 -16.76
CA GLY A 840 18.46 -30.27 -16.53
C GLY A 840 18.84 -31.60 -15.87
N ALA A 841 20.13 -31.86 -15.59
CA ALA A 841 20.50 -33.11 -14.91
C ALA A 841 19.90 -33.18 -13.49
N ILE A 842 19.23 -34.29 -13.18
CA ILE A 842 18.60 -34.54 -11.87
C ILE A 842 19.54 -35.37 -11.00
N TYR A 843 19.81 -34.88 -9.80
CA TYR A 843 20.60 -35.56 -8.78
C TYR A 843 19.71 -35.88 -7.58
N GLN A 844 19.70 -37.14 -7.14
CA GLN A 844 19.14 -37.48 -5.84
C GLN A 844 20.21 -37.20 -4.78
N THR A 845 19.89 -36.28 -3.88
CA THR A 845 20.84 -35.70 -2.92
C THR A 845 20.56 -36.09 -1.48
N GLN A 846 19.33 -36.55 -1.18
CA GLN A 846 18.98 -37.23 0.08
C GLN A 846 17.96 -38.36 -0.19
N PRO A 847 17.80 -39.33 0.74
CA PRO A 847 16.69 -40.27 0.71
C PRO A 847 15.33 -39.56 0.85
N LEU A 848 14.29 -40.08 0.18
CA LEU A 848 12.94 -39.46 0.13
C LEU A 848 12.28 -39.28 1.51
N LEU A 849 12.48 -40.28 2.38
CA LEU A 849 11.87 -40.38 3.69
C LEU A 849 12.83 -39.96 4.82
N GLU A 850 13.89 -39.23 4.48
CA GLU A 850 14.81 -38.62 5.44
C GLU A 850 14.81 -37.10 5.25
N ALA A 851 14.55 -36.38 6.34
CA ALA A 851 14.53 -34.93 6.39
C ALA A 851 15.68 -34.40 7.27
N VAL A 852 16.20 -33.24 6.91
CA VAL A 852 17.25 -32.57 7.69
C VAL A 852 16.73 -31.91 8.96
N ASP A 853 15.42 -31.68 9.05
CA ASP A 853 14.72 -31.17 10.23
C ASP A 853 13.31 -31.77 10.28
N GLY A 854 12.94 -32.36 11.41
CA GLY A 854 11.63 -32.97 11.66
C GLY A 854 10.60 -32.03 12.29
N LYS A 855 10.98 -30.80 12.64
CA LYS A 855 10.12 -29.82 13.32
C LYS A 855 9.60 -28.75 12.38
N VAL A 856 10.35 -28.43 11.33
CA VAL A 856 10.00 -27.37 10.38
C VAL A 856 9.07 -27.94 9.30
N PRO A 857 7.80 -27.53 9.19
CA PRO A 857 6.81 -28.22 8.36
C PRO A 857 7.19 -28.33 6.87
N TYR A 858 7.70 -27.26 6.26
CA TYR A 858 8.13 -27.26 4.84
C TYR A 858 9.43 -28.04 4.58
N ILE A 859 10.02 -28.64 5.62
CA ILE A 859 11.17 -29.55 5.54
C ILE A 859 10.74 -30.97 5.94
N ALA A 860 10.08 -31.09 7.08
CA ALA A 860 9.64 -32.35 7.69
C ALA A 860 8.54 -33.04 6.87
N ARG A 861 7.55 -32.29 6.37
CA ARG A 861 6.38 -32.80 5.63
C ARG A 861 6.48 -32.59 4.12
N ALA A 862 7.70 -32.40 3.61
CA ALA A 862 7.92 -31.99 2.23
C ALA A 862 9.10 -32.67 1.54
N ILE A 863 8.96 -32.90 0.23
CA ILE A 863 10.08 -33.21 -0.67
C ILE A 863 10.63 -31.89 -1.20
N ASN A 864 11.83 -31.53 -0.79
CA ASN A 864 12.48 -30.28 -1.19
C ASN A 864 13.29 -30.48 -2.48
N ILE A 865 13.01 -29.67 -3.50
CA ILE A 865 13.69 -29.71 -4.80
C ILE A 865 14.45 -28.39 -5.01
N GLY A 866 15.76 -28.47 -5.20
CA GLY A 866 16.62 -27.31 -5.46
C GLY A 866 16.92 -27.13 -6.95
N PHE A 867 16.56 -25.99 -7.53
CA PHE A 867 16.91 -25.60 -8.90
C PHE A 867 18.18 -24.72 -8.88
N ALA A 868 19.19 -25.10 -9.67
CA ALA A 868 20.43 -24.34 -9.78
C ALA A 868 20.19 -22.97 -10.46
N GLY A 869 20.41 -21.89 -9.72
CA GLY A 869 20.30 -20.50 -10.19
C GLY A 869 19.80 -19.50 -9.16
N GLU A 870 19.68 -18.25 -9.58
CA GLU A 870 19.12 -17.11 -8.83
C GLU A 870 18.01 -16.49 -9.68
N PHE A 871 16.75 -16.77 -9.34
CA PHE A 871 15.57 -16.47 -10.18
C PHE A 871 14.80 -15.22 -9.71
N ASN A 872 15.53 -14.20 -9.25
CA ASN A 872 14.93 -12.91 -8.88
C ASN A 872 14.59 -12.09 -10.13
N ASP A 873 15.46 -12.14 -11.15
CA ASP A 873 15.28 -11.44 -12.43
C ASP A 873 15.02 -12.39 -13.62
N ASP A 874 15.38 -13.67 -13.49
CA ASP A 874 15.27 -14.71 -14.51
C ASP A 874 14.38 -15.89 -14.06
N ILE A 875 14.07 -16.83 -14.95
CA ILE A 875 13.35 -18.08 -14.66
C ILE A 875 14.20 -19.31 -15.02
N PRO A 876 13.93 -20.51 -14.49
CA PRO A 876 14.69 -21.71 -14.82
C PRO A 876 14.74 -22.01 -16.33
N THR A 877 15.81 -22.66 -16.79
CA THR A 877 15.97 -23.02 -18.20
C THR A 877 14.87 -24.00 -18.64
N PRO A 878 14.55 -24.08 -19.94
CA PRO A 878 13.59 -25.07 -20.45
C PRO A 878 13.95 -26.50 -20.05
N ASP A 879 15.24 -26.85 -20.03
CA ASP A 879 15.72 -28.16 -19.60
C ASP A 879 15.47 -28.40 -18.10
N GLN A 880 15.64 -27.37 -17.26
CA GLN A 880 15.28 -27.43 -15.85
C GLN A 880 13.77 -27.57 -15.63
N ILE A 881 12.94 -26.83 -16.38
CA ILE A 881 11.47 -26.94 -16.29
C ILE A 881 11.00 -28.33 -16.75
N ASN A 882 11.55 -28.85 -17.85
CA ASN A 882 11.22 -30.20 -18.34
C ASN A 882 11.63 -31.30 -17.35
N SER A 883 12.78 -31.14 -16.70
CA SER A 883 13.26 -32.09 -15.70
C SER A 883 12.48 -32.00 -14.39
N GLY A 884 12.12 -30.78 -13.98
CA GLY A 884 11.22 -30.52 -12.86
C GLY A 884 9.84 -31.12 -13.09
N ARG A 885 9.30 -30.98 -14.30
CA ARG A 885 8.05 -31.60 -14.73
C ARG A 885 8.08 -33.12 -14.55
N GLN A 886 9.06 -33.81 -15.15
CA GLN A 886 9.17 -35.27 -15.08
C GLN A 886 9.37 -35.78 -13.66
N LEU A 887 10.17 -35.07 -12.86
CA LEU A 887 10.40 -35.41 -11.46
C LEU A 887 9.13 -35.28 -10.62
N ILE A 888 8.41 -34.17 -10.76
CA ILE A 888 7.19 -33.91 -10.00
C ILE A 888 6.08 -34.90 -10.37
N ALA A 889 5.91 -35.21 -11.66
CA ALA A 889 4.94 -36.20 -12.11
C ALA A 889 5.20 -37.60 -11.52
N TRP A 890 6.46 -38.05 -11.52
CA TRP A 890 6.83 -39.31 -10.85
C TRP A 890 6.59 -39.25 -9.34
N LEU A 891 6.93 -38.14 -8.67
CA LEU A 891 6.70 -37.97 -7.23
C LEU A 891 5.21 -37.99 -6.85
N MET A 892 4.32 -37.45 -7.68
CA MET A 892 2.88 -37.48 -7.45
C MET A 892 2.28 -38.89 -7.64
N GLU A 893 2.92 -39.77 -8.42
CA GLU A 893 2.55 -41.18 -8.52
C GLU A 893 3.09 -41.99 -7.32
N GLU A 894 4.31 -41.68 -6.83
CA GLU A 894 4.88 -42.35 -5.64
C GLU A 894 4.20 -41.94 -4.33
N PHE A 895 3.67 -40.71 -4.27
CA PHE A 895 2.95 -40.16 -3.12
C PHE A 895 1.56 -39.70 -3.56
N PRO A 896 0.56 -40.62 -3.61
CA PRO A 896 -0.77 -40.36 -4.18
C PRO A 896 -1.56 -39.24 -3.51
N GLN A 897 -1.18 -38.86 -2.29
CA GLN A 897 -1.76 -37.72 -1.57
C GLN A 897 -1.29 -36.35 -2.09
N LEU A 898 -0.22 -36.29 -2.90
CA LEU A 898 0.30 -35.05 -3.45
C LEU A 898 -0.52 -34.62 -4.66
N THR A 899 -0.97 -33.37 -4.65
CA THR A 899 -1.73 -32.75 -5.75
C THR A 899 -0.95 -31.59 -6.35
N LEU A 900 -1.45 -31.01 -7.45
CA LEU A 900 -0.86 -29.78 -8.00
C LEU A 900 -0.83 -28.63 -6.97
N ALA A 901 -1.78 -28.59 -6.03
CA ALA A 901 -1.82 -27.62 -4.94
C ALA A 901 -0.76 -27.87 -3.85
N SER A 902 -0.19 -29.09 -3.81
CA SER A 902 0.93 -29.45 -2.95
C SER A 902 2.27 -28.87 -3.45
N ILE A 903 2.34 -28.37 -4.69
CA ILE A 903 3.54 -27.73 -5.27
C ILE A 903 3.60 -26.27 -4.82
N ARG A 904 4.57 -25.96 -3.95
CA ARG A 904 4.73 -24.62 -3.35
C ARG A 904 6.20 -24.22 -3.30
N GLY A 905 6.49 -22.93 -3.41
CA GLY A 905 7.82 -22.38 -3.17
C GLY A 905 8.07 -22.24 -1.67
N VAL A 906 9.33 -22.25 -1.24
CA VAL A 906 9.65 -22.02 0.19
C VAL A 906 9.16 -20.66 0.68
N ASN A 907 9.09 -19.64 -0.19
CA ASN A 907 8.50 -18.33 0.11
C ASN A 907 6.99 -18.34 0.40
N GLU A 908 6.30 -19.45 0.14
CA GLU A 908 4.89 -19.64 0.49
C GLU A 908 4.69 -20.19 1.91
N PHE A 909 5.76 -20.62 2.57
CA PHE A 909 5.74 -21.10 3.95
C PHE A 909 6.41 -20.12 4.92
N ILE A 910 7.44 -19.41 4.45
CA ILE A 910 8.22 -18.46 5.24
C ILE A 910 8.58 -17.24 4.39
N ASN A 911 8.78 -16.09 5.03
CA ASN A 911 9.27 -14.90 4.32
C ASN A 911 10.72 -15.14 3.84
N HIS A 912 10.88 -15.50 2.57
CA HIS A 912 12.14 -15.94 2.00
C HIS A 912 12.19 -15.60 0.50
N THR A 913 13.37 -15.38 -0.07
CA THR A 913 13.52 -14.99 -1.49
C THR A 913 13.41 -16.17 -2.44
N SER A 914 13.88 -17.36 -2.04
CA SER A 914 13.73 -18.60 -2.80
C SER A 914 12.26 -19.03 -2.98
N PRO A 915 11.82 -19.51 -4.16
CA PRO A 915 12.67 -19.89 -5.29
C PRO A 915 12.90 -18.74 -6.29
N GLY A 916 12.69 -17.48 -5.88
CA GLY A 916 13.00 -16.25 -6.62
C GLY A 916 11.77 -15.34 -6.70
N GLU A 917 11.99 -14.03 -6.85
CA GLU A 917 10.88 -13.06 -7.00
C GLU A 917 9.95 -13.41 -8.17
N GLN A 918 10.48 -14.00 -9.25
CA GLN A 918 9.70 -14.43 -10.42
C GLN A 918 8.78 -15.63 -10.15
N TRP A 919 8.79 -16.25 -8.95
CA TRP A 919 8.00 -17.46 -8.62
C TRP A 919 6.49 -17.18 -8.63
N LEU A 920 6.04 -16.19 -7.85
CA LEU A 920 4.63 -15.75 -7.76
C LEU A 920 4.39 -14.39 -8.41
N GLN A 921 5.46 -13.66 -8.73
CA GLN A 921 5.41 -12.31 -9.28
C GLN A 921 6.17 -12.27 -10.61
N GLY A 922 6.07 -11.15 -11.35
CA GLY A 922 6.75 -11.00 -12.64
C GLY A 922 6.35 -12.09 -13.65
N ARG A 923 7.31 -12.90 -14.09
CA ARG A 923 7.11 -13.97 -15.09
C ARG A 923 6.41 -15.22 -14.55
N ARG A 924 6.09 -15.28 -13.24
CA ARG A 924 5.26 -16.31 -12.59
C ARG A 924 5.63 -17.74 -12.98
N TRP A 925 6.89 -18.12 -12.80
CA TRP A 925 7.36 -19.42 -13.27
C TRP A 925 6.81 -20.62 -12.48
N LYS A 926 6.12 -20.40 -11.34
CA LYS A 926 5.26 -21.41 -10.71
C LYS A 926 4.21 -21.94 -11.68
N ASP A 927 3.52 -21.04 -12.37
CA ASP A 927 2.47 -21.42 -13.33
C ASP A 927 3.07 -22.15 -14.53
N VAL A 928 4.27 -21.75 -14.96
CA VAL A 928 5.01 -22.42 -16.04
C VAL A 928 5.32 -23.87 -15.66
N LEU A 929 5.79 -24.12 -14.43
CA LEU A 929 6.10 -25.46 -13.94
C LEU A 929 4.84 -26.30 -13.72
N ILE A 930 3.79 -25.74 -13.11
CA ILE A 930 2.51 -26.44 -12.89
C ILE A 930 1.83 -26.79 -14.22
N ASN A 931 1.82 -25.87 -15.18
CA ASN A 931 1.26 -26.13 -16.51
C ASN A 931 2.06 -27.18 -17.26
N ALA A 932 3.39 -27.21 -17.11
CA ALA A 932 4.21 -28.27 -17.65
C ALA A 932 3.84 -29.62 -17.05
N VAL A 933 3.61 -29.73 -15.72
CA VAL A 933 3.17 -30.98 -15.08
C VAL A 933 1.78 -31.39 -15.56
N ARG A 934 0.87 -30.43 -15.78
CA ARG A 934 -0.50 -30.66 -16.25
C ARG A 934 -0.59 -31.16 -17.69
N THR A 935 0.30 -30.75 -18.59
CA THR A 935 0.23 -31.13 -20.02
C THR A 935 0.54 -32.61 -20.30
N GLU A 936 0.92 -33.39 -19.29
CA GLU A 936 1.01 -34.84 -19.37
C GLU A 936 -0.38 -35.51 -19.34
N ASP A 937 -1.41 -34.85 -18.78
CA ASP A 937 -2.79 -35.36 -18.78
C ASP A 937 -3.50 -35.13 -20.15
N ASP A 938 -3.06 -34.18 -20.98
CA ASP A 938 -3.63 -33.91 -22.31
C ASP A 938 -2.83 -34.54 -23.47
N ALA A 939 -1.56 -34.89 -23.28
CA ALA A 939 -0.73 -35.51 -24.33
C ALA A 939 -1.00 -37.02 -24.51
N ALA A 940 -1.69 -37.67 -23.58
CA ALA A 940 -2.16 -39.06 -23.72
C ALA A 940 -3.38 -39.20 -24.64
N ALA A 941 -3.93 -38.10 -25.17
CA ALA A 941 -5.12 -38.09 -26.03
C ALA A 941 -4.85 -37.81 -27.52
N THR A 942 -3.58 -37.71 -27.95
CA THR A 942 -3.24 -37.37 -29.36
C THR A 942 -2.09 -38.20 -29.93
N ASP A 943 -2.14 -39.53 -29.80
CA ASP A 943 -1.20 -40.44 -30.49
C ASP A 943 -1.84 -41.31 -31.59
N ASP A 944 -3.12 -41.07 -31.94
CA ASP A 944 -3.82 -41.83 -32.99
C ASP A 944 -4.10 -41.05 -34.29
N ALA A 945 -3.40 -39.93 -34.50
CA ALA A 945 -3.46 -39.23 -35.77
C ALA A 945 -2.07 -38.76 -36.19
N ILE A 946 -1.35 -39.62 -36.91
CA ILE A 946 -0.64 -39.35 -38.18
C ILE A 946 0.44 -40.44 -38.35
N ILE A 947 0.02 -41.58 -38.90
CA ILE A 947 0.86 -42.41 -39.77
C ILE A 947 0.09 -42.49 -41.09
N ASP A 948 0.49 -41.70 -42.09
CA ASP A 948 0.91 -42.25 -43.38
C ASP A 948 1.40 -41.13 -44.33
N GLY A 949 2.30 -41.49 -45.25
CA GLY A 949 2.35 -40.82 -46.56
C GLY A 949 3.50 -39.86 -46.86
N ARG A 950 4.72 -40.39 -46.88
CA ARG A 950 5.77 -40.18 -47.91
C ARG A 950 5.62 -39.00 -48.91
N ALA A 951 6.71 -38.24 -49.06
CA ALA A 951 7.59 -38.19 -50.26
C ALA A 951 8.09 -36.78 -50.64
N GLY A 952 9.37 -36.71 -51.05
CA GLY A 952 9.86 -35.70 -52.01
C GLY A 952 10.74 -34.60 -51.42
N THR A 953 12.07 -34.75 -51.39
CA THR A 953 13.01 -34.09 -52.35
C THR A 953 13.01 -32.56 -52.27
N GLY A 954 14.09 -31.82 -52.01
CA GLY A 954 15.48 -32.14 -51.80
C GLY A 954 16.33 -30.85 -51.82
N ALA A 955 17.57 -31.00 -51.35
CA ALA A 955 18.79 -30.35 -51.83
C ALA A 955 19.14 -28.89 -51.45
N ARG A 956 20.24 -28.84 -50.67
CA ARG A 956 21.47 -27.99 -50.78
C ARG A 956 21.43 -26.61 -50.12
N GLY A 957 22.46 -26.19 -49.37
CA GLY A 957 23.78 -26.76 -49.04
C GLY A 957 24.33 -26.04 -47.80
N GLU A 958 25.07 -26.75 -46.93
CA GLU A 958 26.55 -26.70 -46.80
C GLU A 958 27.05 -25.42 -46.12
N GLN A 959 27.97 -25.38 -45.15
CA GLN A 959 28.91 -26.27 -44.43
C GLN A 959 29.43 -25.36 -43.27
N SER A 960 30.01 -25.79 -42.14
CA SER A 960 31.11 -26.74 -41.86
C SER A 960 31.17 -26.95 -40.33
N THR A 961 31.07 -28.17 -39.76
CA THR A 961 32.15 -29.17 -39.46
C THR A 961 33.24 -28.66 -38.50
N SER A 962 33.72 -29.35 -37.46
CA SER A 962 33.51 -30.71 -36.92
C SER A 962 34.55 -30.98 -35.80
N SER A 963 34.17 -31.75 -34.75
CA SER A 963 34.86 -32.98 -34.22
C SER A 963 36.33 -32.90 -33.70
N GLN A 964 36.86 -33.71 -32.76
CA GLN A 964 36.46 -34.89 -31.95
C GLN A 964 37.65 -35.32 -31.03
N MET A 965 37.42 -36.37 -30.21
CA MET A 965 38.34 -37.35 -29.55
C MET A 965 38.80 -37.04 -28.11
N GLU A 966 38.97 -37.97 -27.15
CA GLU A 966 38.53 -39.35 -26.80
C GLU A 966 39.15 -39.67 -25.39
N ALA A 967 38.56 -40.58 -24.59
CA ALA A 967 38.94 -40.94 -23.19
C ALA A 967 40.09 -42.00 -23.07
N PRO A 968 40.74 -42.33 -21.90
CA PRO A 968 40.14 -43.17 -20.80
C PRO A 968 40.78 -43.16 -19.35
N GLY A 969 40.04 -43.63 -18.32
CA GLY A 969 40.49 -44.60 -17.25
C GLY A 969 41.08 -44.18 -15.86
N GLY A 970 40.43 -44.60 -14.74
CA GLY A 970 41.00 -45.51 -13.71
C GLY A 970 41.61 -45.03 -12.34
N GLU A 971 40.98 -45.49 -11.24
CA GLU A 971 41.49 -45.90 -9.89
C GLU A 971 41.90 -44.89 -8.78
N GLY A 972 41.25 -45.02 -7.61
CA GLY A 972 41.69 -44.44 -6.34
C GLY A 972 40.99 -45.09 -5.14
N GLY A 973 41.72 -45.95 -4.41
CA GLY A 973 41.27 -46.57 -3.17
C GLY A 973 42.42 -46.75 -2.17
N ARG A 974 42.14 -46.40 -0.91
CA ARG A 974 42.90 -46.60 0.34
C ARG A 974 44.05 -45.62 0.64
N LEU A 975 43.85 -44.78 1.65
CA LEU A 975 44.22 -45.10 3.04
C LEU A 975 43.57 -44.12 4.02
N GLN A 976 42.64 -44.65 4.82
CA GLN A 976 42.22 -44.15 6.14
C GLN A 976 43.33 -44.41 7.17
N LYS A 977 43.23 -43.70 8.29
CA LYS A 977 43.94 -43.85 9.59
C LYS A 977 45.27 -43.08 9.62
N ASP A 978 45.47 -42.05 10.42
CA ASP A 978 44.97 -41.67 11.76
C ASP A 978 44.72 -40.15 11.73
N VAL A 979 43.64 -39.58 12.27
CA VAL A 979 43.56 -39.08 13.65
C VAL A 979 42.08 -39.02 14.04
N ALA A 980 41.63 -40.04 14.77
CA ALA A 980 40.42 -39.98 15.58
C ALA A 980 40.90 -39.81 17.02
N ASP A 981 40.80 -38.60 17.55
CA ASP A 981 40.55 -38.28 18.97
C ASP A 981 40.81 -36.79 19.24
N ALA A 982 39.86 -35.94 18.86
CA ALA A 982 39.64 -34.65 19.50
C ALA A 982 38.13 -34.48 19.67
N ARG A 983 37.64 -34.73 20.88
CA ARG A 983 36.26 -34.41 21.28
C ARG A 983 36.11 -32.88 21.26
N GLU A 984 35.31 -32.33 20.35
CA GLU A 984 34.92 -30.93 20.40
C GLU A 984 33.67 -30.69 21.27
N LEU A 985 33.78 -29.64 22.06
CA LEU A 985 32.85 -29.08 23.04
C LEU A 985 31.72 -28.29 22.34
N PRO A 986 30.61 -27.96 23.03
CA PRO A 986 29.48 -27.24 22.42
C PRO A 986 29.89 -25.87 21.87
N ILE A 987 29.52 -25.58 20.60
CA ILE A 987 29.77 -24.29 19.96
C ILE A 987 28.94 -23.21 20.66
N GLN A 988 29.61 -22.40 21.47
CA GLN A 988 29.08 -21.13 21.96
C GLN A 988 28.97 -20.18 20.77
N ARG A 989 27.83 -19.47 20.62
CA ARG A 989 27.81 -18.24 19.81
C ARG A 989 28.87 -17.32 20.42
N GLU A 990 29.94 -17.03 19.70
CA GLU A 990 30.95 -16.11 20.23
C GLU A 990 30.28 -14.77 20.49
N ARG A 991 30.36 -14.31 21.74
CA ARG A 991 29.89 -12.98 22.10
C ARG A 991 30.65 -11.96 21.28
N VAL A 992 29.95 -10.99 20.69
CA VAL A 992 30.59 -9.87 20.00
C VAL A 992 31.49 -9.17 21.03
N ALA A 993 32.80 -9.23 20.79
CA ALA A 993 33.79 -8.61 21.66
C ALA A 993 33.58 -7.10 21.68
N ARG A 994 33.68 -6.48 22.87
CA ARG A 994 33.60 -5.02 22.99
C ARG A 994 34.70 -4.40 22.12
N PRO A 995 34.35 -3.54 21.15
CA PRO A 995 35.35 -2.91 20.31
C PRO A 995 36.25 -1.98 21.13
N GLN A 996 37.42 -1.63 20.59
CA GLN A 996 38.27 -0.61 21.19
C GLN A 996 37.54 0.73 21.12
N ILE A 997 37.20 1.28 22.28
CA ILE A 997 36.47 2.53 22.41
C ILE A 997 37.35 3.49 23.21
N ARG A 998 37.65 4.64 22.62
CA ARG A 998 38.36 5.71 23.31
C ARG A 998 37.37 6.68 23.93
N ASP A 999 37.41 6.81 25.25
CA ASP A 999 36.56 7.77 25.96
C ASP A 999 37.19 9.16 25.94
N VAL A 1000 36.52 10.10 25.27
CA VAL A 1000 36.91 11.51 25.19
C VAL A 1000 35.93 12.42 25.91
N SER A 1001 34.91 11.86 26.57
CA SER A 1001 33.77 12.61 27.11
C SER A 1001 34.15 13.69 28.13
N HIS A 1002 35.26 13.52 28.83
CA HIS A 1002 35.80 14.47 29.81
C HIS A 1002 36.57 15.64 29.18
N ALA A 1003 37.07 15.49 27.95
CA ALA A 1003 37.85 16.51 27.25
C ALA A 1003 36.97 17.45 26.40
N LEU A 1004 35.72 17.09 26.14
CA LEU A 1004 34.81 17.85 25.30
C LEU A 1004 34.19 19.07 26.03
N PRO A 1005 34.03 20.22 25.35
CA PRO A 1005 33.30 21.37 25.87
C PRO A 1005 31.91 21.03 26.44
N ARG A 1006 31.57 21.65 27.57
CA ARG A 1006 30.26 21.53 28.23
C ARG A 1006 29.77 22.90 28.66
N HIS A 1007 28.45 23.05 28.75
CA HIS A 1007 27.87 24.28 29.24
C HIS A 1007 28.19 24.48 30.72
N PRO A 1008 28.50 25.70 31.19
CA PRO A 1008 28.88 25.94 32.59
C PRO A 1008 27.75 25.64 33.59
N THR A 1009 26.48 25.71 33.15
CA THR A 1009 25.31 25.56 34.04
C THR A 1009 24.25 24.55 33.60
N LEU A 1010 24.22 24.15 32.32
CA LEU A 1010 23.22 23.20 31.81
C LEU A 1010 23.74 21.78 32.01
N GLN A 1011 22.87 20.88 32.46
CA GLN A 1011 23.24 19.51 32.76
C GLN A 1011 22.34 18.52 32.02
N TYR A 1012 22.94 17.45 31.53
CA TYR A 1012 22.18 16.33 30.99
C TYR A 1012 21.35 15.67 32.08
N ARG A 1013 20.13 15.29 31.72
CA ARG A 1013 19.33 14.42 32.57
C ARG A 1013 19.84 12.99 32.46
N ARG A 1014 19.69 12.20 33.52
CA ARG A 1014 20.01 10.77 33.49
C ARG A 1014 18.77 9.94 33.18
N ARG A 1015 18.97 8.77 32.58
CA ARG A 1015 17.97 7.72 32.38
C ARG A 1015 18.48 6.40 32.98
N GLN A 1016 17.55 5.50 33.29
CA GLN A 1016 17.90 4.12 33.61
C GLN A 1016 18.37 3.41 32.35
N LEU A 1017 19.34 2.50 32.46
CA LEU A 1017 19.86 1.76 31.29
C LEU A 1017 18.78 0.90 30.63
N ALA A 1018 17.86 0.33 31.41
CA ALA A 1018 16.72 -0.45 30.92
C ALA A 1018 15.70 0.38 30.11
N ALA A 1019 15.77 1.71 30.16
CA ALA A 1019 14.93 2.57 29.33
C ALA A 1019 15.45 2.68 27.89
N ILE A 1020 16.64 2.14 27.60
CA ILE A 1020 17.21 2.16 26.25
C ILE A 1020 16.55 1.06 25.44
N THR A 1021 15.89 1.45 24.37
CA THR A 1021 15.18 0.52 23.47
C THR A 1021 15.57 0.72 22.00
N GLN A 1022 16.36 1.74 21.67
CA GLN A 1022 16.65 2.11 20.27
C GLN A 1022 18.08 2.67 20.10
N ILE A 1023 18.63 2.55 18.90
CA ILE A 1023 19.87 3.20 18.45
C ILE A 1023 19.52 4.14 17.29
N ALA A 1024 19.87 5.41 17.44
CA ALA A 1024 19.74 6.44 16.42
C ALA A 1024 21.08 6.67 15.70
N VAL A 1025 21.11 6.45 14.39
CA VAL A 1025 22.26 6.73 13.52
C VAL A 1025 22.17 8.15 12.98
N HIS A 1026 23.28 8.88 13.07
CA HIS A 1026 23.42 10.28 12.69
C HIS A 1026 24.58 10.47 11.71
N HIS A 1027 24.52 11.53 10.92
CA HIS A 1027 25.73 12.16 10.36
C HIS A 1027 26.02 13.47 11.09
N THR A 1028 27.16 14.08 10.83
CA THR A 1028 27.46 15.39 11.42
C THR A 1028 26.98 16.56 10.56
N ALA A 1029 26.63 16.31 9.28
CA ALA A 1029 26.35 17.34 8.27
C ALA A 1029 27.49 18.37 8.11
N LEU A 1030 28.71 17.97 8.48
CA LEU A 1030 29.93 18.78 8.43
C LEU A 1030 30.99 18.06 7.60
N ALA A 1031 32.08 18.76 7.28
CA ALA A 1031 33.20 18.14 6.61
C ALA A 1031 33.76 16.98 7.46
N PRO A 1032 34.19 15.85 6.85
CA PRO A 1032 34.57 14.64 7.60
C PRO A 1032 35.72 14.82 8.60
N HIS A 1033 36.58 15.84 8.41
CA HIS A 1033 37.69 16.17 9.29
C HIS A 1033 37.29 16.97 10.55
N VAL A 1034 36.03 17.39 10.68
CA VAL A 1034 35.57 18.16 11.84
C VAL A 1034 35.35 17.21 13.02
N GLY A 1035 36.23 17.29 14.01
CA GLY A 1035 36.22 16.46 15.21
C GLY A 1035 35.12 16.82 16.25
N PRO A 1036 34.93 15.94 17.25
CA PRO A 1036 33.87 16.08 18.25
C PRO A 1036 34.01 17.31 19.15
N GLU A 1037 35.21 17.86 19.35
CA GLU A 1037 35.47 19.07 20.15
C GLU A 1037 34.75 20.29 19.55
N ARG A 1038 34.84 20.46 18.23
CA ARG A 1038 34.22 21.60 17.52
C ARG A 1038 32.70 21.46 17.47
N ILE A 1039 32.20 20.23 17.32
CA ILE A 1039 30.77 19.90 17.36
C ILE A 1039 30.22 20.17 18.76
N ALA A 1040 30.92 19.75 19.80
CA ALA A 1040 30.58 20.02 21.19
C ALA A 1040 30.51 21.52 21.47
N GLN A 1041 31.51 22.30 21.02
CA GLN A 1041 31.50 23.76 21.17
C GLN A 1041 30.27 24.37 20.49
N THR A 1042 30.00 23.96 19.25
CA THR A 1042 28.83 24.44 18.51
C THR A 1042 27.54 24.11 19.27
N HIS A 1043 27.38 22.91 19.82
CA HIS A 1043 26.18 22.55 20.59
C HIS A 1043 26.03 23.33 21.91
N VAL A 1044 27.13 23.63 22.60
CA VAL A 1044 27.11 24.41 23.85
C VAL A 1044 26.73 25.88 23.59
N ASP A 1045 27.13 26.43 22.45
CA ASP A 1045 26.87 27.84 22.12
C ASP A 1045 25.41 28.07 21.72
N GLU A 1046 24.82 29.13 22.29
CA GLU A 1046 23.52 29.66 21.90
C GLU A 1046 23.62 30.43 20.59
N ASP A 1047 22.66 30.24 19.68
CA ASP A 1047 22.54 30.95 18.41
C ASP A 1047 21.09 31.40 18.20
N LEU A 1048 20.75 32.52 18.85
CA LEU A 1048 19.40 33.08 18.87
C LEU A 1048 18.94 33.55 17.48
N ASP A 1049 19.87 33.96 16.60
CA ASP A 1049 19.56 34.38 15.23
C ASP A 1049 19.05 33.22 14.37
N ARG A 1050 19.47 31.98 14.68
CA ARG A 1050 18.94 30.75 14.08
C ARG A 1050 17.87 30.07 14.95
N GLY A 1051 17.41 30.72 16.02
CA GLY A 1051 16.42 30.17 16.94
C GLY A 1051 16.91 28.94 17.73
N LYS A 1052 18.23 28.79 17.90
CA LYS A 1052 18.85 27.63 18.57
C LYS A 1052 19.31 28.00 19.99
N SER A 1053 18.73 27.33 20.98
CA SER A 1053 19.16 27.42 22.38
C SER A 1053 20.43 26.61 22.67
N ALA A 1054 21.20 27.04 23.67
CA ALA A 1054 22.38 26.30 24.18
C ALA A 1054 22.02 24.90 24.69
N TRP A 1055 22.89 23.92 24.45
CA TRP A 1055 22.76 22.56 24.99
C TRP A 1055 23.76 22.30 26.12
N SER A 1056 23.52 21.23 26.89
CA SER A 1056 24.43 20.83 27.98
C SER A 1056 25.84 20.42 27.51
N GLY A 1057 25.98 20.07 26.22
CA GLY A 1057 27.21 19.58 25.57
C GLY A 1057 26.89 18.94 24.22
N ILE A 1058 27.79 18.09 23.72
CA ILE A 1058 27.58 17.32 22.48
C ILE A 1058 26.29 16.46 22.49
N GLY A 1059 25.57 16.43 21.36
CA GLY A 1059 24.29 15.72 21.24
C GLY A 1059 24.39 14.19 21.19
N TYR A 1060 25.54 13.63 20.84
CA TYR A 1060 25.70 12.20 20.54
C TYR A 1060 26.36 11.43 21.71
N HIS A 1061 26.24 10.10 21.70
CA HIS A 1061 26.88 9.21 22.66
C HIS A 1061 28.20 8.66 22.11
N TYR A 1062 28.19 8.28 20.83
CA TYR A 1062 29.36 7.80 20.10
C TYR A 1062 29.58 8.62 18.83
N PHE A 1063 30.83 8.73 18.43
CA PHE A 1063 31.29 9.44 17.24
C PHE A 1063 32.31 8.58 16.48
N ILE A 1064 32.19 8.51 15.15
CA ILE A 1064 33.03 7.68 14.27
C ILE A 1064 33.65 8.57 13.19
N PRO A 1065 34.95 8.94 13.31
CA PRO A 1065 35.67 9.68 12.28
C PRO A 1065 35.93 8.81 11.04
N PRO A 1066 36.40 9.39 9.92
CA PRO A 1066 36.62 8.68 8.66
C PRO A 1066 37.62 7.52 8.72
N ASP A 1067 38.53 7.53 9.69
CA ASP A 1067 39.50 6.48 9.96
C ASP A 1067 38.90 5.23 10.64
N GLY A 1068 37.68 5.34 11.18
CA GLY A 1068 36.99 4.27 11.90
C GLY A 1068 37.24 4.24 13.42
N GLU A 1069 37.99 5.17 14.02
CA GLU A 1069 38.17 5.19 15.48
C GLU A 1069 36.82 5.32 16.19
N ILE A 1070 36.53 4.51 17.22
CA ILE A 1070 35.27 4.63 17.96
C ILE A 1070 35.47 5.53 19.18
N LEU A 1071 34.94 6.75 19.12
CA LEU A 1071 35.03 7.73 20.20
C LEU A 1071 33.74 7.73 21.04
N GLN A 1072 33.85 7.47 22.34
CA GLN A 1072 32.76 7.69 23.28
C GLN A 1072 32.77 9.15 23.73
N THR A 1073 31.69 9.86 23.40
CA THR A 1073 31.55 11.31 23.63
C THR A 1073 30.65 11.63 24.83
N GLN A 1074 29.71 10.74 25.17
CA GLN A 1074 28.92 10.79 26.41
C GLN A 1074 28.58 9.38 26.92
N PRO A 1075 28.41 9.18 28.25
CA PRO A 1075 27.86 7.95 28.79
C PRO A 1075 26.41 7.70 28.33
N VAL A 1076 26.08 6.46 27.95
CA VAL A 1076 24.73 6.04 27.49
C VAL A 1076 23.60 6.20 28.53
N ALA A 1077 23.94 6.40 29.80
CA ALA A 1077 22.99 6.73 30.86
C ALA A 1077 22.54 8.21 30.84
N LEU A 1078 23.16 9.07 30.03
CA LEU A 1078 22.76 10.47 29.87
C LEU A 1078 21.74 10.59 28.74
N ARG A 1079 20.73 11.43 28.94
CA ARG A 1079 19.78 11.86 27.92
C ARG A 1079 20.39 13.05 27.20
N THR A 1080 21.06 12.80 26.08
CA THR A 1080 21.67 13.82 25.23
C THR A 1080 20.65 14.44 24.26
N HIS A 1081 21.05 15.38 23.41
CA HIS A 1081 20.15 16.14 22.52
C HIS A 1081 20.41 15.77 21.05
N HIS A 1082 19.93 14.61 20.58
CA HIS A 1082 20.18 14.17 19.19
C HIS A 1082 18.90 13.87 18.39
N VAL A 1083 17.82 13.41 19.02
CA VAL A 1083 16.52 13.17 18.36
C VAL A 1083 15.40 13.77 19.19
N ASP A 1084 14.70 14.78 18.66
CA ASP A 1084 13.63 15.45 19.42
C ASP A 1084 12.57 14.43 19.85
N ARG A 1085 12.08 14.53 21.09
CA ARG A 1085 11.16 13.58 21.75
C ARG A 1085 11.65 12.14 21.99
N HIS A 1086 12.76 11.69 21.40
CA HIS A 1086 13.20 10.29 21.47
C HIS A 1086 14.49 10.08 22.30
N ASN A 1087 15.13 11.18 22.72
CA ASN A 1087 16.33 11.16 23.56
C ASN A 1087 16.19 10.37 24.88
N SER A 1088 14.98 10.11 25.38
CA SER A 1088 14.77 9.36 26.63
C SER A 1088 15.10 7.88 26.54
N TYR A 1089 15.12 7.29 25.32
CA TYR A 1089 15.32 5.86 25.10
C TYR A 1089 16.27 5.49 23.95
N ALA A 1090 16.75 6.48 23.18
CA ALA A 1090 17.68 6.23 22.07
C ALA A 1090 19.16 6.47 22.43
N ILE A 1091 20.07 5.61 21.97
CA ILE A 1091 21.52 5.87 21.92
C ILE A 1091 21.84 6.56 20.60
N GLY A 1092 22.63 7.64 20.60
CA GLY A 1092 23.00 8.38 19.40
C GLY A 1092 24.41 8.05 18.91
N VAL A 1093 24.54 7.52 17.70
CA VAL A 1093 25.81 7.17 17.04
C VAL A 1093 26.00 8.07 15.82
N ALA A 1094 27.00 8.96 15.83
CA ALA A 1094 27.25 9.91 14.76
C ALA A 1094 28.46 9.52 13.89
N PHE A 1095 28.24 9.43 12.58
CA PHE A 1095 29.26 9.22 11.57
C PHE A 1095 29.75 10.59 11.05
N ALA A 1096 31.05 10.84 11.10
CA ALA A 1096 31.64 12.09 10.66
C ALA A 1096 31.49 12.26 9.14
N GLY A 1097 30.80 13.31 8.72
CA GLY A 1097 30.61 13.64 7.32
C GLY A 1097 29.25 14.24 7.01
N SER A 1098 29.09 14.64 5.75
CA SER A 1098 27.82 15.04 5.15
C SER A 1098 27.50 14.04 4.05
N PHE A 1099 26.48 13.21 4.28
CA PHE A 1099 26.05 12.15 3.36
C PHE A 1099 24.77 12.55 2.61
N MET A 1100 24.68 13.82 2.20
CA MET A 1100 23.50 14.42 1.53
C MET A 1100 23.71 14.61 0.01
N ASN A 1101 24.83 14.15 -0.52
CA ASN A 1101 25.37 14.58 -1.82
C ASN A 1101 26.10 13.44 -2.55
N GLY A 1102 25.53 12.22 -2.57
CA GLY A 1102 26.14 11.07 -3.26
C GLY A 1102 27.36 10.46 -2.55
N SER A 1103 27.67 10.92 -1.34
CA SER A 1103 28.78 10.45 -0.51
C SER A 1103 28.26 9.57 0.63
N THR A 1104 28.92 8.46 0.91
CA THR A 1104 28.60 7.54 2.03
C THR A 1104 29.72 7.56 3.06
N PRO A 1105 29.50 7.03 4.28
CA PRO A 1105 30.61 6.78 5.20
C PRO A 1105 31.68 5.91 4.55
N THR A 1106 32.92 6.07 4.99
CA THR A 1106 34.02 5.22 4.53
C THR A 1106 33.78 3.76 4.91
N PRO A 1107 34.37 2.78 4.18
CA PRO A 1107 34.30 1.38 4.58
C PRO A 1107 34.74 1.15 6.04
N GLN A 1108 35.74 1.89 6.53
CA GLN A 1108 36.22 1.81 7.92
C GLN A 1108 35.19 2.34 8.91
N GLN A 1109 34.49 3.43 8.55
CA GLN A 1109 33.38 3.94 9.34
C GLN A 1109 32.24 2.91 9.43
N ILE A 1110 31.86 2.30 8.30
CA ILE A 1110 30.81 1.27 8.26
C ILE A 1110 31.22 0.07 9.12
N HIS A 1111 32.44 -0.45 8.94
CA HIS A 1111 32.94 -1.59 9.68
C HIS A 1111 32.95 -1.32 11.20
N SER A 1112 33.54 -0.20 11.61
CA SER A 1112 33.67 0.16 13.03
C SER A 1112 32.32 0.49 13.66
N GLY A 1113 31.45 1.17 12.91
CA GLY A 1113 30.08 1.44 13.30
C GLY A 1113 29.26 0.16 13.46
N ALA A 1114 29.42 -0.80 12.55
CA ALA A 1114 28.76 -2.09 12.64
C ALA A 1114 29.21 -2.88 13.87
N ARG A 1115 30.51 -2.90 14.17
CA ARG A 1115 31.04 -3.55 15.39
C ARG A 1115 30.53 -2.91 16.67
N LEU A 1116 30.50 -1.58 16.72
CA LEU A 1116 29.93 -0.84 17.84
C LEU A 1116 28.45 -1.17 18.03
N ILE A 1117 27.66 -1.08 16.96
CA ILE A 1117 26.21 -1.31 17.01
C ILE A 1117 25.93 -2.77 17.37
N ALA A 1118 26.62 -3.74 16.77
CA ALA A 1118 26.48 -5.16 17.11
C ALA A 1118 26.75 -5.44 18.60
N TRP A 1119 27.79 -4.83 19.17
CA TRP A 1119 28.08 -4.93 20.61
C TRP A 1119 26.99 -4.25 21.45
N LEU A 1120 26.48 -3.08 21.06
CA LEU A 1120 25.39 -2.39 21.76
C LEU A 1120 24.07 -3.17 21.71
N LEU A 1121 23.74 -3.79 20.56
CA LEU A 1121 22.56 -4.66 20.45
C LEU A 1121 22.64 -5.81 21.45
N GLN A 1122 23.81 -6.43 21.61
CA GLN A 1122 24.04 -7.47 22.60
C GLN A 1122 23.95 -6.93 24.04
N GLU A 1123 24.56 -5.78 24.34
CA GLU A 1123 24.62 -5.22 25.69
C GLU A 1123 23.25 -4.79 26.21
N PHE A 1124 22.38 -4.29 25.32
CA PHE A 1124 21.05 -3.79 25.67
C PHE A 1124 19.91 -4.73 25.26
N ALA A 1125 20.22 -5.94 24.77
CA ALA A 1125 19.25 -6.92 24.27
C ALA A 1125 18.30 -6.36 23.21
N LEU A 1126 18.84 -5.55 22.30
CA LEU A 1126 18.12 -4.91 21.19
C LEU A 1126 18.22 -5.74 19.91
N GLN A 1127 17.30 -5.51 18.98
CA GLN A 1127 17.24 -6.16 17.68
C GLN A 1127 17.73 -5.23 16.57
N LEU A 1128 18.04 -5.79 15.40
CA LEU A 1128 18.43 -5.00 14.22
C LEU A 1128 17.36 -3.98 13.82
N THR A 1129 16.08 -4.28 14.02
CA THR A 1129 14.95 -3.37 13.78
C THR A 1129 14.95 -2.15 14.69
N ASP A 1130 15.72 -2.18 15.79
CA ASP A 1130 15.85 -1.07 16.74
C ASP A 1130 16.98 -0.09 16.35
N VAL A 1131 17.63 -0.31 15.19
CA VAL A 1131 18.65 0.59 14.62
C VAL A 1131 18.00 1.45 13.54
N LEU A 1132 17.79 2.72 13.87
CA LEU A 1132 17.07 3.68 13.03
C LEU A 1132 17.96 4.89 12.70
N GLY A 1133 17.87 5.40 11.48
CA GLY A 1133 18.37 6.74 11.15
C GLY A 1133 17.55 7.81 11.85
N HIS A 1134 18.13 8.99 12.08
CA HIS A 1134 17.38 10.12 12.68
C HIS A 1134 16.08 10.43 11.91
N ASN A 1135 16.09 10.34 10.58
CA ASN A 1135 14.92 10.53 9.72
C ASN A 1135 13.83 9.45 9.85
N GLU A 1136 14.13 8.30 10.45
CA GLU A 1136 13.16 7.21 10.68
C GLU A 1136 12.39 7.38 12.00
N PHE A 1137 12.78 8.33 12.86
CA PHE A 1137 12.06 8.60 14.11
C PHE A 1137 10.82 9.49 13.86
N SER A 1138 9.67 9.05 14.38
CA SER A 1138 8.41 9.79 14.30
C SER A 1138 8.55 11.25 14.80
N TYR A 1139 7.77 12.18 14.25
CA TYR A 1139 7.81 13.61 14.59
C TYR A 1139 9.14 14.35 14.30
N ASN A 1140 10.15 13.69 13.72
CA ASN A 1140 11.41 14.30 13.33
C ASN A 1140 11.51 14.37 11.80
N SER A 1141 11.43 15.58 11.24
CA SER A 1141 11.65 15.83 9.82
C SER A 1141 13.07 16.36 9.62
N THR A 1142 14.00 15.47 9.29
CA THR A 1142 15.43 15.77 9.16
C THR A 1142 16.04 14.94 8.04
N PRO A 1143 17.01 15.47 7.28
CA PRO A 1143 17.76 14.68 6.31
C PRO A 1143 18.84 13.79 6.95
N CYS A 1144 19.09 13.91 8.26
CA CYS A 1144 20.06 13.09 8.99
C CYS A 1144 19.60 11.60 9.04
N PRO A 1145 20.46 10.59 8.81
CA PRO A 1145 21.93 10.65 8.69
C PRO A 1145 22.44 10.85 7.26
N GLY A 1146 21.62 11.39 6.36
CA GLY A 1146 21.97 11.72 4.99
C GLY A 1146 20.89 11.25 4.02
N SER A 1147 20.74 11.93 2.87
CA SER A 1147 19.86 11.44 1.79
C SER A 1147 20.31 10.06 1.30
N GLU A 1148 21.61 9.75 1.37
CA GLU A 1148 22.15 8.44 0.97
C GLU A 1148 21.80 7.29 1.94
N TRP A 1149 21.12 7.56 3.07
CA TRP A 1149 20.80 6.57 4.10
C TRP A 1149 19.79 5.52 3.61
N LEU A 1150 18.56 5.96 3.28
CA LEU A 1150 17.48 5.13 2.73
C LEU A 1150 17.37 5.23 1.20
N GLU A 1151 17.98 6.26 0.61
CA GLU A 1151 17.91 6.57 -0.81
C GLU A 1151 19.33 6.64 -1.39
N GLY A 1152 19.46 6.83 -2.71
CA GLY A 1152 20.77 6.90 -3.36
C GLY A 1152 21.61 5.64 -3.17
N LYS A 1153 22.80 5.76 -2.58
CA LYS A 1153 23.71 4.65 -2.29
C LYS A 1153 23.27 3.71 -1.16
N ARG A 1154 22.14 4.00 -0.48
CA ARG A 1154 21.51 3.14 0.53
C ARG A 1154 22.49 2.59 1.56
N TRP A 1155 23.31 3.46 2.18
CA TRP A 1155 24.34 2.99 3.10
C TRP A 1155 23.79 2.41 4.41
N ARG A 1156 22.48 2.57 4.67
CA ARG A 1156 21.76 1.81 5.70
C ARG A 1156 21.88 0.31 5.47
N ASP A 1157 21.64 -0.17 4.26
CA ASP A 1157 21.68 -1.60 3.95
C ASP A 1157 23.11 -2.14 4.06
N THR A 1158 24.08 -1.31 3.69
CA THR A 1158 25.51 -1.64 3.82
C THR A 1158 25.92 -1.74 5.29
N LEU A 1159 25.44 -0.83 6.15
CA LEU A 1159 25.68 -0.88 7.60
C LEU A 1159 24.96 -2.07 8.26
N ILE A 1160 23.69 -2.32 7.92
CA ILE A 1160 22.89 -3.42 8.46
C ILE A 1160 23.48 -4.77 8.08
N GLY A 1161 23.84 -4.97 6.81
CA GLY A 1161 24.49 -6.21 6.36
C GLY A 1161 25.84 -6.45 7.04
N GLU A 1162 26.60 -5.38 7.32
CA GLU A 1162 27.85 -5.49 8.08
C GLU A 1162 27.61 -5.79 9.57
N ILE A 1163 26.55 -5.26 10.19
CA ILE A 1163 26.16 -5.61 11.58
C ILE A 1163 25.81 -7.11 11.66
N GLU A 1164 25.00 -7.61 10.73
CA GLU A 1164 24.64 -9.02 10.65
C GLU A 1164 25.86 -9.91 10.43
N ARG A 1165 26.79 -9.48 9.56
CA ARG A 1165 28.07 -10.16 9.34
C ARG A 1165 28.86 -10.27 10.65
N VAL A 1166 29.03 -9.17 11.38
CA VAL A 1166 29.73 -9.14 12.68
C VAL A 1166 29.03 -10.03 13.71
N GLN A 1167 27.70 -10.01 13.80
CA GLN A 1167 26.94 -10.85 14.74
C GLN A 1167 26.99 -12.34 14.38
N SER A 1168 27.17 -12.66 13.10
CA SER A 1168 27.28 -14.04 12.60
C SER A 1168 28.68 -14.64 12.73
N GLY A 1169 29.69 -13.83 13.08
CA GLY A 1169 31.10 -14.26 13.13
C GLY A 1169 31.68 -14.58 11.75
N VAL A 1170 31.02 -14.17 10.65
CA VAL A 1170 31.51 -14.40 9.29
C VAL A 1170 32.59 -13.36 8.99
N PRO A 1171 33.81 -13.74 8.62
CA PRO A 1171 34.87 -12.78 8.36
C PRO A 1171 34.72 -12.00 7.04
N PRO A 1172 35.42 -10.86 6.88
CA PRO A 1172 35.45 -10.15 5.60
C PRO A 1172 36.10 -11.00 4.49
N TYR A 1173 35.54 -10.98 3.27
CA TYR A 1173 36.06 -11.81 2.18
C TYR A 1173 37.45 -11.39 1.71
N HIS A 1174 37.69 -10.08 1.57
CA HIS A 1174 38.96 -9.53 1.10
C HIS A 1174 39.28 -8.23 1.86
N TYR A 1175 40.43 -8.19 2.52
CA TYR A 1175 40.93 -7.02 3.25
C TYR A 1175 42.25 -6.52 2.63
N VAL A 1176 42.39 -5.22 2.42
CA VAL A 1176 43.63 -4.58 1.94
C VAL A 1176 44.29 -3.90 3.12
N LEU A 1177 45.40 -4.47 3.59
CA LEU A 1177 46.13 -3.98 4.76
C LEU A 1177 47.24 -3.01 4.34
N PHE A 1178 47.19 -1.80 4.90
CA PHE A 1178 48.11 -0.69 4.61
C PHE A 1178 49.07 -0.41 5.77
N PRO A 1179 50.26 0.16 5.49
CA PRO A 1179 51.31 0.39 6.51
C PRO A 1179 51.04 1.61 7.38
N SER A 1180 50.23 2.55 6.89
CA SER A 1180 49.84 3.75 7.60
C SER A 1180 48.54 4.29 7.04
N GLU A 1181 47.83 5.07 7.85
CA GLU A 1181 46.61 5.76 7.41
C GLU A 1181 46.89 6.73 6.25
N GLU A 1182 48.07 7.35 6.22
CA GLU A 1182 48.46 8.25 5.14
C GLU A 1182 48.58 7.50 3.80
N SER A 1183 49.21 6.32 3.82
CA SER A 1183 49.34 5.46 2.64
C SER A 1183 47.99 4.93 2.18
N MET A 1184 47.16 4.47 3.12
CA MET A 1184 45.79 4.02 2.86
C MET A 1184 44.95 5.11 2.21
N THR A 1185 44.90 6.29 2.83
CA THR A 1185 44.03 7.40 2.38
C THR A 1185 44.38 7.84 0.97
N LYS A 1186 45.68 7.99 0.66
CA LYS A 1186 46.15 8.35 -0.69
C LYS A 1186 45.83 7.25 -1.70
N THR A 1187 46.10 6.00 -1.34
CA THR A 1187 45.93 4.87 -2.28
C THR A 1187 44.47 4.59 -2.59
N VAL A 1188 43.60 4.62 -1.58
CA VAL A 1188 42.15 4.41 -1.76
C VAL A 1188 41.52 5.52 -2.59
N ALA A 1189 41.95 6.77 -2.38
CA ALA A 1189 41.44 7.90 -3.15
C ALA A 1189 41.85 7.84 -4.63
N GLU A 1190 43.10 7.49 -4.91
CA GLU A 1190 43.61 7.40 -6.29
C GLU A 1190 43.13 6.14 -7.02
N ALA A 1191 42.94 5.02 -6.31
CA ALA A 1191 42.47 3.74 -6.87
C ALA A 1191 40.98 3.47 -6.66
N SER A 1192 40.14 4.51 -6.58
CA SER A 1192 38.72 4.38 -6.21
C SER A 1192 37.97 3.34 -7.06
N HIS A 1193 38.27 3.25 -8.36
CA HIS A 1193 37.63 2.29 -9.26
C HIS A 1193 37.86 0.82 -8.86
N TYR A 1194 39.03 0.48 -8.32
CA TYR A 1194 39.30 -0.88 -7.82
C TYR A 1194 38.45 -1.20 -6.58
N PHE A 1195 38.31 -0.22 -5.68
CA PHE A 1195 37.48 -0.36 -4.49
C PHE A 1195 35.99 -0.38 -4.82
N ASP A 1196 35.56 0.30 -5.89
CA ASP A 1196 34.18 0.25 -6.40
C ASP A 1196 33.87 -1.11 -7.06
N GLU A 1197 34.80 -1.65 -7.86
CA GLU A 1197 34.62 -2.90 -8.62
C GLU A 1197 34.62 -4.14 -7.70
N PHE A 1198 35.65 -4.27 -6.85
CA PHE A 1198 35.86 -5.49 -6.06
C PHE A 1198 35.39 -5.39 -4.62
N LYS A 1199 35.08 -4.18 -4.14
CA LYS A 1199 34.59 -3.90 -2.78
C LYS A 1199 35.40 -4.53 -1.63
N PRO A 1200 36.76 -4.48 -1.64
CA PRO A 1200 37.53 -4.98 -0.52
C PRO A 1200 37.54 -3.99 0.66
N VAL A 1201 37.72 -4.49 1.88
CA VAL A 1201 37.82 -3.67 3.08
C VAL A 1201 39.25 -3.15 3.21
N ALA A 1202 39.48 -1.84 3.09
CA ALA A 1202 40.79 -1.25 3.36
C ALA A 1202 40.98 -0.98 4.84
N GLY A 1203 42.18 -1.18 5.38
CA GLY A 1203 42.47 -0.74 6.75
C GLY A 1203 43.94 -0.87 7.13
N THR A 1204 44.26 -0.43 8.34
CA THR A 1204 45.63 -0.45 8.90
C THR A 1204 45.77 -1.39 10.09
N PHE A 1205 44.66 -1.97 10.56
CA PHE A 1205 44.64 -2.87 11.71
C PHE A 1205 44.81 -4.31 11.26
N LEU A 1206 45.82 -4.98 11.84
CA LEU A 1206 46.10 -6.38 11.57
C LEU A 1206 44.99 -7.29 12.11
N GLU A 1207 44.40 -6.93 13.25
CA GLU A 1207 43.35 -7.71 13.91
C GLU A 1207 42.10 -7.86 13.04
N ASP A 1208 41.75 -6.84 12.25
CA ASP A 1208 40.63 -6.94 11.31
C ASP A 1208 41.01 -7.74 10.05
N ALA A 1209 42.29 -7.72 9.67
CA ALA A 1209 42.83 -8.51 8.57
C ALA A 1209 42.92 -10.00 8.91
N LEU A 1210 43.15 -10.36 10.18
CA LEU A 1210 43.24 -11.75 10.66
C LEU A 1210 41.95 -12.52 10.50
N GLU A 1211 40.83 -11.82 10.53
CA GLU A 1211 39.55 -12.44 10.29
C GLU A 1211 39.39 -12.76 8.80
N ALA A 1212 39.94 -11.94 7.89
CA ALA A 1212 39.61 -11.99 6.47
C ALA A 1212 40.00 -13.30 5.76
N ARG A 1213 39.25 -13.72 4.74
CA ARG A 1213 39.64 -14.90 3.92
C ARG A 1213 40.87 -14.61 3.06
N TYR A 1214 40.88 -13.44 2.42
CA TYR A 1214 41.97 -12.97 1.57
C TYR A 1214 42.52 -11.65 2.10
N VAL A 1215 43.84 -11.51 2.19
CA VAL A 1215 44.49 -10.24 2.56
C VAL A 1215 45.47 -9.80 1.48
N THR A 1216 45.28 -8.60 0.94
CA THR A 1216 46.29 -7.95 0.11
C THR A 1216 47.15 -7.05 1.00
N LEU A 1217 48.44 -7.36 1.09
CA LEU A 1217 49.41 -6.52 1.79
C LEU A 1217 49.95 -5.46 0.82
N VAL A 1218 49.78 -4.18 1.17
CA VAL A 1218 50.27 -3.06 0.36
C VAL A 1218 51.50 -2.46 1.01
N GLY A 1219 52.61 -2.39 0.27
CA GLY A 1219 53.83 -1.73 0.70
C GLY A 1219 54.86 -2.65 1.36
N ALA A 1220 56.13 -2.47 0.99
CA ALA A 1220 57.24 -3.15 1.64
C ALA A 1220 57.47 -2.57 3.06
N GLY A 1221 56.91 -3.22 4.09
CA GLY A 1221 57.20 -2.89 5.49
C GLY A 1221 56.00 -2.66 6.41
N THR A 1222 54.78 -3.04 6.02
CA THR A 1222 53.62 -3.15 6.94
C THR A 1222 53.97 -4.01 8.16
N ILE A 1223 54.04 -3.38 9.34
CA ILE A 1223 54.01 -3.99 10.69
C ILE A 1223 54.87 -5.25 10.82
N SER A 1224 56.17 -5.10 11.13
CA SER A 1224 57.16 -6.20 11.29
C SER A 1224 56.76 -7.46 10.49
N THR A 1225 56.84 -7.33 9.17
CA THR A 1225 56.18 -8.18 8.15
C THR A 1225 56.17 -9.68 8.46
N ALA A 1226 57.23 -10.22 9.05
CA ALA A 1226 57.29 -11.63 9.41
C ALA A 1226 56.37 -12.08 10.57
N GLU A 1227 55.90 -11.18 11.43
CA GLU A 1227 54.96 -11.49 12.52
C GLU A 1227 53.51 -11.26 12.08
N ALA A 1228 53.23 -10.18 11.34
CA ALA A 1228 51.92 -9.94 10.77
C ALA A 1228 51.54 -11.00 9.73
N GLU A 1229 52.43 -11.29 8.76
CA GLU A 1229 52.22 -12.37 7.78
C GLU A 1229 52.13 -13.72 8.48
N ARG A 1230 52.94 -13.96 9.51
CA ARG A 1230 52.85 -15.22 10.27
C ARG A 1230 51.52 -15.33 11.00
N ARG A 1231 51.03 -14.27 11.64
CA ARG A 1231 49.71 -14.27 12.28
C ARG A 1231 48.59 -14.47 11.26
N LEU A 1232 48.69 -13.88 10.07
CA LEU A 1232 47.74 -14.07 8.97
C LEU A 1232 47.76 -15.52 8.45
N VAL A 1233 48.94 -16.07 8.21
CA VAL A 1233 49.13 -17.48 7.82
C VAL A 1233 48.63 -18.43 8.91
N ASP A 1234 48.94 -18.15 10.18
CA ASP A 1234 48.48 -18.93 11.34
C ASP A 1234 46.96 -18.88 11.49
N ALA A 1235 46.33 -17.77 11.09
CA ALA A 1235 44.88 -17.62 11.02
C ALA A 1235 44.24 -18.24 9.76
N GLY A 1236 45.04 -18.85 8.87
CA GLY A 1236 44.55 -19.50 7.65
C GLY A 1236 44.16 -18.53 6.53
N VAL A 1237 44.65 -17.29 6.59
CA VAL A 1237 44.37 -16.25 5.61
C VAL A 1237 45.23 -16.42 4.35
N GLU A 1238 44.62 -16.33 3.18
CA GLU A 1238 45.33 -16.35 1.90
C GLU A 1238 45.85 -14.96 1.54
N ILE A 1239 47.18 -14.83 1.38
CA ILE A 1239 47.85 -13.53 1.27
C ILE A 1239 48.24 -13.24 -0.19
N ASP A 1240 47.87 -12.05 -0.69
CA ASP A 1240 48.36 -11.48 -1.95
C ASP A 1240 49.29 -10.29 -1.65
N HIS A 1241 50.34 -10.13 -2.45
CA HIS A 1241 51.36 -9.09 -2.21
C HIS A 1241 51.37 -8.01 -3.29
N LEU A 1242 51.22 -6.77 -2.83
CA LEU A 1242 51.47 -5.56 -3.61
C LEU A 1242 52.74 -4.89 -3.07
N ASP A 1243 53.89 -5.30 -3.61
CA ASP A 1243 55.23 -4.88 -3.15
C ASP A 1243 55.58 -3.41 -3.44
N ASP A 1244 54.61 -2.64 -3.90
CA ASP A 1244 54.73 -1.26 -4.33
C ASP A 1244 55.01 -0.36 -3.11
N SER A 1245 56.21 0.22 -3.05
CA SER A 1245 56.75 0.91 -1.87
C SER A 1245 56.13 2.28 -1.57
N ASP A 1246 55.30 2.81 -2.47
CA ASP A 1246 54.67 4.11 -2.34
C ASP A 1246 53.22 4.09 -2.82
N ALA A 1247 52.42 5.04 -2.32
CA ALA A 1247 50.98 5.07 -2.58
C ALA A 1247 50.61 5.22 -4.06
N ILE A 1248 51.46 5.89 -4.87
CA ILE A 1248 51.19 6.13 -6.29
C ILE A 1248 51.36 4.82 -7.06
N SER A 1249 52.47 4.11 -6.83
CA SER A 1249 52.72 2.81 -7.46
C SER A 1249 51.68 1.76 -7.06
N ALA A 1250 51.30 1.73 -5.77
CA ALA A 1250 50.23 0.87 -5.29
C ALA A 1250 48.88 1.18 -5.97
N SER A 1251 48.53 2.46 -6.09
CA SER A 1251 47.28 2.89 -6.74
C SER A 1251 47.22 2.47 -8.20
N GLN A 1252 48.30 2.69 -8.94
CA GLN A 1252 48.39 2.30 -10.35
C GLN A 1252 48.21 0.80 -10.54
N ARG A 1253 48.78 -0.01 -9.63
CA ARG A 1253 48.68 -1.46 -9.73
C ARG A 1253 47.30 -1.99 -9.37
N LEU A 1254 46.64 -1.42 -8.35
CA LEU A 1254 45.24 -1.73 -8.06
C LEU A 1254 44.31 -1.32 -9.21
N LEU A 1255 44.51 -0.14 -9.81
CA LEU A 1255 43.74 0.27 -11.00
C LEU A 1255 43.97 -0.66 -12.21
N GLN A 1256 45.21 -1.13 -12.41
CA GLN A 1256 45.52 -2.09 -13.45
C GLN A 1256 44.77 -3.42 -13.24
N LEU A 1257 44.74 -3.92 -12.00
CA LEU A 1257 43.98 -5.11 -11.63
C LEU A 1257 42.48 -4.95 -11.92
N ALA A 1258 41.89 -3.79 -11.60
CA ALA A 1258 40.52 -3.45 -11.96
C ALA A 1258 40.30 -3.46 -13.47
N HIS A 1259 41.20 -2.86 -14.25
CA HIS A 1259 41.10 -2.84 -15.71
C HIS A 1259 41.18 -4.24 -16.33
N GLU A 1260 42.01 -5.11 -15.76
CA GLU A 1260 42.17 -6.51 -16.18
C GLU A 1260 41.03 -7.41 -15.64
N LYS A 1261 40.09 -6.87 -14.86
CA LYS A 1261 39.04 -7.61 -14.14
C LYS A 1261 39.61 -8.73 -13.26
N ARG A 1262 40.78 -8.50 -12.65
CA ARG A 1262 41.44 -9.43 -11.74
C ARG A 1262 41.46 -8.84 -10.33
N ARG A 1263 40.92 -9.56 -9.34
CA ARG A 1263 40.90 -9.11 -7.95
C ARG A 1263 42.28 -9.15 -7.30
N PHE A 1264 43.03 -10.22 -7.53
CA PHE A 1264 44.34 -10.46 -6.94
C PHE A 1264 45.45 -10.49 -7.99
N ARG A 1265 46.65 -10.09 -7.59
CA ARG A 1265 47.82 -10.11 -8.46
C ARG A 1265 48.31 -11.54 -8.70
N SER A 1266 48.38 -12.34 -7.64
CA SER A 1266 49.04 -13.64 -7.66
C SER A 1266 48.15 -14.81 -7.22
N LEU A 1267 47.07 -14.54 -6.50
CA LEU A 1267 46.10 -15.58 -6.14
C LEU A 1267 45.20 -15.91 -7.34
N LEU A 1268 44.99 -17.21 -7.58
CA LEU A 1268 44.02 -17.71 -8.53
C LEU A 1268 42.67 -17.82 -7.80
N GLU A 1269 41.64 -17.15 -8.31
CA GLU A 1269 40.27 -17.35 -7.81
C GLU A 1269 39.84 -18.79 -8.11
N SER A 1270 39.68 -19.60 -7.06
CA SER A 1270 39.26 -21.00 -7.12
C SER A 1270 37.75 -21.16 -7.16
#